data_AF-A0A7V1DN37-F1
#
_entry.id   AF-A0A7V1DN37-F1
#
_cell.length_a   1.000
_cell.length_b   1.000
_cell.length_c   1.000
_cell.angle_alpha   90.00
_cell.angle_beta   90.00
_cell.angle_gamma   90.00
#
_symmetry.space_group_name_H-M   'P 1'
#
loop_
_entity.id
_entity.type
_entity.pdbx_description
1 polymer ?
#
loop_
_entity_poly.entity_id
_entity_poly.type
_entity_poly.pdbx_seq_one_letter_code
_entity_poly.pdbx_strand_id
1 'polypeptide(L)'
;MIHRIERALARPILPALAALVALTLSLGSRPATAATFTVNSTADVADPRPGSGRCQDNPGITCTTDADCTNAGVDGPCNLCDTERTVPPAPATPECTLRAAIQEANAAPGADEIVVPAGTYTLAIAGAAEDAAATGDLDISGDLVVTGAGAGTTIIDGGGLDRVFHVDPRGDRIAVTIRGVTIQNGRGVGVSFVRADGAGVLLGSTQTIYGGLIPSGSLTIADSVIRGNSTPGQGGGVANRVGTLTLVDSTVRDNTASTGGGLYNEQSSATHVLRSTLRNNTVAGQFSNGGGGICSFGDELTLVDSTVSGNVVRSETGTNGGGIAVIAGDLHLRNTTVSGNRTEPPRGGSAGGGIYFQSTGASTISSSTITDNAATGTAGAGVGGGGIARYAGIRGSMVLSNTIVAGNRAIVGGAPAGGPDCASDAGRMQSAGYNLIGNGADCNFAQTATDRVGTTANPIDPQLGPLADNGGPTQTHALAAGSPAIDAANPAAPGSGGDACPATDQRGIQRLQDGNGDGIPRCDIGAFELAEPTAALSVAGIRPAHAGNAGTVTALVYGSGFATGAAVELRRDGLPAIVGQPAQVGARGAVITAVFDLAGTPAGAWDLVVTNPDGRAVRLPAAFVVEEGGGARPAVEILGRLQPRVGRPAVYQVLVTNDGDVDAFGVPVMIGIPYPVDFRLRFSITPPPEHEGQPPTDWNQIPVPIDGEVTVLPLFLPVVPAGFVGVLELVLTPPPQTLGREIVLVAGTDAPYVLPDRRPQIPAEFIAGARAYAERARGVAIPSELEPALERYAAEQLARVVEDGRRAWVASGGAQPQVYALSQLLIDVAQHGAALAGQSARPVPADASLGARLTGGLVASTDALLRIAPAWAAGSAAECREIGWKVVGNACVPKQCKGIPVGFRAGGSGSGCGGFRIGPVGSHDPNEKVGSLGAGPNHHITGADPLRYLVLFENIEAATAPAQEVVITDQLDRDLLDLSTFSLGPMSFGGKTVVPPPGLTEFTTEVDLRPAENLLCKIEAQLASDTGLLTWRLISLDPATGELPEDPLLGCLPPNVTSPQGEGSVLFAVEPKPALPTGTEIRNQARVVFDVNPPIDTPEWRNTIDNSPPRSHVLPLPATQPDPHVQLHWEGSDEGAGVATYTVYVSANGGAFTPLVSDTTDTAATFTGRVGEAYAFCSIATDLVGNVEPKECPPQADTSIVIGPPPAACTGDCGGDGAVTVDELVLMVNVALGTAPVSACVTGDPNHDGAITIDEIVTAVNNALNGCGARDTAP
;
A
#
# COMPACT_ATOMS: atom_id res chain seq x y z
N MET A 1 -30.79 60.19 -24.09
CA MET A 1 -29.43 60.51 -24.59
C MET A 1 -28.29 60.01 -23.68
N ILE A 2 -28.61 59.37 -22.54
CA ILE A 2 -27.68 58.57 -21.69
C ILE A 2 -27.99 57.06 -21.87
N HIS A 3 -28.44 56.67 -23.07
CA HIS A 3 -28.80 55.28 -23.39
C HIS A 3 -28.15 54.78 -24.70
N ARG A 4 -27.11 55.49 -25.16
CA ARG A 4 -26.25 55.13 -26.30
C ARG A 4 -24.74 55.16 -25.97
N ILE A 5 -24.39 55.27 -24.69
CA ILE A 5 -22.98 55.28 -24.22
C ILE A 5 -22.60 53.99 -23.46
N GLU A 6 -23.57 53.18 -23.01
CA GLU A 6 -23.29 51.96 -22.23
C GLU A 6 -23.16 50.65 -23.05
N ARG A 7 -23.23 50.70 -24.39
CA ARG A 7 -23.06 49.51 -25.26
C ARG A 7 -21.77 49.50 -26.10
N ALA A 8 -20.72 50.23 -25.69
CA ALA A 8 -19.47 50.29 -26.46
C ALA A 8 -18.16 50.11 -25.64
N LEU A 9 -18.21 49.74 -24.36
CA LEU A 9 -17.00 49.56 -23.52
C LEU A 9 -16.94 48.21 -22.78
N ALA A 10 -17.34 47.14 -23.47
CA ALA A 10 -17.08 45.77 -23.01
C ALA A 10 -16.34 45.00 -24.11
N ARG A 11 -15.01 45.17 -24.15
CA ARG A 11 -14.02 44.16 -24.60
C ARG A 11 -12.59 44.62 -24.24
N PRO A 12 -11.70 43.69 -23.89
CA PRO A 12 -10.56 43.96 -23.03
C PRO A 12 -9.32 44.37 -23.82
N ILE A 13 -8.79 45.57 -23.56
CA ILE A 13 -7.40 45.91 -23.87
C ILE A 13 -6.60 45.64 -22.60
N LEU A 14 -6.37 44.36 -22.29
CA LEU A 14 -5.49 43.94 -21.19
C LEU A 14 -4.40 42.90 -21.53
N PRO A 15 -4.17 42.45 -22.79
CA PRO A 15 -2.95 41.69 -23.09
C PRO A 15 -1.80 42.56 -23.65
N ALA A 16 -2.06 43.79 -24.11
CA ALA A 16 -1.06 44.61 -24.80
C ALA A 16 -0.24 45.54 -23.88
N LEU A 17 -0.77 45.93 -22.71
CA LEU A 17 -0.02 46.74 -21.72
C LEU A 17 0.86 45.88 -20.81
N ALA A 18 0.48 44.62 -20.57
CA ALA A 18 1.29 43.63 -19.84
C ALA A 18 2.57 43.23 -20.62
N ALA A 19 2.49 43.20 -21.96
CA ALA A 19 3.63 42.87 -22.81
C ALA A 19 4.70 43.99 -22.90
N LEU A 20 4.35 45.26 -22.63
CA LEU A 20 5.30 46.38 -22.73
C LEU A 20 6.05 46.66 -21.42
N VAL A 21 5.48 46.28 -20.26
CA VAL A 21 6.19 46.32 -18.97
C VAL A 21 7.12 45.12 -18.80
N ALA A 22 6.79 43.97 -19.40
CA ALA A 22 7.65 42.78 -19.40
C ALA A 22 8.94 42.93 -20.24
N LEU A 23 9.01 43.87 -21.19
CA LEU A 23 10.16 44.01 -22.10
C LEU A 23 11.24 45.01 -21.62
N THR A 24 11.07 45.65 -20.45
CA THR A 24 12.07 46.63 -19.93
C THR A 24 12.76 46.21 -18.63
N LEU A 25 12.52 45.00 -18.12
CA LEU A 25 13.20 44.45 -16.94
C LEU A 25 14.10 43.23 -17.22
N SER A 26 14.31 42.84 -18.48
CA SER A 26 15.09 41.64 -18.85
C SER A 26 16.59 41.90 -19.08
N LEU A 27 17.25 42.65 -18.21
CA LEU A 27 18.72 42.75 -18.20
C LEU A 27 19.25 42.32 -16.83
N GLY A 28 19.46 41.00 -16.69
CA GLY A 28 20.41 40.46 -15.72
C GLY A 28 19.87 39.57 -14.58
N SER A 29 19.00 38.60 -14.84
CA SER A 29 18.91 37.41 -13.97
C SER A 29 18.43 36.21 -14.76
N ARG A 30 19.21 35.11 -14.73
CA ARG A 30 18.77 33.80 -15.24
C ARG A 30 17.52 33.36 -14.46
N PRO A 31 16.55 32.63 -15.05
CA PRO A 31 15.49 32.01 -14.27
C PRO A 31 16.14 31.06 -13.26
N ALA A 32 15.81 31.23 -11.98
CA ALA A 32 16.32 30.36 -10.92
C ALA A 32 15.75 28.95 -11.13
N THR A 33 16.61 27.94 -11.17
CA THR A 33 16.21 26.54 -11.33
C THR A 33 15.81 25.99 -9.95
N ALA A 34 14.55 25.59 -9.79
CA ALA A 34 14.10 24.87 -8.60
C ALA A 34 14.94 23.60 -8.39
N ALA A 35 15.42 23.41 -7.17
CA ALA A 35 16.17 22.25 -6.75
C ALA A 35 15.24 21.19 -6.14
N THR A 36 15.65 19.93 -6.23
CA THR A 36 14.99 18.82 -5.52
C THR A 36 15.99 18.20 -4.55
N PHE A 37 15.63 18.18 -3.27
CA PHE A 37 16.41 17.55 -2.21
C PHE A 37 15.68 16.29 -1.75
N THR A 38 16.36 15.14 -1.73
CA THR A 38 15.79 13.90 -1.22
C THR A 38 16.42 13.60 0.13
N VAL A 39 15.60 13.52 1.16
CA VAL A 39 16.03 13.16 2.51
C VAL A 39 16.38 11.68 2.54
N ASN A 40 17.56 11.33 3.06
CA ASN A 40 18.01 9.94 3.18
C ASN A 40 18.43 9.56 4.61
N SER A 41 18.33 10.49 5.56
CA SER A 41 18.60 10.27 6.99
C SER A 41 17.46 10.83 7.84
N THR A 42 17.05 10.05 8.85
CA THR A 42 16.06 10.47 9.86
C THR A 42 16.68 11.22 11.03
N ALA A 43 18.02 11.38 11.03
CA ALA A 43 18.71 12.16 12.03
C ALA A 43 18.29 13.63 12.00
N ASP A 44 18.40 14.31 13.14
CA ASP A 44 18.17 15.74 13.26
C ASP A 44 19.51 16.45 13.42
N VAL A 45 20.11 16.83 12.29
CA VAL A 45 21.43 17.47 12.21
C VAL A 45 21.35 18.64 11.23
N ALA A 46 21.91 19.79 11.62
CA ALA A 46 21.98 20.97 10.76
C ALA A 46 23.05 20.81 9.66
N ASP A 47 22.80 21.41 8.50
CA ASP A 47 23.77 21.54 7.42
C ASP A 47 24.93 22.44 7.89
N PRO A 48 26.20 21.97 7.83
CA PRO A 48 27.34 22.79 8.17
C PRO A 48 27.64 23.91 7.16
N ARG A 49 27.09 23.86 5.95
CA ARG A 49 27.28 24.84 4.86
C ARG A 49 26.00 25.09 4.04
N PRO A 50 24.94 25.68 4.64
CA PRO A 50 23.71 26.01 3.91
C PRO A 50 23.97 26.83 2.64
N GLY A 51 23.33 26.45 1.54
CA GLY A 51 23.42 27.10 0.22
C GLY A 51 24.53 26.54 -0.66
N SER A 52 25.10 25.39 -0.29
CA SER A 52 26.11 24.70 -1.09
C SER A 52 25.55 23.96 -2.30
N GLY A 53 24.22 23.82 -2.38
CA GLY A 53 23.50 23.04 -3.37
C GLY A 53 23.56 21.53 -3.10
N ARG A 54 24.02 21.13 -1.91
CA ARG A 54 24.11 19.72 -1.48
C ARG A 54 23.87 19.63 0.02
N CYS A 55 22.82 18.92 0.41
CA CYS A 55 22.58 18.58 1.81
C CYS A 55 23.60 17.50 2.25
N GLN A 56 24.79 17.90 2.72
CA GLN A 56 25.84 16.96 3.15
C GLN A 56 26.34 17.31 4.55
N ASP A 57 26.14 16.37 5.46
CA ASP A 57 26.93 16.20 6.66
C ASP A 57 28.20 15.39 6.33
N ASN A 58 29.36 15.97 6.62
CA ASN A 58 30.59 15.19 6.67
C ASN A 58 31.13 15.30 8.10
N PRO A 59 30.83 14.32 8.98
CA PRO A 59 31.21 14.39 10.40
C PRO A 59 32.75 14.36 10.65
N GLY A 60 33.57 14.36 9.59
CA GLY A 60 35.03 14.35 9.64
C GLY A 60 35.74 15.69 9.35
N ILE A 61 35.05 16.78 8.98
CA ILE A 61 35.71 18.07 8.67
C ILE A 61 35.24 19.15 9.64
N THR A 62 35.96 19.29 10.75
CA THR A 62 35.88 20.48 11.61
C THR A 62 36.76 21.58 11.03
N CYS A 63 36.18 22.60 10.40
CA CYS A 63 36.88 23.87 10.16
C CYS A 63 36.94 24.67 11.47
N THR A 64 37.89 24.33 12.35
CA THR A 64 38.09 25.06 13.60
C THR A 64 39.10 26.20 13.39
N THR A 65 38.56 27.42 13.44
CA THR A 65 39.19 28.72 13.73
C THR A 65 39.82 29.54 12.59
N ASP A 66 39.56 30.85 12.70
CA ASP A 66 40.01 32.03 11.92
C ASP A 66 41.53 32.21 11.74
N ALA A 67 42.36 31.20 12.08
CA ALA A 67 43.82 31.32 12.06
C ALA A 67 44.46 30.99 10.70
N ASP A 68 43.74 30.35 9.77
CA ASP A 68 44.30 29.97 8.45
C ASP A 68 44.10 31.04 7.36
N CYS A 69 43.37 32.13 7.65
CA CYS A 69 43.06 33.18 6.68
C CYS A 69 44.12 34.31 6.59
N THR A 70 45.15 34.35 7.44
CA THR A 70 46.00 35.55 7.58
C THR A 70 47.32 35.56 6.79
N ASN A 71 47.61 34.58 5.93
CA ASN A 71 48.91 34.54 5.20
C ASN A 71 48.83 34.51 3.67
N ALA A 72 47.78 35.06 3.07
CA ALA A 72 47.79 35.38 1.64
C ALA A 72 47.06 36.70 1.39
N GLY A 73 47.81 37.79 1.26
CA GLY A 73 47.25 39.09 0.91
C GLY A 73 46.65 39.10 -0.49
N VAL A 74 45.36 38.78 -0.61
CA VAL A 74 44.52 39.02 -1.79
C VAL A 74 43.08 39.22 -1.33
N ASP A 75 42.46 40.34 -1.72
CA ASP A 75 41.03 40.61 -1.51
C ASP A 75 40.17 39.67 -2.39
N GLY A 76 39.51 38.69 -1.78
CA GLY A 76 38.53 37.78 -2.39
C GLY A 76 37.96 36.77 -1.37
N PRO A 77 36.73 36.24 -1.56
CA PRO A 77 36.07 35.38 -0.57
C PRO A 77 36.82 34.04 -0.41
N CYS A 78 37.01 33.62 0.85
CA CYS A 78 37.71 32.39 1.23
C CYS A 78 37.09 31.15 0.58
N ASN A 79 37.77 30.58 -0.41
CA ASN A 79 37.33 29.36 -1.10
C ASN A 79 38.44 28.29 -1.08
N LEU A 80 38.97 27.99 0.11
CA LEU A 80 39.99 26.94 0.30
C LEU A 80 39.46 25.86 1.24
N CYS A 81 38.60 25.00 0.71
CA CYS A 81 38.31 23.66 1.27
C CYS A 81 38.42 22.56 0.21
N ASP A 82 39.00 22.86 -0.96
CA ASP A 82 39.07 21.90 -2.06
C ASP A 82 40.49 21.87 -2.64
N THR A 83 41.42 21.23 -1.92
CA THR A 83 42.63 20.68 -2.54
C THR A 83 43.07 19.40 -1.81
N GLU A 84 42.99 18.30 -2.55
CA GLU A 84 43.75 17.06 -2.46
C GLU A 84 44.58 16.81 -1.17
N ARG A 85 43.99 16.07 -0.24
CA ARG A 85 44.75 15.18 0.65
C ARG A 85 44.07 13.83 0.72
N THR A 86 44.84 12.79 0.43
CA THR A 86 44.48 11.37 0.42
C THR A 86 43.52 10.99 1.54
N VAL A 87 42.24 10.80 1.21
CA VAL A 87 41.21 10.25 2.08
C VAL A 87 41.30 8.71 2.02
N PRO A 88 41.11 7.98 3.15
CA PRO A 88 40.90 6.52 3.13
C PRO A 88 39.65 6.16 2.29
N PRO A 89 39.36 4.87 2.00
CA PRO A 89 38.22 4.52 1.16
C PRO A 89 36.93 5.17 1.68
N ALA A 90 36.18 5.81 0.78
CA ALA A 90 34.98 6.59 1.10
C ALA A 90 34.01 5.78 1.99
N PRO A 91 33.66 6.27 3.19
CA PRO A 91 32.56 5.70 3.97
C PRO A 91 31.27 6.44 3.61
N ALA A 92 30.19 5.66 3.40
CA ALA A 92 28.78 6.07 3.34
C ALA A 92 28.37 7.12 2.27
N THR A 93 27.19 6.94 1.70
CA THR A 93 26.49 8.02 1.00
C THR A 93 26.36 9.22 1.95
N PRO A 94 26.64 10.47 1.51
CA PRO A 94 26.46 11.64 2.37
C PRO A 94 25.01 11.70 2.87
N GLU A 95 24.83 11.93 4.17
CA GLU A 95 23.50 11.98 4.78
C GLU A 95 22.88 13.37 4.53
N CYS A 96 21.58 13.36 4.30
CA CYS A 96 20.74 14.49 4.01
C CYS A 96 19.57 14.35 4.98
N THR A 97 19.63 15.11 6.07
CA THR A 97 18.55 15.20 7.05
C THR A 97 17.45 16.13 6.55
N LEU A 98 16.25 16.02 7.12
CA LEU A 98 15.16 16.96 6.81
C LEU A 98 15.57 18.40 7.16
N ARG A 99 16.26 18.61 8.28
CA ARG A 99 16.77 19.92 8.70
C ARG A 99 17.75 20.50 7.68
N ALA A 100 18.74 19.71 7.26
CA ALA A 100 19.72 20.14 6.27
C ALA A 100 19.06 20.45 4.91
N ALA A 101 18.10 19.63 4.48
CA ALA A 101 17.33 19.87 3.26
C ALA A 101 16.58 21.20 3.30
N ILE A 102 15.95 21.54 4.43
CA ILE A 102 15.27 22.81 4.63
C ILE A 102 16.27 23.98 4.63
N GLN A 103 17.43 23.82 5.27
CA GLN A 103 18.46 24.86 5.29
C GLN A 103 19.05 25.14 3.91
N GLU A 104 19.22 24.11 3.08
CA GLU A 104 19.64 24.25 1.68
C GLU A 104 18.56 24.93 0.84
N ALA A 105 17.29 24.52 0.97
CA ALA A 105 16.17 25.15 0.29
C ALA A 105 16.01 26.63 0.68
N ASN A 106 16.17 26.97 1.97
CA ASN A 106 16.13 28.36 2.44
C ASN A 106 17.26 29.22 1.86
N ALA A 107 18.39 28.62 1.51
CA ALA A 107 19.55 29.32 0.94
C ALA A 107 19.55 29.36 -0.60
N ALA A 108 18.67 28.59 -1.25
CA ALA A 108 18.53 28.53 -2.69
C ALA A 108 17.40 29.46 -3.20
N PRO A 109 17.55 30.07 -4.38
CA PRO A 109 16.48 30.83 -5.01
C PRO A 109 15.56 29.89 -5.82
N GLY A 110 14.26 29.90 -5.54
CA GLY A 110 13.26 29.14 -6.31
C GLY A 110 12.24 28.43 -5.42
N ALA A 111 11.25 27.78 -6.04
CA ALA A 111 10.28 26.93 -5.35
C ALA A 111 10.82 25.50 -5.31
N ASP A 112 11.67 25.22 -4.32
CA ASP A 112 12.35 23.94 -4.21
C ASP A 112 11.40 22.82 -3.72
N GLU A 113 11.75 21.57 -4.02
CA GLU A 113 11.03 20.40 -3.53
C GLU A 113 11.91 19.57 -2.60
N ILE A 114 11.41 19.25 -1.41
CA ILE A 114 11.97 18.29 -0.50
C ILE A 114 11.11 17.03 -0.54
N VAL A 115 11.69 15.94 -1.01
CA VAL A 115 11.09 14.61 -0.96
C VAL A 115 11.51 13.94 0.33
N VAL A 116 10.51 13.62 1.16
CA VAL A 116 10.69 12.98 2.47
C VAL A 116 10.15 11.56 2.37
N PRO A 117 11.02 10.54 2.30
CA PRO A 117 10.59 9.14 2.27
C PRO A 117 9.77 8.74 3.51
N ALA A 118 9.28 7.50 3.50
CA ALA A 118 8.71 6.91 4.70
C ALA A 118 9.77 6.90 5.81
N GLY A 119 9.42 7.39 6.99
CA GLY A 119 10.37 7.58 8.09
C GLY A 119 9.76 8.37 9.23
N THR A 120 10.28 8.17 10.44
CA THR A 120 10.00 9.03 11.59
C THR A 120 11.17 9.98 11.80
N TYR A 121 10.95 11.26 11.50
CA TYR A 121 11.92 12.35 11.57
C TYR A 121 11.69 13.11 12.89
N THR A 122 12.38 12.69 13.94
CA THR A 122 12.21 13.27 15.29
C THR A 122 13.18 14.42 15.49
N LEU A 123 12.66 15.61 15.81
CA LEU A 123 13.48 16.74 16.22
C LEU A 123 14.13 16.44 17.58
N ALA A 124 15.45 16.49 17.62
CA ALA A 124 16.28 16.13 18.77
C ALA A 124 17.10 17.31 19.31
N ILE A 125 17.25 18.38 18.51
CA ILE A 125 17.97 19.58 18.91
C ILE A 125 17.00 20.53 19.61
N ALA A 126 17.21 20.80 20.89
CA ALA A 126 16.40 21.78 21.63
C ALA A 126 16.59 23.20 21.07
N GLY A 127 15.49 23.94 20.88
CA GLY A 127 15.51 25.27 20.26
C GLY A 127 16.14 26.35 21.15
N ALA A 128 16.93 27.22 20.51
CA ALA A 128 17.44 28.45 21.11
C ALA A 128 16.58 29.69 20.77
N ALA A 129 15.37 29.49 20.23
CA ALA A 129 14.52 30.53 19.64
C ALA A 129 15.26 31.34 18.56
N GLU A 130 15.78 30.61 17.58
CA GLU A 130 16.39 31.13 16.36
C GLU A 130 15.46 30.84 15.18
N ASP A 131 15.58 31.56 14.07
CA ASP A 131 14.64 31.44 12.93
C ASP A 131 15.32 30.85 11.67
N ALA A 132 16.48 30.19 11.77
CA ALA A 132 17.31 29.70 10.66
C ALA A 132 17.37 28.16 10.55
N ALA A 133 16.44 27.45 11.20
CA ALA A 133 16.32 26.00 11.25
C ALA A 133 17.59 25.30 11.76
N ALA A 134 18.46 25.99 12.51
CA ALA A 134 19.67 25.44 13.09
C ALA A 134 19.41 24.59 14.35
N THR A 135 18.35 24.89 15.10
CA THR A 135 17.97 24.25 16.36
C THR A 135 16.46 24.34 16.56
N GLY A 136 15.83 23.44 17.32
CA GLY A 136 14.40 23.56 17.62
C GLY A 136 13.54 23.20 16.41
N ASP A 137 12.61 24.09 16.06
CA ASP A 137 11.71 23.93 14.92
C ASP A 137 12.44 23.93 13.57
N LEU A 138 11.69 23.55 12.53
CA LEU A 138 12.12 23.61 11.15
C LEU A 138 11.60 24.91 10.52
N ASP A 139 12.45 25.94 10.48
CA ASP A 139 12.13 27.23 9.87
C ASP A 139 12.16 27.17 8.35
N ILE A 140 11.11 27.66 7.70
CA ILE A 140 10.98 27.76 6.24
C ILE A 140 10.84 29.24 5.88
N SER A 141 11.79 29.77 5.11
CA SER A 141 11.84 31.18 4.72
C SER A 141 11.75 31.44 3.21
N GLY A 142 11.62 30.39 2.40
CA GLY A 142 11.51 30.45 0.93
C GLY A 142 10.28 29.72 0.40
N ASP A 143 10.07 29.79 -0.93
CA ASP A 143 9.09 28.96 -1.62
C ASP A 143 9.51 27.48 -1.49
N LEU A 144 8.63 26.61 -1.00
CA LEU A 144 8.99 25.23 -0.68
C LEU A 144 7.83 24.26 -0.85
N VAL A 145 8.09 23.11 -1.45
CA VAL A 145 7.20 21.94 -1.46
C VAL A 145 7.84 20.83 -0.64
N VAL A 146 7.16 20.36 0.41
CA VAL A 146 7.54 19.17 1.18
C VAL A 146 6.58 18.04 0.82
N THR A 147 7.10 16.98 0.20
CA THR A 147 6.34 15.82 -0.25
C THR A 147 6.72 14.57 0.55
N GLY A 148 5.82 14.11 1.42
CA GLY A 148 5.94 12.82 2.10
C GLY A 148 5.46 11.64 1.26
N ALA A 149 5.83 10.43 1.68
CA ALA A 149 5.38 9.16 1.06
C ALA A 149 3.92 8.81 1.40
N GLY A 150 3.27 9.59 2.28
CA GLY A 150 1.89 9.40 2.74
C GLY A 150 1.80 9.66 4.25
N ALA A 151 0.69 10.25 4.72
CA ALA A 151 0.59 10.65 6.12
C ALA A 151 0.68 9.48 7.12
N GLY A 152 0.39 8.25 6.69
CA GLY A 152 0.57 7.05 7.51
C GLY A 152 2.03 6.58 7.67
N THR A 153 2.96 7.07 6.84
CA THR A 153 4.33 6.54 6.73
C THR A 153 5.41 7.63 6.79
N THR A 154 5.11 8.90 6.51
CA THR A 154 6.06 9.99 6.75
C THR A 154 5.64 10.77 7.99
N ILE A 155 6.35 10.59 9.10
CA ILE A 155 6.04 11.21 10.39
C ILE A 155 7.14 12.22 10.75
N ILE A 156 6.77 13.47 10.95
CA ILE A 156 7.65 14.55 11.39
C ILE A 156 7.25 14.88 12.83
N ASP A 157 8.11 14.50 13.77
CA ASP A 157 7.82 14.47 15.20
C ASP A 157 8.64 15.54 15.92
N GLY A 158 7.98 16.49 16.59
CA GLY A 158 8.65 17.56 17.34
C GLY A 158 9.35 17.11 18.63
N GLY A 159 9.25 15.83 19.00
CA GLY A 159 9.89 15.24 20.18
C GLY A 159 9.41 15.81 21.51
N GLY A 160 8.36 16.64 21.51
CA GLY A 160 7.94 17.44 22.66
C GLY A 160 8.94 18.52 23.09
N LEU A 161 9.92 18.84 22.23
CA LEU A 161 11.00 19.79 22.52
C LEU A 161 10.64 21.21 22.09
N ASP A 162 10.20 21.36 20.85
CA ASP A 162 9.80 22.63 20.25
C ASP A 162 8.64 22.42 19.26
N ARG A 163 8.23 23.46 18.56
CA ARG A 163 7.29 23.35 17.43
C ARG A 163 7.89 22.47 16.33
N VAL A 164 7.06 21.99 15.40
CA VAL A 164 7.59 21.19 14.27
C VAL A 164 8.04 22.09 13.13
N PHE A 165 7.15 22.94 12.62
CA PHE A 165 7.45 23.85 11.52
C PHE A 165 7.14 25.30 11.87
N HIS A 166 8.02 26.20 11.44
CA HIS A 166 7.76 27.63 11.45
C HIS A 166 7.98 28.19 10.04
N VAL A 167 6.89 28.57 9.38
CA VAL A 167 6.91 29.24 8.08
C VAL A 167 6.98 30.74 8.31
N ASP A 168 8.18 31.32 8.20
CA ASP A 168 8.40 32.75 8.35
C ASP A 168 8.71 33.41 6.99
N PRO A 169 7.77 34.20 6.43
CA PRO A 169 7.99 34.90 5.17
C PRO A 169 9.07 35.99 5.23
N ARG A 170 9.53 36.41 6.41
CA ARG A 170 10.56 37.45 6.63
C ARG A 170 10.35 38.77 5.87
N GLY A 171 9.09 39.09 5.51
CA GLY A 171 8.71 40.29 4.76
C GLY A 171 8.61 40.09 3.23
N ASP A 172 8.96 38.92 2.71
CA ASP A 172 8.75 38.51 1.32
C ASP A 172 7.45 37.69 1.16
N ARG A 173 7.00 37.47 -0.08
CA ARG A 173 5.86 36.59 -0.37
C ARG A 173 6.38 35.19 -0.70
N ILE A 174 6.20 34.25 0.23
CA ILE A 174 6.54 32.83 0.03
C ILE A 174 5.29 31.95 -0.13
N ALA A 175 5.42 30.86 -0.90
CA ALA A 175 4.43 29.83 -1.08
C ALA A 175 4.97 28.47 -0.62
N VAL A 176 4.37 27.93 0.43
CA VAL A 176 4.75 26.65 1.03
C VAL A 176 3.64 25.63 0.85
N THR A 177 3.99 24.43 0.39
CA THR A 177 3.09 23.27 0.35
C THR A 177 3.69 22.13 1.16
N ILE A 178 2.93 21.59 2.11
CA ILE A 178 3.30 20.40 2.87
C ILE A 178 2.24 19.33 2.57
N ARG A 179 2.66 18.18 2.03
CA ARG A 179 1.71 17.13 1.63
C ARG A 179 2.16 15.72 2.01
N GLY A 180 1.20 14.86 2.32
CA GLY A 180 1.46 13.44 2.57
C GLY A 180 2.30 13.18 3.83
N VAL A 181 2.14 13.97 4.89
CA VAL A 181 2.91 13.81 6.15
C VAL A 181 2.02 13.81 7.39
N THR A 182 2.51 13.20 8.47
CA THR A 182 2.02 13.43 9.83
C THR A 182 2.92 14.44 10.55
N ILE A 183 2.32 15.47 11.16
CA ILE A 183 3.00 16.46 12.01
C ILE A 183 2.52 16.25 13.44
N GLN A 184 3.42 15.84 14.33
CA GLN A 184 3.01 15.45 15.68
C GLN A 184 3.97 15.84 16.80
N ASN A 185 3.45 15.78 18.02
CA ASN A 185 4.17 15.97 19.28
C ASN A 185 5.00 17.27 19.34
N GLY A 186 4.64 18.27 18.55
CA GLY A 186 5.23 19.60 18.66
C GLY A 186 4.78 20.30 19.93
N ARG A 187 5.66 21.14 20.46
CA ARG A 187 5.45 21.88 21.71
C ARG A 187 5.83 23.35 21.56
N GLY A 188 4.85 24.22 21.66
CA GLY A 188 5.13 25.65 21.76
C GLY A 188 5.81 25.97 23.10
N VAL A 189 7.08 26.36 23.08
CA VAL A 189 7.81 26.83 24.27
C VAL A 189 7.97 28.35 24.24
N GLY A 190 7.42 29.03 25.25
CA GLY A 190 7.57 30.48 25.36
C GLY A 190 8.94 30.81 25.96
N VAL A 191 9.85 31.41 25.19
CA VAL A 191 10.96 32.18 25.76
C VAL A 191 10.44 33.58 26.10
N SER A 192 10.80 34.07 27.28
CA SER A 192 10.28 35.29 27.91
C SER A 192 9.88 36.40 26.91
N PHE A 193 8.60 36.82 26.96
CA PHE A 193 7.91 37.85 26.16
C PHE A 193 7.42 37.48 24.75
N VAL A 194 7.69 36.28 24.21
CA VAL A 194 7.09 35.77 22.95
C VAL A 194 5.93 34.81 23.24
N ARG A 195 4.83 34.89 22.48
CA ARG A 195 3.68 33.97 22.62
C ARG A 195 4.06 32.59 22.06
N ALA A 196 3.73 31.53 22.79
CA ALA A 196 3.94 30.15 22.34
C ALA A 196 2.79 29.74 21.40
N ASP A 197 2.93 29.88 20.09
CA ASP A 197 1.84 29.58 19.15
C ASP A 197 2.25 28.55 18.10
N GLY A 198 1.28 27.79 17.59
CA GLY A 198 1.49 26.86 16.49
C GLY A 198 2.37 25.67 16.87
N ALA A 199 1.95 24.85 17.83
CA ALA A 199 2.77 23.74 18.30
C ALA A 199 3.12 22.75 17.18
N GLY A 200 2.20 22.44 16.27
CA GLY A 200 2.53 21.72 15.04
C GLY A 200 3.17 22.66 14.03
N VAL A 201 2.40 23.63 13.54
CA VAL A 201 2.83 24.57 12.50
C VAL A 201 2.50 26.01 12.89
N LEU A 202 3.47 26.91 12.72
CA LEU A 202 3.29 28.35 12.79
C LEU A 202 3.48 28.96 11.40
N LEU A 203 2.52 29.75 10.91
CA LEU A 203 2.67 30.61 9.74
C LEU A 203 2.72 32.08 10.20
N GLY A 204 3.83 32.76 9.93
CA GLY A 204 4.05 34.17 10.26
C GLY A 204 5.13 34.41 11.30
N SER A 205 5.49 35.68 11.49
CA SER A 205 6.57 36.06 12.42
C SER A 205 6.20 35.87 13.90
N THR A 206 7.20 35.51 14.71
CA THR A 206 7.14 35.40 16.17
C THR A 206 7.26 36.76 16.88
N GLN A 207 7.65 37.84 16.20
CA GLN A 207 8.04 39.12 16.84
C GLN A 207 7.03 40.29 16.78
N THR A 208 5.87 40.14 16.14
CA THR A 208 5.03 41.33 15.87
C THR A 208 4.02 41.64 16.98
N ILE A 209 4.27 42.75 17.70
CA ILE A 209 3.28 43.47 18.50
C ILE A 209 2.39 44.28 17.55
N TYR A 210 1.07 44.13 17.71
CA TYR A 210 -0.03 44.92 17.10
C TYR A 210 0.39 46.12 16.21
N GLY A 211 0.13 45.99 14.90
CA GLY A 211 0.02 47.12 13.99
C GLY A 211 1.18 47.31 13.03
N GLY A 212 1.15 46.56 11.94
CA GLY A 212 1.86 46.90 10.69
C GLY A 212 2.50 45.70 10.01
N LEU A 213 1.91 45.26 8.89
CA LEU A 213 2.53 44.91 7.59
C LEU A 213 1.77 43.79 6.85
N ILE A 214 2.03 43.76 5.54
CA ILE A 214 1.27 43.24 4.39
C ILE A 214 1.08 41.71 4.45
N PRO A 215 -0.05 41.12 3.99
CA PRO A 215 -0.20 39.67 3.89
C PRO A 215 0.80 39.12 2.87
N SER A 216 1.90 38.54 3.34
CA SER A 216 2.95 38.02 2.47
C SER A 216 3.26 36.58 2.90
N GLY A 217 2.52 35.60 2.38
CA GLY A 217 2.74 34.17 2.65
C GLY A 217 1.51 33.30 2.40
N SER A 218 1.68 32.14 1.78
CA SER A 218 0.62 31.12 1.68
C SER A 218 1.14 29.74 2.08
N LEU A 219 0.41 29.05 2.95
CA LEU A 219 0.69 27.67 3.37
C LEU A 219 -0.46 26.76 2.93
N THR A 220 -0.15 25.73 2.14
CA THR A 220 -1.08 24.64 1.83
C THR A 220 -0.65 23.37 2.55
N ILE A 221 -1.57 22.78 3.30
CA ILE A 221 -1.39 21.46 3.93
C ILE A 221 -2.38 20.50 3.28
N ALA A 222 -1.88 19.47 2.61
CA ALA A 222 -2.69 18.53 1.82
C ALA A 222 -2.42 17.07 2.22
N ASP A 223 -3.45 16.21 2.19
CA ASP A 223 -3.31 14.77 2.42
C ASP A 223 -2.52 14.42 3.71
N SER A 224 -2.68 15.22 4.75
CA SER A 224 -1.81 15.23 5.93
C SER A 224 -2.58 15.10 7.25
N VAL A 225 -1.86 14.70 8.30
CA VAL A 225 -2.40 14.58 9.66
C VAL A 225 -1.62 15.46 10.62
N ILE A 226 -2.31 16.34 11.35
CA ILE A 226 -1.71 17.17 12.41
C ILE A 226 -2.28 16.71 13.75
N ARG A 227 -1.46 16.07 14.59
CA ARG A 227 -1.94 15.41 15.81
C ARG A 227 -1.08 15.56 17.05
N GLY A 228 -1.71 15.56 18.23
CA GLY A 228 -1.00 15.47 19.51
C GLY A 228 -0.08 16.65 19.83
N ASN A 229 -0.24 17.79 19.13
CA ASN A 229 0.56 18.98 19.35
C ASN A 229 -0.01 19.80 20.51
N SER A 230 0.86 20.39 21.33
CA SER A 230 0.44 21.09 22.55
C SER A 230 1.16 22.41 22.78
N THR A 231 0.41 23.48 23.03
CA THR A 231 0.99 24.78 23.39
C THR A 231 0.21 25.48 24.51
N PRO A 232 0.86 26.22 25.42
CA PRO A 232 0.14 27.12 26.33
C PRO A 232 -0.41 28.38 25.65
N GLY A 233 -0.03 28.70 24.41
CA GLY A 233 -0.58 29.83 23.64
C GLY A 233 -1.63 29.38 22.61
N GLN A 234 -1.54 29.84 21.37
CA GLN A 234 -2.62 29.75 20.37
C GLN A 234 -2.33 28.70 19.30
N GLY A 235 -3.37 28.03 18.79
CA GLY A 235 -3.24 27.10 17.65
C GLY A 235 -2.45 25.84 18.00
N GLY A 236 -3.10 24.85 18.61
CA GLY A 236 -2.43 23.63 19.05
C GLY A 236 -1.87 22.85 17.87
N GLY A 237 -2.67 22.64 16.83
CA GLY A 237 -2.20 22.11 15.56
C GLY A 237 -1.50 23.18 14.73
N VAL A 238 -2.25 24.21 14.33
CA VAL A 238 -1.77 25.27 13.43
C VAL A 238 -2.12 26.65 13.97
N ALA A 239 -1.16 27.58 13.94
CA ALA A 239 -1.40 29.01 14.13
C ALA A 239 -1.05 29.77 12.85
N ASN A 240 -2.02 30.46 12.28
CA ASN A 240 -1.84 31.39 11.16
C ASN A 240 -1.86 32.82 11.72
N ARG A 241 -0.69 33.43 11.85
CA ARG A 241 -0.51 34.80 12.31
C ARG A 241 -0.61 35.82 11.18
N VAL A 242 -0.38 35.40 9.93
CA VAL A 242 -0.48 36.27 8.74
C VAL A 242 -0.56 35.43 7.46
N GLY A 243 -1.32 35.88 6.46
CA GLY A 243 -1.38 35.24 5.14
C GLY A 243 -2.51 34.21 4.99
N THR A 244 -2.39 33.36 3.96
CA THR A 244 -3.44 32.39 3.58
C THR A 244 -3.03 30.98 3.98
N LEU A 245 -3.86 30.32 4.79
CA LEU A 245 -3.75 28.90 5.11
C LEU A 245 -4.82 28.09 4.37
N THR A 246 -4.42 27.07 3.63
CA THR A 246 -5.34 26.13 2.98
C THR A 246 -5.10 24.72 3.52
N LEU A 247 -6.12 24.10 4.12
CA LEU A 247 -6.14 22.68 4.45
C LEU A 247 -7.02 21.94 3.45
N VAL A 248 -6.49 20.86 2.86
CA VAL A 248 -7.19 20.07 1.85
C VAL A 248 -7.02 18.58 2.17
N ASP A 249 -8.12 17.83 2.17
CA ASP A 249 -8.10 16.36 2.35
C ASP A 249 -7.25 15.93 3.58
N SER A 250 -7.31 16.73 4.66
CA SER A 250 -6.40 16.62 5.81
C SER A 250 -7.17 16.47 7.13
N THR A 251 -6.48 15.98 8.17
CA THR A 251 -7.05 15.80 9.51
C THR A 251 -6.25 16.56 10.57
N VAL A 252 -6.90 17.45 11.33
CA VAL A 252 -6.35 18.12 12.52
C VAL A 252 -7.03 17.56 13.76
N ARG A 253 -6.31 16.79 14.57
CA ARG A 253 -6.92 16.07 15.70
C ARG A 253 -6.09 16.01 16.96
N ASP A 254 -6.77 15.88 18.09
CA ASP A 254 -6.14 15.60 19.39
C ASP A 254 -5.07 16.65 19.78
N ASN A 255 -5.19 17.89 19.29
CA ASN A 255 -4.27 18.98 19.61
C ASN A 255 -4.81 19.81 20.78
N THR A 256 -3.90 20.45 21.54
CA THR A 256 -4.25 21.22 22.74
C THR A 256 -3.63 22.61 22.73
N ALA A 257 -4.42 23.65 23.00
CA ALA A 257 -3.96 25.04 23.13
C ALA A 257 -4.74 25.84 24.18
N SER A 258 -4.32 27.06 24.54
CA SER A 258 -5.17 27.96 25.34
C SER A 258 -6.21 28.72 24.51
N THR A 259 -6.05 28.74 23.17
CA THR A 259 -7.01 29.31 22.20
C THR A 259 -6.84 28.61 20.86
N GLY A 260 -7.94 28.17 20.24
CA GLY A 260 -7.89 27.44 18.95
C GLY A 260 -7.18 26.09 19.10
N GLY A 261 -7.84 25.12 19.76
CA GLY A 261 -7.21 23.83 20.09
C GLY A 261 -6.61 23.14 18.86
N GLY A 262 -7.33 23.14 17.74
CA GLY A 262 -6.82 22.68 16.45
C GLY A 262 -6.13 23.81 15.68
N LEU A 263 -6.87 24.88 15.40
CA LEU A 263 -6.44 25.95 14.49
C LEU A 263 -6.73 27.34 15.08
N TYR A 264 -5.77 28.24 14.95
CA TYR A 264 -5.92 29.65 15.30
C TYR A 264 -5.56 30.56 14.11
N ASN A 265 -6.41 31.56 13.85
CA ASN A 265 -6.17 32.61 12.85
C ASN A 265 -6.12 33.98 13.52
N GLU A 266 -5.09 34.76 13.23
CA GLU A 266 -4.92 36.13 13.69
C GLU A 266 -5.49 37.15 12.69
N GLN A 267 -5.62 38.42 13.08
CA GLN A 267 -6.12 39.50 12.21
C GLN A 267 -5.34 39.59 10.90
N SER A 268 -6.03 39.90 9.80
CA SER A 268 -5.43 39.97 8.45
C SER A 268 -4.91 38.64 7.88
N SER A 269 -5.43 37.52 8.38
CA SER A 269 -5.22 36.18 7.81
C SER A 269 -6.50 35.64 7.14
N ALA A 270 -6.32 34.75 6.16
CA ALA A 270 -7.40 34.01 5.51
C ALA A 270 -7.18 32.51 5.69
N THR A 271 -8.26 31.73 5.85
CA THR A 271 -8.15 30.27 5.96
C THR A 271 -9.25 29.55 5.22
N HIS A 272 -8.86 28.54 4.46
CA HIS A 272 -9.74 27.67 3.71
C HIS A 272 -9.55 26.22 4.17
N VAL A 273 -10.62 25.59 4.61
CA VAL A 273 -10.64 24.18 5.02
C VAL A 273 -11.56 23.44 4.05
N LEU A 274 -10.99 22.56 3.25
CA LEU A 274 -11.65 21.89 2.14
C LEU A 274 -11.56 20.38 2.34
N ARG A 275 -12.71 19.69 2.32
CA ARG A 275 -12.79 18.23 2.49
C ARG A 275 -11.95 17.69 3.65
N SER A 276 -11.88 18.45 4.74
CA SER A 276 -10.95 18.18 5.84
C SER A 276 -11.70 17.98 7.17
N THR A 277 -11.06 17.28 8.10
CA THR A 277 -11.65 16.96 9.41
C THR A 277 -10.88 17.64 10.54
N LEU A 278 -11.56 18.43 11.37
CA LEU A 278 -11.02 18.99 12.60
C LEU A 278 -11.75 18.38 13.80
N ARG A 279 -11.11 17.44 14.49
CA ARG A 279 -11.78 16.64 15.52
C ARG A 279 -11.03 16.48 16.83
N ASN A 280 -11.77 16.38 17.93
CA ASN A 280 -11.23 16.08 19.27
C ASN A 280 -10.12 17.04 19.75
N ASN A 281 -10.06 18.25 19.21
CA ASN A 281 -9.11 19.24 19.68
C ASN A 281 -9.63 19.91 20.95
N THR A 282 -8.70 20.29 21.83
CA THR A 282 -9.01 20.76 23.18
C THR A 282 -8.44 22.16 23.40
N VAL A 283 -9.27 23.05 23.95
CA VAL A 283 -8.77 24.27 24.60
C VAL A 283 -8.60 24.01 26.09
N ALA A 284 -7.42 24.27 26.63
CA ALA A 284 -7.07 24.16 28.05
C ALA A 284 -6.20 25.37 28.47
N GLY A 285 -6.71 26.25 29.35
CA GLY A 285 -5.95 27.42 29.83
C GLY A 285 -6.75 28.47 30.61
N GLN A 286 -6.05 29.43 31.23
CA GLN A 286 -6.62 30.46 32.14
C GLN A 286 -7.10 31.76 31.46
N PHE A 287 -6.78 32.02 30.18
CA PHE A 287 -7.15 33.23 29.45
C PHE A 287 -7.63 32.90 28.03
N SER A 288 -8.87 32.45 27.87
CA SER A 288 -9.33 31.77 26.66
C SER A 288 -10.48 32.52 25.97
N ASN A 289 -10.22 33.06 24.77
CA ASN A 289 -11.25 33.34 23.77
C ASN A 289 -11.33 32.08 22.89
N GLY A 290 -12.32 31.22 23.08
CA GLY A 290 -12.22 29.81 22.72
C GLY A 290 -12.90 29.44 21.42
N GLY A 291 -12.23 28.61 20.62
CA GLY A 291 -12.86 27.65 19.70
C GLY A 291 -12.10 26.33 19.85
N GLY A 292 -12.79 25.25 20.24
CA GLY A 292 -12.18 23.96 20.52
C GLY A 292 -11.45 23.42 19.30
N GLY A 293 -12.09 23.49 18.14
CA GLY A 293 -11.50 23.19 16.85
C GLY A 293 -10.79 24.41 16.26
N ILE A 294 -11.55 25.48 15.98
CA ILE A 294 -11.05 26.67 15.27
C ILE A 294 -11.37 27.95 16.04
N CYS A 295 -10.39 28.83 16.22
CA CYS A 295 -10.63 30.21 16.65
C CYS A 295 -10.09 31.20 15.62
N SER A 296 -10.94 32.08 15.09
CA SER A 296 -10.57 33.06 14.07
C SER A 296 -10.75 34.50 14.52
N PHE A 297 -9.67 35.27 14.39
CA PHE A 297 -9.64 36.73 14.39
C PHE A 297 -9.29 37.28 13.00
N GLY A 298 -9.07 36.40 12.01
CA GLY A 298 -8.69 36.76 10.64
C GLY A 298 -9.80 37.45 9.87
N ASP A 299 -9.51 37.76 8.61
CA ASP A 299 -10.44 38.44 7.72
C ASP A 299 -11.48 37.46 7.15
N GLU A 300 -11.08 36.21 6.89
CA GLU A 300 -11.96 35.18 6.31
C GLU A 300 -11.66 33.76 6.85
N LEU A 301 -12.73 33.03 7.19
CA LEU A 301 -12.70 31.58 7.45
C LEU A 301 -13.74 30.87 6.57
N THR A 302 -13.27 30.02 5.67
CA THR A 302 -14.12 29.25 4.74
C THR A 302 -13.98 27.75 4.99
N LEU A 303 -15.10 27.06 5.18
CA LEU A 303 -15.20 25.61 5.33
C LEU A 303 -16.12 25.04 4.24
N VAL A 304 -15.61 24.08 3.47
CA VAL A 304 -16.35 23.43 2.39
C VAL A 304 -16.18 21.91 2.46
N ASP A 305 -17.28 21.17 2.36
CA ASP A 305 -17.30 19.69 2.35
C ASP A 305 -16.56 19.07 3.55
N SER A 306 -16.53 19.77 4.68
CA SER A 306 -15.64 19.49 5.82
C SER A 306 -16.38 19.11 7.09
N THR A 307 -15.67 18.52 8.06
CA THR A 307 -16.25 18.10 9.35
C THR A 307 -15.52 18.74 10.52
N VAL A 308 -16.25 19.38 11.42
CA VAL A 308 -15.74 19.89 12.71
C VAL A 308 -16.47 19.18 13.84
N SER A 309 -15.79 18.26 14.53
CA SER A 309 -16.48 17.37 15.47
C SER A 309 -15.77 17.06 16.79
N GLY A 310 -16.55 16.83 17.85
CA GLY A 310 -16.02 16.36 19.13
C GLY A 310 -15.03 17.30 19.82
N ASN A 311 -14.89 18.55 19.37
CA ASN A 311 -13.93 19.48 19.95
C ASN A 311 -14.45 20.01 21.30
N VAL A 312 -13.52 20.25 22.22
CA VAL A 312 -13.86 20.57 23.62
C VAL A 312 -13.19 21.87 24.05
N VAL A 313 -13.97 22.75 24.69
CA VAL A 313 -13.43 23.92 25.39
C VAL A 313 -13.49 23.67 26.90
N ARG A 314 -12.32 23.64 27.56
CA ARG A 314 -12.15 23.51 29.01
C ARG A 314 -11.49 24.77 29.57
N SER A 315 -12.26 25.62 30.23
CA SER A 315 -11.74 26.84 30.85
C SER A 315 -12.29 27.06 32.24
N GLU A 316 -11.41 27.47 33.16
CA GLU A 316 -11.73 27.70 34.57
C GLU A 316 -12.21 29.14 34.86
N THR A 317 -11.90 30.10 33.98
CA THR A 317 -12.01 31.55 34.25
C THR A 317 -13.06 32.26 33.38
N GLY A 318 -13.72 31.55 32.47
CA GLY A 318 -14.77 32.09 31.60
C GLY A 318 -14.40 32.05 30.12
N THR A 319 -15.25 31.44 29.29
CA THR A 319 -15.05 31.36 27.83
C THR A 319 -16.24 31.83 27.03
N ASN A 320 -15.92 32.54 25.97
CA ASN A 320 -16.71 32.61 24.74
C ASN A 320 -16.23 31.49 23.83
N GLY A 321 -17.09 30.59 23.32
CA GLY A 321 -16.62 29.58 22.38
C GLY A 321 -17.50 28.38 22.09
N GLY A 322 -17.11 27.64 21.05
CA GLY A 322 -17.72 26.40 20.53
C GLY A 322 -16.70 25.52 19.81
N GLY A 323 -17.16 24.61 18.96
CA GLY A 323 -16.30 23.93 17.98
C GLY A 323 -15.57 24.93 17.07
N ILE A 324 -16.29 25.96 16.61
CA ILE A 324 -15.78 27.09 15.84
C ILE A 324 -16.08 28.39 16.58
N ALA A 325 -15.11 29.29 16.68
CA ALA A 325 -15.32 30.64 17.17
C ALA A 325 -14.78 31.68 16.19
N VAL A 326 -15.62 32.65 15.85
CA VAL A 326 -15.28 33.74 14.94
C VAL A 326 -15.44 35.05 15.68
N ILE A 327 -14.31 35.64 16.06
CA ILE A 327 -14.25 36.86 16.85
C ILE A 327 -14.19 38.10 15.97
N ALA A 328 -13.54 38.00 14.81
CA ALA A 328 -13.52 39.00 13.74
C ALA A 328 -13.53 38.29 12.37
N GLY A 329 -13.81 39.04 11.29
CA GLY A 329 -13.86 38.53 9.92
C GLY A 329 -15.16 37.83 9.52
N ASP A 330 -15.16 37.27 8.31
CA ASP A 330 -16.31 36.57 7.73
C ASP A 330 -16.16 35.05 7.87
N LEU A 331 -17.30 34.37 8.05
CA LEU A 331 -17.41 32.92 8.09
C LEU A 331 -18.25 32.45 6.90
N HIS A 332 -17.73 31.49 6.13
CA HIS A 332 -18.45 30.84 5.04
C HIS A 332 -18.44 29.32 5.24
N LEU A 333 -19.59 28.75 5.61
CA LEU A 333 -19.79 27.30 5.69
C LEU A 333 -20.64 26.82 4.53
N ARG A 334 -20.18 25.79 3.82
CA ARG A 334 -20.96 25.14 2.76
C ARG A 334 -20.77 23.63 2.81
N ASN A 335 -21.85 22.85 2.72
CA ASN A 335 -21.78 21.37 2.76
C ASN A 335 -20.94 20.85 3.95
N THR A 336 -21.03 21.51 5.10
CA THR A 336 -20.16 21.23 6.24
C THR A 336 -20.97 20.63 7.38
N THR A 337 -20.40 19.64 8.05
CA THR A 337 -20.97 19.04 9.26
C THR A 337 -20.26 19.57 10.51
N VAL A 338 -20.99 20.20 11.43
CA VAL A 338 -20.50 20.66 12.74
C VAL A 338 -21.24 19.89 13.83
N SER A 339 -20.57 18.91 14.46
CA SER A 339 -21.26 17.93 15.31
C SER A 339 -20.54 17.56 16.61
N GLY A 340 -21.27 17.40 17.70
CA GLY A 340 -20.71 16.87 18.95
C GLY A 340 -19.69 17.78 19.64
N ASN A 341 -19.57 19.04 19.24
CA ASN A 341 -18.65 19.99 19.87
C ASN A 341 -19.25 20.49 21.19
N ARG A 342 -18.42 20.66 22.22
CA ARG A 342 -18.93 21.01 23.55
C ARG A 342 -18.07 22.03 24.30
N THR A 343 -18.75 22.88 25.07
CA THR A 343 -18.14 23.67 26.13
C THR A 343 -18.43 23.03 27.49
N GLU A 344 -17.38 22.75 28.25
CA GLU A 344 -17.47 22.28 29.64
C GLU A 344 -17.65 23.49 30.57
N PRO A 345 -18.37 23.36 31.70
CA PRO A 345 -18.88 24.48 32.50
C PRO A 345 -17.78 25.46 32.97
N PRO A 346 -17.81 26.73 32.54
CA PRO A 346 -16.91 27.76 33.06
C PRO A 346 -17.54 28.52 34.24
N ARG A 347 -16.68 29.18 35.05
CA ARG A 347 -17.11 30.20 36.02
C ARG A 347 -17.37 31.55 35.32
N GLY A 348 -18.45 31.63 34.53
CA GLY A 348 -18.99 32.87 33.93
C GLY A 348 -18.57 33.14 32.48
N GLY A 349 -19.53 33.29 31.55
CA GLY A 349 -19.27 33.61 30.13
C GLY A 349 -20.40 33.16 29.20
N SER A 350 -20.41 33.66 27.95
CA SER A 350 -21.40 33.34 26.91
C SER A 350 -20.86 32.31 25.90
N ALA A 351 -21.34 31.07 25.96
CA ALA A 351 -20.88 29.96 25.10
C ALA A 351 -21.88 29.61 23.99
N GLY A 352 -21.39 29.04 22.88
CA GLY A 352 -22.19 28.32 21.89
C GLY A 352 -21.51 27.03 21.50
N GLY A 353 -22.14 25.87 21.70
CA GLY A 353 -21.46 24.58 21.64
C GLY A 353 -20.84 24.28 20.27
N GLY A 354 -21.54 24.59 19.18
CA GLY A 354 -21.09 24.38 17.82
C GLY A 354 -20.31 25.58 17.27
N ILE A 355 -21.00 26.71 17.10
CA ILE A 355 -20.45 27.94 16.54
C ILE A 355 -20.70 29.10 17.49
N TYR A 356 -19.63 29.83 17.83
CA TYR A 356 -19.70 31.10 18.53
C TYR A 356 -19.30 32.25 17.59
N PHE A 357 -20.16 33.26 17.47
CA PHE A 357 -19.98 34.36 16.51
C PHE A 357 -20.02 35.73 17.20
N GLN A 358 -18.93 36.48 17.10
CA GLN A 358 -18.77 37.82 17.67
C GLN A 358 -18.30 38.85 16.61
N SER A 359 -18.23 38.47 15.33
CA SER A 359 -17.75 39.38 14.28
C SER A 359 -18.79 40.44 13.84
N THR A 360 -18.28 41.56 13.31
CA THR A 360 -19.06 42.61 12.63
C THR A 360 -19.27 42.35 11.13
N GLY A 361 -18.68 41.30 10.58
CA GLY A 361 -18.76 40.92 9.17
C GLY A 361 -20.10 40.34 8.71
N ALA A 362 -20.16 39.94 7.44
CA ALA A 362 -21.31 39.31 6.79
C ALA A 362 -21.00 37.83 6.49
N SER A 363 -21.49 36.94 7.35
CA SER A 363 -21.22 35.50 7.28
C SER A 363 -22.36 34.70 6.68
N THR A 364 -22.04 33.59 6.01
CA THR A 364 -23.00 32.70 5.37
C THR A 364 -22.81 31.25 5.82
N ILE A 365 -23.93 30.55 5.98
CA ILE A 365 -23.97 29.10 6.23
C ILE A 365 -24.98 28.52 5.26
N SER A 366 -24.55 27.64 4.37
CA SER A 366 -25.43 27.02 3.39
C SER A 366 -25.28 25.51 3.32
N SER A 367 -26.41 24.81 3.13
CA SER A 367 -26.43 23.36 2.90
C SER A 367 -25.59 22.58 3.91
N SER A 368 -25.66 22.96 5.18
CA SER A 368 -24.77 22.46 6.24
C SER A 368 -25.59 21.83 7.38
N THR A 369 -24.97 20.95 8.17
CA THR A 369 -25.63 20.27 9.31
C THR A 369 -24.93 20.63 10.61
N ILE A 370 -25.65 21.29 11.52
CA ILE A 370 -25.16 21.71 12.85
C ILE A 370 -26.01 21.01 13.91
N THR A 371 -25.50 19.91 14.48
CA THR A 371 -26.25 19.02 15.37
C THR A 371 -25.42 18.51 16.55
N ASP A 372 -26.07 18.00 17.59
CA ASP A 372 -25.42 17.36 18.75
C ASP A 372 -24.37 18.21 19.47
N ASN A 373 -24.33 19.52 19.23
CA ASN A 373 -23.40 20.41 19.90
C ASN A 373 -23.96 20.85 21.26
N ALA A 374 -23.08 21.06 22.25
CA ALA A 374 -23.48 21.33 23.63
C ALA A 374 -22.81 22.58 24.23
N ALA A 375 -23.61 23.53 24.71
CA ALA A 375 -23.14 24.64 25.54
C ALA A 375 -23.50 24.40 27.02
N THR A 376 -22.52 24.44 27.93
CA THR A 376 -22.78 24.29 29.37
C THR A 376 -22.30 25.50 30.15
N GLY A 377 -23.17 26.09 30.97
CA GLY A 377 -22.85 27.27 31.79
C GLY A 377 -23.43 27.21 33.21
N THR A 378 -22.94 28.12 34.08
CA THR A 378 -23.44 28.29 35.45
C THR A 378 -24.71 29.16 35.48
N ALA A 379 -25.54 29.03 36.52
CA ALA A 379 -26.76 29.82 36.66
C ALA A 379 -26.45 31.33 36.69
N GLY A 380 -27.10 32.13 35.83
CA GLY A 380 -26.89 33.57 35.72
C GLY A 380 -25.73 33.99 34.81
N ALA A 381 -24.92 33.06 34.31
CA ALA A 381 -24.08 33.29 33.14
C ALA A 381 -25.01 33.24 31.91
N GLY A 382 -24.96 34.24 31.01
CA GLY A 382 -25.74 34.17 29.77
C GLY A 382 -25.25 32.98 28.96
N VAL A 383 -26.07 31.95 28.75
CA VAL A 383 -25.69 30.80 27.90
C VAL A 383 -26.32 31.02 26.53
N GLY A 384 -25.50 30.99 25.47
CA GLY A 384 -25.99 31.04 24.09
C GLY A 384 -26.44 29.66 23.60
N GLY A 385 -26.94 29.60 22.36
CA GLY A 385 -27.41 28.35 21.77
C GLY A 385 -26.31 27.31 21.65
N GLY A 386 -26.64 26.06 21.99
CA GLY A 386 -25.77 24.89 21.83
C GLY A 386 -25.29 24.68 20.40
N GLY A 387 -26.13 24.98 19.39
CA GLY A 387 -25.73 24.98 17.98
C GLY A 387 -24.95 26.25 17.63
N ILE A 388 -25.66 27.39 17.54
CA ILE A 388 -25.07 28.69 17.19
C ILE A 388 -25.35 29.72 18.29
N ALA A 389 -24.31 30.31 18.87
CA ALA A 389 -24.43 31.47 19.74
C ALA A 389 -23.82 32.70 19.08
N ARG A 390 -24.62 33.75 18.94
CA ARG A 390 -24.16 35.06 18.50
C ARG A 390 -24.10 36.03 19.66
N TYR A 391 -22.97 36.72 19.81
CA TYR A 391 -22.77 37.70 20.87
C TYR A 391 -23.65 38.95 20.68
N ALA A 392 -24.27 39.39 21.79
CA ALA A 392 -25.19 40.52 21.82
C ALA A 392 -24.49 41.88 21.64
N GLY A 393 -25.15 42.83 20.98
CA GLY A 393 -24.71 44.21 20.81
C GLY A 393 -23.80 44.48 19.60
N ILE A 394 -23.53 43.48 18.76
CA ILE A 394 -22.62 43.60 17.59
C ILE A 394 -23.41 43.72 16.28
N ARG A 395 -22.93 44.53 15.32
CA ARG A 395 -23.69 44.93 14.12
C ARG A 395 -23.61 44.02 12.89
N GLY A 396 -22.78 42.97 12.88
CA GLY A 396 -22.66 42.05 11.72
C GLY A 396 -23.96 41.32 11.36
N SER A 397 -23.94 40.45 10.35
CA SER A 397 -25.08 39.60 9.97
C SER A 397 -24.63 38.18 9.67
N MET A 398 -25.47 37.20 10.01
CA MET A 398 -25.28 35.80 9.62
C MET A 398 -26.51 35.35 8.84
N VAL A 399 -26.29 34.84 7.63
CA VAL A 399 -27.34 34.40 6.70
C VAL A 399 -27.28 32.89 6.55
N LEU A 400 -28.42 32.22 6.75
CA LEU A 400 -28.55 30.77 6.62
C LEU A 400 -29.42 30.41 5.40
N SER A 401 -29.03 29.41 4.62
CA SER A 401 -29.86 28.78 3.59
C SER A 401 -29.71 27.27 3.57
N ASN A 402 -30.78 26.53 3.28
CA ASN A 402 -30.73 25.06 3.11
C ASN A 402 -30.04 24.32 4.29
N THR A 403 -30.06 24.86 5.51
CA THR A 403 -29.20 24.39 6.62
C THR A 403 -30.02 23.79 7.75
N ILE A 404 -29.51 22.70 8.35
CA ILE A 404 -30.05 22.10 9.56
C ILE A 404 -29.33 22.68 10.79
N VAL A 405 -30.09 23.24 11.73
CA VAL A 405 -29.61 23.58 13.09
C VAL A 405 -30.60 23.00 14.09
N ALA A 406 -30.36 21.76 14.51
CA ALA A 406 -31.30 20.99 15.34
C ALA A 406 -30.56 19.94 16.18
N GLY A 407 -31.18 19.44 17.25
CA GLY A 407 -30.59 18.40 18.10
C GLY A 407 -29.47 18.90 19.02
N ASN A 408 -29.23 20.21 19.09
CA ASN A 408 -28.20 20.80 19.95
C ASN A 408 -28.73 20.99 21.38
N ARG A 409 -27.82 21.21 22.33
CA ARG A 409 -28.12 21.33 23.77
C ARG A 409 -27.50 22.59 24.36
N ALA A 410 -28.28 23.35 25.13
CA ALA A 410 -27.76 24.40 26.00
C ALA A 410 -28.21 24.12 27.43
N ILE A 411 -27.27 24.11 28.37
CA ILE A 411 -27.51 23.80 29.79
C ILE A 411 -27.05 24.99 30.64
N VAL A 412 -27.94 25.56 31.43
CA VAL A 412 -27.69 26.69 32.35
C VAL A 412 -27.97 26.25 33.77
N GLY A 413 -26.96 26.29 34.65
CA GLY A 413 -27.15 25.96 36.06
C GLY A 413 -27.69 24.54 36.29
N GLY A 414 -27.41 23.60 35.37
CA GLY A 414 -27.88 22.23 35.42
C GLY A 414 -29.26 21.97 34.78
N ALA A 415 -29.91 22.96 34.17
CA ALA A 415 -31.19 22.81 33.48
C ALA A 415 -31.10 23.20 31.98
N PRO A 416 -31.92 22.61 31.08
CA PRO A 416 -31.96 23.02 29.67
C PRO A 416 -32.36 24.50 29.50
N ALA A 417 -31.67 25.21 28.60
CA ALA A 417 -32.01 26.57 28.18
C ALA A 417 -33.16 26.58 27.14
N GLY A 418 -33.83 27.73 26.97
CA GLY A 418 -34.98 27.90 26.08
C GLY A 418 -34.66 27.76 24.59
N GLY A 419 -33.52 28.32 24.13
CA GLY A 419 -32.99 28.24 22.76
C GLY A 419 -31.71 27.42 22.63
N PRO A 420 -31.78 26.08 22.62
CA PRO A 420 -30.61 25.21 22.56
C PRO A 420 -29.99 25.09 21.15
N ASP A 421 -30.73 25.39 20.08
CA ASP A 421 -30.20 25.32 18.71
C ASP A 421 -29.52 26.61 18.28
N CYS A 422 -30.09 27.76 18.62
CA CYS A 422 -29.44 29.04 18.38
C CYS A 422 -29.84 30.14 19.36
N ALA A 423 -28.98 31.16 19.50
CA ALA A 423 -29.26 32.38 20.25
C ALA A 423 -28.64 33.60 19.57
N SER A 424 -29.42 34.67 19.35
CA SER A 424 -28.90 35.95 18.82
C SER A 424 -29.78 37.15 19.19
N ASP A 425 -29.35 38.38 18.89
CA ASP A 425 -30.20 39.57 18.96
C ASP A 425 -31.24 39.64 17.82
N ALA A 426 -32.29 40.44 17.98
CA ALA A 426 -33.29 40.69 16.94
C ALA A 426 -32.69 41.14 15.59
N GLY A 427 -33.03 40.45 14.50
CA GLY A 427 -32.66 40.82 13.12
C GLY A 427 -31.21 40.51 12.73
N ARG A 428 -30.50 39.73 13.56
CA ARG A 428 -29.06 39.47 13.43
C ARG A 428 -28.73 38.13 12.79
N MET A 429 -29.58 37.12 12.96
CA MET A 429 -29.59 35.95 12.10
C MET A 429 -30.73 36.07 11.11
N GLN A 430 -30.41 35.92 9.83
CA GLN A 430 -31.32 36.10 8.72
C GLN A 430 -31.44 34.81 7.94
N SER A 431 -32.63 34.56 7.42
CA SER A 431 -32.87 33.43 6.54
C SER A 431 -32.85 33.86 5.08
N ALA A 432 -32.12 33.11 4.26
CA ALA A 432 -32.27 33.05 2.81
C ALA A 432 -33.16 31.87 2.36
N GLY A 433 -33.81 31.20 3.31
CA GLY A 433 -34.85 30.21 3.09
C GLY A 433 -34.42 28.75 3.21
N TYR A 434 -35.43 27.89 3.34
CA TYR A 434 -35.30 26.43 3.38
C TYR A 434 -34.39 25.89 4.49
N ASN A 435 -34.34 26.56 5.63
CA ASN A 435 -33.61 26.07 6.81
C ASN A 435 -34.51 25.20 7.69
N LEU A 436 -33.91 24.24 8.39
CA LEU A 436 -34.58 23.43 9.41
C LEU A 436 -33.96 23.75 10.77
N ILE A 437 -34.71 24.49 11.59
CA ILE A 437 -34.31 24.86 12.95
C ILE A 437 -35.15 24.05 13.94
N GLY A 438 -34.50 23.20 14.73
CA GLY A 438 -35.17 22.31 15.67
C GLY A 438 -36.00 23.09 16.68
N ASN A 439 -35.38 24.04 17.37
CA ASN A 439 -36.01 24.98 18.28
C ASN A 439 -35.51 26.41 18.02
N GLY A 440 -36.39 27.24 17.43
CA GLY A 440 -36.07 28.63 17.09
C GLY A 440 -36.17 29.64 18.24
N ALA A 441 -36.47 29.20 19.47
CA ALA A 441 -36.49 30.09 20.63
C ALA A 441 -35.11 30.72 20.84
N ASP A 442 -35.08 31.99 21.25
CA ASP A 442 -33.88 32.83 21.46
C ASP A 442 -32.98 33.06 20.22
N CYS A 443 -33.19 32.33 19.12
CA CYS A 443 -32.48 32.55 17.86
C CYS A 443 -32.76 33.95 17.31
N ASN A 444 -33.95 34.52 17.54
CA ASN A 444 -34.38 35.78 16.94
C ASN A 444 -34.18 35.80 15.41
N PHE A 445 -34.36 34.62 14.82
CA PHE A 445 -34.15 34.32 13.41
C PHE A 445 -35.23 34.99 12.57
N ALA A 446 -34.84 35.85 11.64
CA ALA A 446 -35.77 36.46 10.70
C ALA A 446 -36.19 35.42 9.64
N GLN A 447 -37.19 34.61 10.00
CA GLN A 447 -37.71 33.50 9.22
C GLN A 447 -38.36 33.97 7.91
N THR A 448 -38.18 33.16 6.87
CA THR A 448 -38.97 33.19 5.64
C THR A 448 -40.05 32.11 5.70
N ALA A 449 -41.04 32.18 4.80
CA ALA A 449 -42.11 31.19 4.74
C ALA A 449 -41.65 29.78 4.33
N THR A 450 -40.43 29.64 3.80
CA THR A 450 -39.86 28.35 3.36
C THR A 450 -39.06 27.65 4.46
N ASP A 451 -38.85 28.30 5.60
CA ASP A 451 -38.16 27.69 6.73
C ASP A 451 -39.07 26.79 7.56
N ARG A 452 -38.48 25.74 8.14
CA ARG A 452 -39.11 24.84 9.12
C ARG A 452 -38.53 25.14 10.49
N VAL A 453 -39.26 25.83 11.35
CA VAL A 453 -38.77 26.24 12.67
C VAL A 453 -39.68 25.73 13.78
N GLY A 454 -39.12 24.89 14.66
CA GLY A 454 -39.81 24.42 15.85
C GLY A 454 -39.75 25.40 17.02
N THR A 455 -40.40 25.02 18.12
CA THR A 455 -40.51 25.83 19.35
C THR A 455 -40.00 25.04 20.56
N THR A 456 -39.80 25.69 21.70
CA THR A 456 -39.43 25.00 22.94
C THR A 456 -40.43 23.91 23.34
N ALA A 457 -41.73 24.13 23.09
CA ALA A 457 -42.77 23.15 23.42
C ALA A 457 -42.89 22.02 22.39
N ASN A 458 -42.58 22.31 21.13
CA ASN A 458 -42.66 21.37 20.01
C ASN A 458 -41.42 21.56 19.11
N PRO A 459 -40.26 21.04 19.51
CA PRO A 459 -39.07 21.08 18.66
C PRO A 459 -39.24 20.14 17.47
N ILE A 460 -38.67 20.50 16.31
CA ILE A 460 -38.63 19.64 15.13
C ILE A 460 -37.41 18.71 15.27
N ASP A 461 -37.64 17.41 15.22
CA ASP A 461 -36.57 16.42 15.11
C ASP A 461 -36.15 16.28 13.63
N PRO A 462 -34.88 16.54 13.27
CA PRO A 462 -34.39 16.36 11.90
C PRO A 462 -34.27 14.89 11.48
N GLN A 463 -34.40 13.94 12.42
CA GLN A 463 -34.29 12.50 12.18
C GLN A 463 -32.97 12.11 11.49
N LEU A 464 -31.86 12.52 12.11
CA LEU A 464 -30.52 12.23 11.64
C LEU A 464 -30.01 10.89 12.18
N GLY A 465 -29.28 10.15 11.34
CA GLY A 465 -28.44 9.04 11.76
C GLY A 465 -27.22 9.50 12.56
N PRO A 466 -26.40 8.57 13.10
CA PRO A 466 -25.17 8.91 13.81
C PRO A 466 -24.16 9.60 12.87
N LEU A 467 -23.23 10.37 13.45
CA LEU A 467 -22.05 10.85 12.72
C LEU A 467 -21.20 9.63 12.34
N ALA A 468 -21.11 9.34 11.05
CA ALA A 468 -20.42 8.15 10.53
C ALA A 468 -19.75 8.45 9.19
N ASP A 469 -18.90 7.54 8.75
CA ASP A 469 -18.49 7.52 7.35
C ASP A 469 -19.65 7.01 6.50
N ASN A 470 -20.24 7.91 5.71
CA ASN A 470 -21.36 7.61 4.82
C ASN A 470 -20.94 7.65 3.34
N GLY A 471 -19.67 7.38 3.05
CA GLY A 471 -19.15 7.24 1.68
C GLY A 471 -18.66 8.55 1.05
N GLY A 472 -18.18 9.50 1.85
CA GLY A 472 -17.61 10.78 1.38
C GLY A 472 -16.21 11.04 1.95
N PRO A 473 -15.55 12.15 1.58
CA PRO A 473 -14.20 12.46 2.06
C PRO A 473 -14.15 12.80 3.56
N THR A 474 -15.30 13.17 4.15
CA THR A 474 -15.42 13.42 5.59
C THR A 474 -16.74 12.85 6.14
N GLN A 475 -16.82 12.65 7.46
CA GLN A 475 -17.99 12.05 8.12
C GLN A 475 -19.23 12.95 8.05
N THR A 476 -20.41 12.36 7.93
CA THR A 476 -21.68 13.10 7.82
C THR A 476 -22.76 12.47 8.71
N HIS A 477 -23.91 13.13 8.84
CA HIS A 477 -25.12 12.55 9.40
C HIS A 477 -26.09 12.22 8.26
N ALA A 478 -26.39 10.93 8.05
CA ALA A 478 -27.37 10.50 7.05
C ALA A 478 -28.80 10.89 7.48
N LEU A 479 -29.69 11.13 6.52
CA LEU A 479 -31.12 11.35 6.80
C LEU A 479 -31.84 10.01 6.95
N ALA A 480 -32.62 9.86 8.03
CA ALA A 480 -33.49 8.70 8.19
C ALA A 480 -34.77 8.84 7.35
N ALA A 481 -35.39 7.71 7.01
CA ALA A 481 -36.66 7.69 6.29
C ALA A 481 -37.74 8.49 7.04
N GLY A 482 -38.42 9.39 6.32
CA GLY A 482 -39.42 10.30 6.90
C GLY A 482 -38.84 11.60 7.46
N SER A 483 -37.52 11.82 7.35
CA SER A 483 -36.89 13.05 7.81
C SER A 483 -37.55 14.29 7.20
N PRO A 484 -37.85 15.31 8.02
CA PRO A 484 -38.36 16.58 7.51
C PRO A 484 -37.33 17.39 6.70
N ALA A 485 -36.11 16.90 6.53
CA ALA A 485 -35.11 17.51 5.65
C ALA A 485 -35.17 16.99 4.20
N ILE A 486 -35.83 15.84 3.98
CA ILE A 486 -35.87 15.18 2.66
C ILE A 486 -36.70 16.02 1.67
N ASP A 487 -36.16 16.23 0.47
CA ASP A 487 -36.75 16.94 -0.67
C ASP A 487 -37.29 18.34 -0.29
N ALA A 488 -36.64 18.98 0.68
CA ALA A 488 -37.16 20.18 1.32
C ALA A 488 -36.33 21.44 1.08
N ALA A 489 -35.14 21.34 0.48
CA ALA A 489 -34.26 22.49 0.22
C ALA A 489 -34.69 23.32 -1.01
N ASN A 490 -33.93 24.34 -1.38
CA ASN A 490 -34.29 25.23 -2.49
C ASN A 490 -34.51 24.45 -3.81
N PRO A 491 -35.67 24.60 -4.48
CA PRO A 491 -35.99 23.88 -5.73
C PRO A 491 -35.28 24.43 -6.97
N ALA A 492 -34.50 25.52 -6.86
CA ALA A 492 -33.65 25.98 -7.95
C ALA A 492 -32.64 24.90 -8.34
N ALA A 493 -32.27 24.86 -9.63
CA ALA A 493 -31.30 23.89 -10.14
C ALA A 493 -29.99 23.91 -9.32
N PRO A 494 -29.49 22.77 -8.84
CA PRO A 494 -28.25 22.69 -8.07
C PRO A 494 -27.07 23.33 -8.82
N GLY A 495 -26.23 24.06 -8.11
CA GLY A 495 -25.06 24.73 -8.68
C GLY A 495 -25.37 25.99 -9.51
N SER A 496 -26.64 26.39 -9.67
CA SER A 496 -27.02 27.59 -10.44
C SER A 496 -26.66 28.93 -9.76
N GLY A 497 -26.09 28.89 -8.55
CA GLY A 497 -25.65 30.05 -7.78
C GLY A 497 -26.74 30.65 -6.88
N GLY A 498 -26.39 31.72 -6.15
CA GLY A 498 -27.28 32.33 -5.16
C GLY A 498 -27.60 31.39 -4.00
N ASP A 499 -28.89 31.24 -3.67
CA ASP A 499 -29.38 30.40 -2.56
C ASP A 499 -29.75 28.97 -3.01
N ALA A 500 -29.45 28.60 -4.26
CA ALA A 500 -29.61 27.24 -4.74
C ALA A 500 -28.70 26.27 -3.98
N CYS A 501 -29.09 25.00 -3.92
CA CYS A 501 -28.23 23.97 -3.35
C CYS A 501 -26.95 23.83 -4.19
N PRO A 502 -25.80 23.45 -3.60
CA PRO A 502 -24.61 23.09 -4.37
C PRO A 502 -24.89 21.93 -5.31
N ALA A 503 -24.08 21.74 -6.36
CA ALA A 503 -24.26 20.65 -7.33
C ALA A 503 -24.17 19.25 -6.70
N THR A 504 -23.38 19.13 -5.62
CA THR A 504 -23.19 17.91 -4.86
C THR A 504 -23.37 18.16 -3.37
N ASP A 505 -23.64 17.12 -2.59
CA ASP A 505 -23.57 17.16 -1.15
C ASP A 505 -22.12 17.05 -0.63
N GLN A 506 -21.94 17.00 0.70
CA GLN A 506 -20.62 16.90 1.34
C GLN A 506 -19.81 15.67 0.90
N ARG A 507 -20.47 14.62 0.42
CA ARG A 507 -19.84 13.36 -0.02
C ARG A 507 -19.43 13.40 -1.48
N GLY A 508 -19.86 14.42 -2.22
CA GLY A 508 -19.73 14.48 -3.67
C GLY A 508 -20.91 13.83 -4.40
N ILE A 509 -21.98 13.43 -3.71
CA ILE A 509 -23.17 12.86 -4.34
C ILE A 509 -23.97 13.98 -5.00
N GLN A 510 -24.38 13.77 -6.26
CA GLN A 510 -25.20 14.73 -6.99
C GLN A 510 -26.52 15.00 -6.26
N ARG A 511 -26.84 16.28 -6.16
CA ARG A 511 -28.11 16.79 -5.64
C ARG A 511 -29.20 16.70 -6.71
N LEU A 512 -30.48 16.73 -6.30
CA LEU A 512 -31.68 16.36 -7.09
C LEU A 512 -31.91 14.84 -7.13
N GLN A 513 -31.90 14.22 -5.96
CA GLN A 513 -32.47 12.90 -5.79
C GLN A 513 -33.94 13.04 -5.36
N ASP A 514 -34.80 12.06 -5.62
CA ASP A 514 -36.15 11.96 -5.03
C ASP A 514 -36.10 11.08 -3.78
N GLY A 515 -35.55 11.63 -2.69
CA GLY A 515 -35.29 10.88 -1.47
C GLY A 515 -36.55 10.33 -0.80
N ASN A 516 -37.72 10.91 -1.10
CA ASN A 516 -39.01 10.47 -0.55
C ASN A 516 -39.78 9.49 -1.48
N GLY A 517 -39.42 9.41 -2.76
CA GLY A 517 -40.00 8.50 -3.75
C GLY A 517 -41.36 8.95 -4.31
N ASP A 518 -41.67 10.26 -4.34
CA ASP A 518 -42.92 10.81 -4.88
C ASP A 518 -42.87 11.13 -6.39
N GLY A 519 -41.72 10.91 -7.02
CA GLY A 519 -41.42 11.19 -8.42
C GLY A 519 -40.97 12.62 -8.70
N ILE A 520 -40.69 13.43 -7.67
CA ILE A 520 -40.25 14.83 -7.80
C ILE A 520 -38.88 15.00 -7.13
N PRO A 521 -37.77 14.89 -7.89
CA PRO A 521 -36.44 15.04 -7.32
C PRO A 521 -36.20 16.47 -6.84
N ARG A 522 -35.69 16.60 -5.62
CA ARG A 522 -35.39 17.88 -5.00
C ARG A 522 -34.30 17.73 -3.95
N CYS A 523 -33.45 18.73 -3.84
CA CYS A 523 -32.37 18.69 -2.85
C CYS A 523 -32.90 18.60 -1.42
N ASP A 524 -32.10 17.95 -0.57
CA ASP A 524 -32.31 17.86 0.86
C ASP A 524 -31.72 19.06 1.61
N ILE A 525 -32.34 19.40 2.75
CA ILE A 525 -31.79 20.39 3.67
C ILE A 525 -30.59 19.77 4.41
N GLY A 526 -29.48 20.48 4.49
CA GLY A 526 -28.28 20.07 5.21
C GLY A 526 -27.16 19.56 4.31
N ALA A 527 -26.14 18.96 4.92
CA ALA A 527 -24.89 18.54 4.25
C ALA A 527 -24.99 17.22 3.48
N PHE A 528 -26.12 16.51 3.60
CA PHE A 528 -26.33 15.15 3.06
C PHE A 528 -27.53 15.14 2.10
N GLU A 529 -27.41 14.38 1.01
CA GLU A 529 -28.51 14.06 0.07
C GLU A 529 -28.91 12.58 0.15
N LEU A 530 -30.17 12.30 0.43
CA LEU A 530 -30.73 10.96 0.39
C LEU A 530 -31.08 10.59 -1.05
N ALA A 531 -30.44 9.53 -1.55
CA ALA A 531 -30.77 8.98 -2.86
C ALA A 531 -32.18 8.38 -2.87
N GLU A 532 -32.79 8.28 -4.06
CA GLU A 532 -34.12 7.68 -4.23
C GLU A 532 -34.23 6.32 -3.52
N PRO A 533 -35.40 6.00 -2.92
CA PRO A 533 -35.67 4.67 -2.42
C PRO A 533 -35.41 3.66 -3.54
N THR A 534 -34.37 2.85 -3.38
CA THR A 534 -33.93 1.90 -4.41
C THR A 534 -35.08 1.01 -4.87
N ALA A 535 -35.13 0.76 -6.18
CA ALA A 535 -36.07 -0.11 -6.90
C ALA A 535 -36.54 -1.34 -6.09
N ALA A 536 -37.73 -1.88 -6.35
CA ALA A 536 -38.27 -3.03 -5.63
C ALA A 536 -37.20 -4.12 -5.34
N LEU A 537 -37.14 -4.58 -4.08
CA LEU A 537 -36.15 -5.56 -3.63
C LEU A 537 -36.15 -6.77 -4.58
N SER A 538 -34.99 -7.03 -5.18
CA SER A 538 -34.73 -8.16 -6.06
C SER A 538 -33.32 -8.70 -5.83
N VAL A 539 -33.13 -10.00 -6.06
CA VAL A 539 -31.83 -10.67 -5.95
C VAL A 539 -31.55 -11.33 -7.29
N ALA A 540 -30.48 -10.91 -7.96
CA ALA A 540 -30.04 -11.43 -9.25
C ALA A 540 -29.06 -12.60 -9.11
N GLY A 541 -28.24 -12.64 -8.05
CA GLY A 541 -27.29 -13.72 -7.84
C GLY A 541 -26.28 -13.48 -6.72
N ILE A 542 -25.37 -14.44 -6.54
CA ILE A 542 -24.23 -14.39 -5.61
C ILE A 542 -22.95 -14.87 -6.31
N ARG A 543 -21.80 -14.26 -5.99
CA ARG A 543 -20.47 -14.65 -6.46
C ARG A 543 -19.43 -14.67 -5.32
N PRO A 544 -18.57 -15.70 -5.23
CA PRO A 544 -18.64 -16.94 -6.01
C PRO A 544 -19.96 -17.69 -5.73
N ALA A 545 -20.40 -18.52 -6.67
CA ALA A 545 -21.65 -19.28 -6.53
C ALA A 545 -21.43 -20.65 -5.85
N HIS A 546 -20.19 -20.98 -5.52
CA HIS A 546 -19.79 -22.18 -4.81
C HIS A 546 -18.63 -21.86 -3.87
N ALA A 547 -18.47 -22.63 -2.80
CA ALA A 547 -17.32 -22.56 -1.90
C ALA A 547 -17.20 -23.84 -1.05
N GLY A 548 -15.99 -24.14 -0.61
CA GLY A 548 -15.70 -25.26 0.28
C GLY A 548 -16.19 -25.04 1.72
N ASN A 549 -16.60 -26.11 2.40
CA ASN A 549 -17.00 -26.11 3.81
C ASN A 549 -15.83 -26.20 4.82
N ALA A 550 -14.59 -26.02 4.38
CA ALA A 550 -13.41 -26.01 5.24
C ALA A 550 -13.18 -24.67 5.98
N GLY A 551 -13.87 -23.59 5.58
CA GLY A 551 -13.67 -22.27 6.16
C GLY A 551 -14.71 -21.24 5.73
N THR A 552 -14.28 -19.99 5.58
CA THR A 552 -15.17 -18.87 5.22
C THR A 552 -15.04 -18.47 3.76
N VAL A 553 -16.09 -17.84 3.24
CA VAL A 553 -16.11 -17.22 1.92
C VAL A 553 -16.65 -15.80 1.98
N THR A 554 -15.96 -14.87 1.35
CA THR A 554 -16.43 -13.50 1.13
C THR A 554 -17.13 -13.45 -0.22
N ALA A 555 -18.44 -13.18 -0.20
CA ALA A 555 -19.29 -13.21 -1.38
C ALA A 555 -19.97 -11.86 -1.64
N LEU A 556 -20.24 -11.62 -2.91
CA LEU A 556 -20.96 -10.47 -3.42
C LEU A 556 -22.34 -10.91 -3.89
N VAL A 557 -23.38 -10.32 -3.32
CA VAL A 557 -24.78 -10.55 -3.69
C VAL A 557 -25.26 -9.39 -4.54
N TYR A 558 -25.76 -9.67 -5.73
CA TYR A 558 -26.21 -8.67 -6.71
C TYR A 558 -27.73 -8.66 -6.81
N GLY A 559 -28.30 -7.49 -7.09
CA GLY A 559 -29.73 -7.30 -7.24
C GLY A 559 -30.10 -5.83 -7.29
N SER A 560 -31.28 -5.49 -6.77
CA SER A 560 -31.74 -4.12 -6.65
C SER A 560 -32.55 -3.96 -5.37
N GLY A 561 -32.64 -2.75 -4.84
CA GLY A 561 -33.50 -2.50 -3.68
C GLY A 561 -32.93 -2.92 -2.34
N PHE A 562 -31.63 -3.21 -2.25
CA PHE A 562 -30.99 -3.53 -0.98
C PHE A 562 -30.93 -2.25 -0.13
N ALA A 563 -31.55 -2.30 1.05
CA ALA A 563 -31.53 -1.19 2.00
C ALA A 563 -30.37 -1.37 3.00
N THR A 564 -29.70 -0.29 3.39
CA THR A 564 -28.62 -0.32 4.40
C THR A 564 -29.06 -1.10 5.64
N GLY A 565 -28.28 -2.11 6.03
CA GLY A 565 -28.63 -3.04 7.11
C GLY A 565 -29.39 -4.29 6.67
N ALA A 566 -29.52 -4.55 5.36
CA ALA A 566 -30.09 -5.80 4.86
C ALA A 566 -29.33 -7.01 5.41
N ALA A 567 -30.08 -8.01 5.87
CA ALA A 567 -29.55 -9.31 6.27
C ALA A 567 -29.45 -10.23 5.06
N VAL A 568 -28.35 -10.97 4.96
CA VAL A 568 -28.12 -11.97 3.90
C VAL A 568 -27.87 -13.32 4.55
N GLU A 569 -28.58 -14.33 4.09
CA GLU A 569 -28.53 -15.69 4.65
C GLU A 569 -28.51 -16.75 3.56
N LEU A 570 -27.79 -17.84 3.80
CA LEU A 570 -27.95 -19.09 3.07
C LEU A 570 -28.89 -20.01 3.87
N ARG A 571 -29.92 -20.54 3.21
CA ARG A 571 -30.92 -21.42 3.83
C ARG A 571 -31.10 -22.73 3.09
N ARG A 572 -31.27 -23.81 3.87
CA ARG A 572 -31.67 -25.13 3.39
C ARG A 572 -32.63 -25.77 4.38
N ASP A 573 -33.66 -26.45 3.88
CA ASP A 573 -34.70 -27.04 4.73
C ASP A 573 -34.10 -28.03 5.76
N GLY A 574 -34.55 -27.91 7.00
CA GLY A 574 -34.12 -28.77 8.11
C GLY A 574 -32.74 -28.45 8.71
N LEU A 575 -32.06 -27.39 8.24
CA LEU A 575 -30.77 -26.94 8.77
C LEU A 575 -30.83 -25.49 9.30
N PRO A 576 -29.92 -25.10 10.21
CA PRO A 576 -29.75 -23.70 10.61
C PRO A 576 -29.39 -22.81 9.42
N ALA A 577 -29.88 -21.56 9.42
CA ALA A 577 -29.47 -20.57 8.44
C ALA A 577 -28.02 -20.14 8.68
N ILE A 578 -27.27 -19.95 7.60
CA ILE A 578 -25.89 -19.43 7.66
C ILE A 578 -25.98 -17.93 7.36
N VAL A 579 -25.69 -17.12 8.37
CA VAL A 579 -25.79 -15.66 8.27
C VAL A 579 -24.49 -15.10 7.70
N GLY A 580 -24.58 -14.29 6.65
CA GLY A 580 -23.43 -13.59 6.09
C GLY A 580 -23.08 -12.37 6.95
N GLN A 581 -22.00 -12.41 7.72
CA GLN A 581 -21.60 -11.31 8.61
C GLN A 581 -20.09 -11.00 8.63
N PRO A 582 -19.69 -9.72 8.51
CA PRO A 582 -20.54 -8.55 8.29
C PRO A 582 -21.13 -8.55 6.88
N ALA A 583 -22.24 -7.83 6.71
CA ALA A 583 -22.87 -7.57 5.43
C ALA A 583 -22.95 -6.05 5.22
N GLN A 584 -22.46 -5.57 4.08
CA GLN A 584 -22.48 -4.15 3.75
C GLN A 584 -23.15 -3.94 2.40
N VAL A 585 -24.14 -3.06 2.37
CA VAL A 585 -24.86 -2.69 1.15
C VAL A 585 -24.09 -1.55 0.46
N GLY A 586 -23.76 -1.72 -0.81
CA GLY A 586 -23.10 -0.69 -1.61
C GLY A 586 -23.99 0.56 -1.78
N ALA A 587 -23.37 1.71 -2.08
CA ALA A 587 -24.02 3.03 -2.08
C ALA A 587 -25.29 3.15 -2.97
N ARG A 588 -25.47 2.25 -3.95
CA ARG A 588 -26.61 2.20 -4.87
C ARG A 588 -27.66 1.13 -4.54
N GLY A 589 -27.49 0.38 -3.43
CA GLY A 589 -28.40 -0.71 -3.04
C GLY A 589 -28.52 -1.84 -4.07
N ALA A 590 -27.51 -2.04 -4.90
CA ALA A 590 -27.47 -3.06 -5.95
C ALA A 590 -26.53 -4.24 -5.64
N VAL A 591 -25.64 -4.06 -4.65
CA VAL A 591 -24.65 -5.07 -4.25
C VAL A 591 -24.60 -5.14 -2.73
N ILE A 592 -24.48 -6.36 -2.18
CA ILE A 592 -24.15 -6.59 -0.77
C ILE A 592 -22.85 -7.40 -0.72
N THR A 593 -21.84 -6.91 -0.02
CA THR A 593 -20.65 -7.70 0.34
C THR A 593 -20.92 -8.39 1.67
N ALA A 594 -20.88 -9.72 1.70
CA ALA A 594 -21.18 -10.52 2.89
C ALA A 594 -20.15 -11.64 3.08
N VAL A 595 -19.84 -11.99 4.34
CA VAL A 595 -18.91 -13.07 4.67
C VAL A 595 -19.65 -14.24 5.30
N PHE A 596 -19.62 -15.41 4.67
CA PHE A 596 -20.24 -16.63 5.18
C PHE A 596 -19.20 -17.54 5.84
N ASP A 597 -19.48 -18.02 7.04
CA ASP A 597 -18.71 -19.09 7.67
C ASP A 597 -19.34 -20.44 7.30
N LEU A 598 -18.63 -21.23 6.49
CA LEU A 598 -19.09 -22.51 5.99
C LEU A 598 -18.46 -23.68 6.74
N ALA A 599 -17.64 -23.44 7.77
CA ALA A 599 -16.89 -24.48 8.46
C ALA A 599 -17.81 -25.60 9.00
N GLY A 600 -17.61 -26.82 8.49
CA GLY A 600 -18.39 -28.01 8.87
C GLY A 600 -19.85 -28.00 8.39
N THR A 601 -20.21 -27.06 7.51
CA THR A 601 -21.54 -26.99 6.90
C THR A 601 -21.75 -28.16 5.93
N PRO A 602 -22.92 -28.84 5.94
CA PRO A 602 -23.18 -29.92 4.99
C PRO A 602 -23.13 -29.46 3.52
N ALA A 603 -22.37 -30.18 2.69
CA ALA A 603 -22.31 -29.94 1.25
C ALA A 603 -23.68 -30.05 0.55
N GLY A 604 -23.84 -29.38 -0.59
CA GLY A 604 -25.04 -29.33 -1.42
C GLY A 604 -25.51 -27.90 -1.74
N ALA A 605 -26.64 -27.79 -2.45
CA ALA A 605 -27.22 -26.51 -2.82
C ALA A 605 -27.95 -25.82 -1.65
N TRP A 606 -27.81 -24.50 -1.58
CA TRP A 606 -28.41 -23.60 -0.60
C TRP A 606 -29.13 -22.45 -1.31
N ASP A 607 -30.26 -22.03 -0.74
CA ASP A 607 -31.00 -20.86 -1.21
C ASP A 607 -30.39 -19.60 -0.62
N LEU A 608 -30.30 -18.54 -1.42
CA LEU A 608 -29.91 -17.22 -0.96
C LEU A 608 -31.15 -16.43 -0.56
N VAL A 609 -31.14 -15.86 0.64
CA VAL A 609 -32.22 -15.01 1.16
C VAL A 609 -31.66 -13.66 1.55
N VAL A 610 -32.21 -12.60 0.97
CA VAL A 610 -31.91 -11.21 1.37
C VAL A 610 -33.16 -10.62 2.02
N THR A 611 -33.01 -10.06 3.21
CA THR A 611 -34.09 -9.43 3.99
C THR A 611 -33.71 -7.99 4.32
N ASN A 612 -34.47 -7.03 3.82
CA ASN A 612 -34.29 -5.62 4.19
C ASN A 612 -34.75 -5.37 5.64
N PRO A 613 -34.27 -4.27 6.28
CA PRO A 613 -34.69 -3.92 7.64
C PRO A 613 -36.19 -3.71 7.83
N ASP A 614 -36.93 -3.43 6.75
CA ASP A 614 -38.38 -3.32 6.73
C ASP A 614 -39.12 -4.69 6.75
N GLY A 615 -38.37 -5.79 6.77
CA GLY A 615 -38.87 -7.16 6.82
C GLY A 615 -39.23 -7.76 5.46
N ARG A 616 -39.09 -7.01 4.34
CA ARG A 616 -39.28 -7.59 3.00
C ARG A 616 -38.11 -8.51 2.69
N ALA A 617 -38.40 -9.73 2.23
CA ALA A 617 -37.39 -10.71 1.89
C ALA A 617 -37.59 -11.27 0.47
N VAL A 618 -36.49 -11.49 -0.23
CA VAL A 618 -36.45 -12.19 -1.51
C VAL A 618 -35.56 -13.42 -1.37
N ARG A 619 -36.03 -14.53 -1.96
CA ARG A 619 -35.31 -15.81 -2.01
C ARG A 619 -34.93 -16.12 -3.44
N LEU A 620 -33.67 -16.46 -3.67
CA LEU A 620 -33.16 -17.04 -4.89
C LEU A 620 -32.82 -18.52 -4.65
N PRO A 621 -33.62 -19.48 -5.17
CA PRO A 621 -33.42 -20.90 -4.92
C PRO A 621 -32.12 -21.45 -5.51
N ALA A 622 -31.45 -22.36 -4.79
CA ALA A 622 -30.22 -23.04 -5.22
C ALA A 622 -29.14 -22.09 -5.78
N ALA A 623 -29.05 -20.88 -5.23
CA ALA A 623 -28.16 -19.83 -5.69
C ALA A 623 -26.69 -20.06 -5.32
N PHE A 624 -26.44 -20.89 -4.30
CA PHE A 624 -25.10 -21.15 -3.78
C PHE A 624 -24.88 -22.65 -3.52
N VAL A 625 -23.70 -23.18 -3.84
CA VAL A 625 -23.33 -24.59 -3.60
C VAL A 625 -22.20 -24.68 -2.57
N VAL A 626 -22.45 -25.36 -1.46
CA VAL A 626 -21.39 -25.70 -0.50
C VAL A 626 -20.74 -27.00 -0.95
N GLU A 627 -19.43 -27.00 -1.10
CA GLU A 627 -18.61 -28.14 -1.50
C GLU A 627 -17.96 -28.81 -0.29
N GLU A 628 -17.66 -30.10 -0.40
CA GLU A 628 -17.04 -30.86 0.69
C GLU A 628 -15.52 -30.60 0.70
N GLY A 629 -14.99 -30.13 1.82
CA GLY A 629 -13.59 -29.74 1.98
C GLY A 629 -13.31 -28.33 1.47
N GLY A 630 -12.28 -28.19 0.64
CA GLY A 630 -11.80 -26.92 0.12
C GLY A 630 -10.55 -26.39 0.80
N GLY A 631 -9.91 -25.41 0.18
CA GLY A 631 -8.65 -24.83 0.64
C GLY A 631 -8.27 -23.56 -0.12
N ALA A 632 -7.66 -22.62 0.59
CA ALA A 632 -7.12 -21.41 0.01
C ALA A 632 -5.90 -21.75 -0.87
N ARG A 633 -5.82 -21.16 -2.06
CA ARG A 633 -4.70 -21.31 -2.99
C ARG A 633 -4.22 -19.93 -3.44
N PRO A 634 -3.58 -19.15 -2.55
CA PRO A 634 -3.03 -17.86 -2.94
C PRO A 634 -1.92 -18.06 -3.97
N ALA A 635 -1.87 -17.18 -4.96
CA ALA A 635 -0.81 -17.15 -5.94
C ALA A 635 -0.48 -15.73 -6.40
N VAL A 636 0.77 -15.53 -6.80
CA VAL A 636 1.25 -14.22 -7.29
C VAL A 636 1.75 -14.35 -8.73
N GLU A 637 1.41 -13.38 -9.55
CA GLU A 637 1.82 -13.28 -10.95
C GLU A 637 2.19 -11.84 -11.28
N ILE A 638 3.24 -11.59 -12.07
CA ILE A 638 3.60 -10.26 -12.54
C ILE A 638 3.22 -10.16 -14.01
N LEU A 639 2.39 -9.19 -14.36
CA LEU A 639 2.08 -8.83 -15.74
C LEU A 639 2.52 -7.39 -16.03
N GLY A 640 3.01 -7.15 -17.23
CA GLY A 640 3.44 -5.83 -17.68
C GLY A 640 4.28 -5.93 -18.94
N ARG A 641 4.86 -4.81 -19.37
CA ARG A 641 5.64 -4.76 -20.61
C ARG A 641 6.85 -5.69 -20.53
N LEU A 642 7.01 -6.59 -21.52
CA LEU A 642 8.20 -7.44 -21.59
C LEU A 642 9.43 -6.65 -22.05
N GLN A 643 9.21 -5.54 -22.74
CA GLN A 643 10.27 -4.70 -23.29
C GLN A 643 10.08 -3.22 -22.93
N PRO A 644 10.29 -2.84 -21.66
CA PRO A 644 10.16 -1.44 -21.23
C PRO A 644 11.26 -0.57 -21.84
N ARG A 645 10.98 0.73 -22.00
CA ARG A 645 11.96 1.69 -22.52
C ARG A 645 12.90 2.13 -21.41
N VAL A 646 14.21 2.13 -21.69
CA VAL A 646 15.18 2.67 -20.74
C VAL A 646 14.93 4.16 -20.49
N GLY A 647 15.02 4.57 -19.23
CA GLY A 647 14.78 5.93 -18.75
C GLY A 647 13.32 6.38 -18.77
N ARG A 648 12.36 5.52 -19.15
CA ARG A 648 10.93 5.84 -19.05
C ARG A 648 10.25 4.94 -18.01
N PRO A 649 9.37 5.50 -17.16
CA PRO A 649 8.55 4.71 -16.26
C PRO A 649 7.64 3.74 -17.04
N ALA A 650 7.48 2.52 -16.53
CA ALA A 650 6.56 1.52 -17.04
C ALA A 650 5.78 0.89 -15.88
N VAL A 651 4.47 0.75 -16.05
CA VAL A 651 3.59 0.15 -15.02
C VAL A 651 3.61 -1.37 -15.16
N TYR A 652 3.79 -2.04 -14.02
CA TYR A 652 3.68 -3.48 -13.83
C TYR A 652 2.58 -3.77 -12.81
N GLN A 653 1.78 -4.78 -13.09
CA GLN A 653 0.73 -5.29 -12.22
C GLN A 653 1.22 -6.55 -11.53
N VAL A 654 1.38 -6.49 -10.21
CA VAL A 654 1.58 -7.68 -9.39
C VAL A 654 0.20 -8.18 -8.97
N LEU A 655 -0.26 -9.22 -9.64
CA LEU A 655 -1.52 -9.89 -9.37
C LEU A 655 -1.35 -10.74 -8.11
N VAL A 656 -2.19 -10.51 -7.11
CA VAL A 656 -2.34 -11.40 -5.95
C VAL A 656 -3.70 -12.07 -6.06
N THR A 657 -3.68 -13.37 -6.23
CA THR A 657 -4.85 -14.18 -6.56
C THR A 657 -5.13 -15.21 -5.47
N ASN A 658 -6.36 -15.70 -5.38
CA ASN A 658 -6.70 -16.90 -4.64
C ASN A 658 -7.59 -17.79 -5.52
N ASP A 659 -7.02 -18.86 -6.08
CA ASP A 659 -7.76 -19.83 -6.89
C ASP A 659 -8.46 -20.89 -6.04
N GLY A 660 -8.39 -20.75 -4.72
CA GLY A 660 -9.11 -21.59 -3.79
C GLY A 660 -10.60 -21.30 -3.79
N ASP A 661 -11.33 -22.21 -3.17
CA ASP A 661 -12.78 -22.16 -2.94
C ASP A 661 -13.12 -21.67 -1.51
N VAL A 662 -12.11 -21.24 -0.75
CA VAL A 662 -12.25 -20.56 0.56
C VAL A 662 -11.32 -19.35 0.62
N ASP A 663 -11.67 -18.36 1.44
CA ASP A 663 -10.86 -17.15 1.63
C ASP A 663 -9.47 -17.48 2.19
N ALA A 664 -8.45 -16.77 1.70
CA ALA A 664 -7.09 -16.84 2.24
C ALA A 664 -6.87 -15.69 3.24
N PHE A 665 -6.34 -16.01 4.43
CA PHE A 665 -6.12 -15.03 5.49
C PHE A 665 -4.65 -14.84 5.82
N GLY A 666 -4.21 -13.59 5.82
CA GLY A 666 -2.83 -13.24 6.12
C GLY A 666 -1.84 -13.81 5.10
N VAL A 667 -2.03 -13.42 3.85
CA VAL A 667 -1.23 -13.87 2.71
C VAL A 667 0.06 -13.04 2.63
N PRO A 668 1.25 -13.62 2.85
CA PRO A 668 2.51 -12.91 2.64
C PRO A 668 2.77 -12.77 1.13
N VAL A 669 3.21 -11.60 0.69
CA VAL A 669 3.59 -11.34 -0.71
C VAL A 669 4.97 -10.69 -0.73
N MET A 670 5.89 -11.27 -1.48
CA MET A 670 7.25 -10.77 -1.61
C MET A 670 7.47 -10.30 -3.04
N ILE A 671 8.05 -9.12 -3.22
CA ILE A 671 8.47 -8.60 -4.55
C ILE A 671 9.96 -8.25 -4.48
N GLY A 672 10.75 -8.81 -5.38
CA GLY A 672 12.17 -8.52 -5.55
C GLY A 672 12.41 -7.66 -6.79
N ILE A 673 13.06 -6.51 -6.59
CA ILE A 673 13.39 -5.53 -7.62
C ILE A 673 14.92 -5.41 -7.71
N PRO A 674 15.55 -5.79 -8.83
CA PRO A 674 17.01 -5.75 -8.97
C PRO A 674 17.52 -4.32 -9.17
N TYR A 675 18.66 -4.00 -8.58
CA TYR A 675 19.44 -2.81 -8.87
C TYR A 675 20.03 -2.91 -10.30
N PRO A 676 20.16 -1.81 -11.06
CA PRO A 676 19.87 -0.42 -10.71
C PRO A 676 18.47 0.07 -11.09
N VAL A 677 17.44 -0.79 -11.07
CA VAL A 677 16.09 -0.37 -11.50
C VAL A 677 15.44 0.52 -10.44
N ASP A 678 15.14 1.76 -10.81
CA ASP A 678 14.36 2.67 -9.98
C ASP A 678 12.89 2.22 -9.96
N PHE A 679 12.22 2.37 -8.82
CA PHE A 679 10.82 1.98 -8.69
C PHE A 679 9.99 2.93 -7.84
N ARG A 680 8.68 2.93 -8.07
CA ARG A 680 7.68 3.64 -7.27
C ARG A 680 6.46 2.76 -7.03
N LEU A 681 5.95 2.71 -5.80
CA LEU A 681 4.69 2.03 -5.48
C LEU A 681 3.51 2.94 -5.84
N ARG A 682 2.43 2.37 -6.40
CA ARG A 682 1.15 3.09 -6.60
C ARG A 682 0.05 2.61 -5.66
N PHE A 683 0.43 1.89 -4.61
CA PHE A 683 -0.43 1.50 -3.51
C PHE A 683 0.19 1.97 -2.20
N SER A 684 -0.66 2.21 -1.20
CA SER A 684 -0.21 2.60 0.14
C SER A 684 0.03 1.38 1.01
N ILE A 685 1.07 1.43 1.83
CA ILE A 685 1.33 0.45 2.88
C ILE A 685 0.76 1.03 4.18
N THR A 686 -0.17 0.31 4.79
CA THR A 686 -0.87 0.71 6.02
C THR A 686 -0.13 0.17 7.23
N PRO A 687 0.15 0.98 8.26
CA PRO A 687 0.65 0.47 9.54
C PRO A 687 -0.37 -0.48 10.19
N PRO A 688 0.08 -1.54 10.89
CA PRO A 688 -0.80 -2.39 11.69
C PRO A 688 -1.58 -1.58 12.76
N PRO A 689 -2.79 -2.01 13.15
CA PRO A 689 -3.52 -1.41 14.27
C PRO A 689 -2.71 -1.47 15.58
N GLU A 690 -2.69 -0.36 16.34
CA GLU A 690 -1.94 -0.29 17.61
C GLU A 690 -2.42 -1.34 18.64
N HIS A 691 -1.48 -1.98 19.36
CA HIS A 691 -1.76 -2.91 20.47
C HIS A 691 -1.70 -2.21 21.82
N GLU A 692 -2.50 -2.68 22.78
CA GLU A 692 -2.44 -2.14 24.13
C GLU A 692 -1.12 -2.52 24.82
N GLY A 693 -0.32 -1.51 25.18
CA GLY A 693 1.01 -1.72 25.76
C GLY A 693 2.12 -1.91 24.71
N GLN A 694 1.83 -1.64 23.44
CA GLN A 694 2.82 -1.63 22.38
C GLN A 694 3.91 -0.58 22.63
N PRO A 695 5.21 -0.92 22.49
CA PRO A 695 6.28 0.07 22.51
C PRO A 695 6.19 1.02 21.30
N PRO A 696 6.78 2.24 21.34
CA PRO A 696 6.84 3.10 20.18
C PRO A 696 7.61 2.43 19.02
N THR A 697 6.86 1.96 18.01
CA THR A 697 7.39 1.23 16.85
C THR A 697 7.49 2.18 15.64
N ASP A 698 8.67 2.27 15.03
CA ASP A 698 8.87 2.99 13.76
C ASP A 698 8.47 2.08 12.59
N TRP A 699 7.31 2.37 12.01
CA TRP A 699 6.68 1.56 10.98
C TRP A 699 7.14 1.93 9.56
N ASN A 700 8.41 2.30 9.38
CA ASN A 700 8.89 2.88 8.11
C ASN A 700 10.00 2.09 7.41
N GLN A 701 10.23 0.83 7.81
CA GLN A 701 11.32 0.01 7.28
C GLN A 701 10.96 -0.76 5.98
N ILE A 702 10.21 -0.15 5.05
CA ILE A 702 9.95 -0.69 3.69
C ILE A 702 10.17 0.46 2.69
N PRO A 703 10.98 0.29 1.63
CA PRO A 703 11.58 -0.94 1.11
C PRO A 703 12.79 -1.46 1.91
N VAL A 704 13.09 -2.75 1.81
CA VAL A 704 14.29 -3.35 2.42
C VAL A 704 15.36 -3.56 1.35
N PRO A 705 16.44 -2.75 1.31
CA PRO A 705 17.58 -3.05 0.46
C PRO A 705 18.31 -4.31 0.96
N ILE A 706 18.84 -5.11 0.05
CA ILE A 706 19.66 -6.29 0.30
C ILE A 706 20.97 -6.14 -0.48
N ASP A 707 22.09 -6.02 0.24
CA ASP A 707 23.47 -5.93 -0.28
C ASP A 707 23.73 -4.84 -1.35
N GLY A 708 22.80 -3.91 -1.56
CA GLY A 708 22.86 -2.87 -2.59
C GLY A 708 22.55 -3.35 -4.02
N GLU A 709 22.28 -4.63 -4.21
CA GLU A 709 22.03 -5.25 -5.52
C GLU A 709 20.53 -5.51 -5.78
N VAL A 710 19.71 -5.60 -4.73
CA VAL A 710 18.27 -5.91 -4.84
C VAL A 710 17.51 -5.16 -3.75
N THR A 711 16.33 -4.65 -4.07
CA THR A 711 15.35 -4.18 -3.09
C THR A 711 14.18 -5.16 -2.97
N VAL A 712 13.85 -5.56 -1.75
CA VAL A 712 12.74 -6.47 -1.45
C VAL A 712 11.60 -5.73 -0.77
N LEU A 713 10.37 -6.05 -1.19
CA LEU A 713 9.12 -5.55 -0.63
C LEU A 713 8.37 -6.69 0.07
N PRO A 714 8.51 -6.82 1.40
CA PRO A 714 7.79 -7.82 2.17
C PRO A 714 6.40 -7.30 2.58
N LEU A 715 5.39 -7.69 1.81
CA LEU A 715 4.00 -7.27 1.98
C LEU A 715 3.18 -8.36 2.65
N PHE A 716 2.07 -7.94 3.24
CA PHE A 716 1.12 -8.80 3.93
C PHE A 716 -0.30 -8.36 3.58
N LEU A 717 -1.07 -9.24 2.93
CA LEU A 717 -2.47 -8.99 2.59
C LEU A 717 -3.36 -9.70 3.62
N PRO A 718 -4.26 -8.97 4.32
CA PRO A 718 -5.05 -9.50 5.42
C PRO A 718 -6.07 -10.53 4.94
N VAL A 719 -6.69 -10.30 3.79
CA VAL A 719 -7.70 -11.18 3.18
C VAL A 719 -7.52 -11.17 1.67
N VAL A 720 -7.52 -12.36 1.07
CA VAL A 720 -7.62 -12.57 -0.38
C VAL A 720 -8.82 -13.50 -0.61
N PRO A 721 -10.01 -12.97 -0.95
CA PRO A 721 -11.23 -13.78 -1.07
C PRO A 721 -11.12 -14.94 -2.07
N ALA A 722 -11.94 -15.98 -1.92
CA ALA A 722 -12.02 -17.06 -2.90
C ALA A 722 -12.34 -16.53 -4.31
N GLY A 723 -11.56 -16.96 -5.32
CA GLY A 723 -11.70 -16.50 -6.72
C GLY A 723 -11.29 -15.04 -6.97
N PHE A 724 -10.67 -14.37 -5.99
CA PHE A 724 -10.29 -12.97 -6.10
C PHE A 724 -8.97 -12.76 -6.87
N VAL A 725 -8.88 -11.64 -7.59
CA VAL A 725 -7.66 -11.13 -8.23
C VAL A 725 -7.46 -9.68 -7.79
N GLY A 726 -6.52 -9.46 -6.87
CA GLY A 726 -6.05 -8.14 -6.46
C GLY A 726 -4.87 -7.69 -7.30
N VAL A 727 -4.71 -6.38 -7.47
CA VAL A 727 -3.57 -5.80 -8.20
C VAL A 727 -2.82 -4.84 -7.31
N LEU A 728 -1.50 -5.04 -7.24
CA LEU A 728 -0.55 -4.08 -6.70
C LEU A 728 0.23 -3.48 -7.87
N GLU A 729 0.06 -2.19 -8.12
CA GLU A 729 0.75 -1.51 -9.21
C GLU A 729 2.15 -1.02 -8.77
N LEU A 730 3.15 -1.42 -9.56
CA LEU A 730 4.54 -1.04 -9.42
C LEU A 730 4.98 -0.27 -10.68
N VAL A 731 5.58 0.90 -10.51
CA VAL A 731 6.22 1.61 -11.62
C VAL A 731 7.70 1.30 -11.58
N LEU A 732 8.25 0.85 -12.71
CA LEU A 732 9.68 0.59 -12.86
C LEU A 732 10.27 1.52 -13.91
N THR A 733 11.45 2.07 -13.63
CA THR A 733 12.21 2.89 -14.58
C THR A 733 13.60 2.26 -14.77
N PRO A 734 13.77 1.40 -15.80
CA PRO A 734 15.08 0.82 -16.09
C PRO A 734 16.06 1.91 -16.54
N PRO A 735 17.21 2.13 -15.88
CA PRO A 735 18.11 3.20 -16.28
C PRO A 735 18.86 2.86 -17.58
N PRO A 736 19.46 3.85 -18.28
CA PRO A 736 20.12 3.64 -19.56
C PRO A 736 21.17 2.52 -19.60
N GLN A 737 21.83 2.20 -18.47
CA GLN A 737 22.85 1.14 -18.42
C GLN A 737 22.27 -0.28 -18.57
N THR A 738 20.95 -0.43 -18.50
CA THR A 738 20.24 -1.72 -18.65
C THR A 738 19.87 -2.04 -20.10
N LEU A 739 20.17 -1.16 -21.07
CA LEU A 739 19.85 -1.37 -22.48
C LEU A 739 20.48 -2.67 -23.01
N GLY A 740 19.64 -3.55 -23.57
CA GLY A 740 20.08 -4.85 -24.11
C GLY A 740 20.51 -5.88 -23.06
N ARG A 741 20.28 -5.60 -21.76
CA ARG A 741 20.47 -6.55 -20.67
C ARG A 741 19.13 -7.10 -20.19
N GLU A 742 19.11 -8.37 -19.84
CA GLU A 742 17.93 -8.98 -19.23
C GLU A 742 17.86 -8.61 -17.74
N ILE A 743 16.73 -8.06 -17.31
CA ILE A 743 16.42 -7.79 -15.90
C ILE A 743 15.36 -8.81 -15.47
N VAL A 744 15.45 -9.35 -14.26
CA VAL A 744 14.47 -10.31 -13.74
C VAL A 744 13.80 -9.72 -12.51
N LEU A 745 12.50 -9.44 -12.61
CA LEU A 745 11.66 -9.17 -11.44
C LEU A 745 11.22 -10.48 -10.84
N VAL A 746 11.04 -10.55 -9.53
CA VAL A 746 10.45 -11.73 -8.91
C VAL A 746 9.32 -11.31 -7.99
N ALA A 747 8.25 -12.08 -7.99
CA ALA A 747 7.32 -12.08 -6.88
C ALA A 747 6.98 -13.51 -6.44
N GLY A 748 6.57 -13.65 -5.19
CA GLY A 748 6.22 -14.93 -4.58
C GLY A 748 5.28 -14.75 -3.40
N THR A 749 4.67 -15.85 -2.99
CA THR A 749 3.81 -15.95 -1.80
C THR A 749 4.06 -17.30 -1.12
N ASP A 750 3.56 -17.43 0.11
CA ASP A 750 3.64 -18.66 0.90
C ASP A 750 2.24 -18.97 1.47
N ALA A 751 2.12 -20.09 2.20
CA ALA A 751 0.88 -20.48 2.86
C ALA A 751 0.33 -19.32 3.71
N PRO A 752 -1.01 -19.13 3.73
CA PRO A 752 -1.65 -18.12 4.57
C PRO A 752 -1.24 -18.30 6.04
N TYR A 753 -0.87 -17.21 6.73
CA TYR A 753 -0.48 -17.26 8.15
C TYR A 753 -1.67 -17.39 9.09
N VAL A 754 -2.89 -17.38 8.58
CA VAL A 754 -4.11 -17.65 9.34
C VAL A 754 -4.89 -18.72 8.62
N LEU A 755 -5.22 -19.80 9.33
CA LEU A 755 -6.01 -20.89 8.79
C LEU A 755 -7.43 -20.44 8.39
N PRO A 756 -8.12 -21.20 7.52
CA PRO A 756 -9.51 -20.92 7.17
C PRO A 756 -10.48 -20.87 8.37
N ASP A 757 -10.14 -21.55 9.48
CA ASP A 757 -10.87 -21.49 10.76
C ASP A 757 -10.46 -20.31 11.67
N ARG A 758 -9.70 -19.36 11.11
CA ARG A 758 -9.22 -18.12 11.73
C ARG A 758 -8.21 -18.31 12.87
N ARG A 759 -7.60 -19.50 13.01
CA ARG A 759 -6.49 -19.69 13.93
C ARG A 759 -5.18 -19.16 13.31
N PRO A 760 -4.49 -18.19 13.94
CA PRO A 760 -3.17 -17.76 13.49
C PRO A 760 -2.17 -18.89 13.60
N GLN A 761 -1.30 -18.98 12.59
CA GLN A 761 -0.16 -19.88 12.54
C GLN A 761 1.08 -19.02 12.27
N ILE A 762 1.79 -18.69 13.34
CA ILE A 762 3.05 -17.97 13.23
C ILE A 762 4.14 -19.00 12.94
N PRO A 763 4.85 -18.92 11.79
CA PRO A 763 5.98 -19.81 11.53
C PRO A 763 7.04 -19.65 12.61
N ALA A 764 7.64 -20.75 13.07
CA ALA A 764 8.68 -20.71 14.09
C ALA A 764 9.87 -19.83 13.65
N GLU A 765 10.13 -19.77 12.34
CA GLU A 765 11.17 -18.94 11.75
C GLU A 765 10.88 -17.43 11.93
N PHE A 766 9.61 -17.02 11.94
CA PHE A 766 9.24 -15.61 12.13
C PHE A 766 9.67 -15.11 13.53
N ILE A 767 9.47 -15.94 14.56
CA ILE A 767 9.89 -15.64 15.94
C ILE A 767 11.40 -15.67 16.08
N ALA A 768 12.06 -16.63 15.44
CA ALA A 768 13.52 -16.67 15.37
C ALA A 768 14.08 -15.39 14.71
N GLY A 769 13.43 -14.91 13.63
CA GLY A 769 13.77 -13.66 12.95
C GLY A 769 13.63 -12.42 13.84
N ALA A 770 12.54 -12.34 14.61
CA ALA A 770 12.33 -11.25 15.58
C ALA A 770 13.42 -11.22 16.68
N ARG A 771 13.81 -12.40 17.19
CA ARG A 771 14.90 -12.53 18.18
C ARG A 771 16.25 -12.11 17.60
N ALA A 772 16.56 -12.58 16.39
CA ALA A 772 17.78 -12.20 15.68
C ALA A 772 17.85 -10.69 15.41
N TYR A 773 16.72 -10.07 15.06
CA TYR A 773 16.62 -8.62 14.89
C TYR A 773 16.89 -7.89 16.21
N ALA A 774 16.26 -8.27 17.32
CA ALA A 774 16.47 -7.65 18.62
C ALA A 774 17.94 -7.74 19.07
N GLU A 775 18.58 -8.90 18.88
CA GLU A 775 19.97 -9.11 19.27
C GLU A 775 20.92 -8.25 18.45
N ARG A 776 20.70 -8.15 17.13
CA ARG A 776 21.64 -7.48 16.21
C ARG A 776 21.39 -5.98 16.06
N ALA A 777 20.13 -5.58 15.93
CA ALA A 777 19.75 -4.18 15.70
C ALA A 777 19.62 -3.39 17.01
N ARG A 778 19.33 -4.06 18.14
CA ARG A 778 19.13 -3.42 19.45
C ARG A 778 20.13 -3.86 20.52
N GLY A 779 20.98 -4.87 20.25
CA GLY A 779 21.90 -5.41 21.25
C GLY A 779 21.20 -6.16 22.39
N VAL A 780 19.96 -6.61 22.18
CA VAL A 780 19.12 -7.23 23.21
C VAL A 780 18.93 -8.71 22.90
N ALA A 781 19.53 -9.59 23.71
CA ALA A 781 19.29 -11.02 23.62
C ALA A 781 17.94 -11.36 24.28
N ILE A 782 16.96 -11.78 23.49
CA ILE A 782 15.66 -12.24 23.98
C ILE A 782 15.79 -13.72 24.41
N PRO A 783 15.55 -14.07 25.70
CA PRO A 783 15.57 -15.45 26.18
C PRO A 783 14.56 -16.33 25.44
N SER A 784 14.91 -17.58 25.15
CA SER A 784 13.99 -18.54 24.50
C SER A 784 12.75 -18.85 25.35
N GLU A 785 12.83 -18.66 26.68
CA GLU A 785 11.69 -18.79 27.59
C GLU A 785 10.53 -17.83 27.25
N LEU A 786 10.80 -16.74 26.54
CA LEU A 786 9.81 -15.74 26.12
C LEU A 786 9.16 -16.07 24.76
N GLU A 787 9.66 -17.07 24.02
CA GLU A 787 9.12 -17.43 22.69
C GLU A 787 7.60 -17.65 22.69
N PRO A 788 6.98 -18.37 23.66
CA PRO A 788 5.53 -18.51 23.72
C PRO A 788 4.77 -17.19 23.92
N ALA A 789 5.41 -16.17 24.52
CA ALA A 789 4.84 -14.84 24.67
C ALA A 789 4.95 -14.03 23.37
N LEU A 790 6.08 -14.14 22.66
CA LEU A 790 6.27 -13.51 21.35
C LEU A 790 5.32 -14.11 20.30
N GLU A 791 5.15 -15.43 20.28
CA GLU A 791 4.19 -16.14 19.42
C GLU A 791 2.77 -15.65 19.67
N ARG A 792 2.38 -15.53 20.95
CA ARG A 792 1.06 -15.03 21.32
C ARG A 792 0.86 -13.59 20.87
N TYR A 793 1.84 -12.72 21.09
CA TYR A 793 1.79 -11.33 20.67
C TYR A 793 1.66 -11.21 19.14
N ALA A 794 2.49 -11.94 18.38
CA ALA A 794 2.42 -11.99 16.93
C ALA A 794 1.06 -12.51 16.42
N ALA A 795 0.54 -13.58 17.02
CA ALA A 795 -0.77 -14.14 16.67
C ALA A 795 -1.92 -13.16 16.95
N GLU A 796 -1.89 -12.46 18.08
CA GLU A 796 -2.88 -11.42 18.42
C GLU A 796 -2.83 -10.24 17.46
N GLN A 797 -1.63 -9.78 17.09
CA GLN A 797 -1.43 -8.74 16.07
C GLN A 797 -2.00 -9.18 14.71
N LEU A 798 -1.66 -10.39 14.28
CA LEU A 798 -2.11 -10.93 13.01
C LEU A 798 -3.63 -11.02 12.94
N ALA A 799 -4.26 -11.51 14.01
CA ALA A 799 -5.72 -11.60 14.09
C ALA A 799 -6.39 -10.23 13.98
N ARG A 800 -5.80 -9.17 14.55
CA ARG A 800 -6.30 -7.79 14.45
C ARG A 800 -6.14 -7.25 13.03
N VAL A 801 -4.97 -7.41 12.42
CA VAL A 801 -4.69 -6.99 11.05
C VAL A 801 -5.66 -7.66 10.07
N VAL A 802 -5.89 -8.97 10.22
CA VAL A 802 -6.86 -9.70 9.39
C VAL A 802 -8.27 -9.17 9.59
N GLU A 803 -8.71 -8.96 10.83
CA GLU A 803 -10.07 -8.49 11.12
C GLU A 803 -10.30 -7.05 10.65
N ASP A 804 -9.36 -6.14 10.88
CA ASP A 804 -9.47 -4.74 10.43
C ASP A 804 -9.37 -4.66 8.91
N GLY A 805 -8.47 -5.43 8.30
CA GLY A 805 -8.38 -5.57 6.84
C GLY A 805 -9.66 -6.10 6.21
N ARG A 806 -10.28 -7.11 6.84
CA ARG A 806 -11.57 -7.65 6.41
C ARG A 806 -12.71 -6.64 6.56
N ARG A 807 -12.74 -5.88 7.66
CA ARG A 807 -13.73 -4.81 7.87
C ARG A 807 -13.57 -3.70 6.83
N ALA A 808 -12.34 -3.26 6.57
CA ALA A 808 -12.05 -2.27 5.54
C ALA A 808 -12.44 -2.77 4.14
N TRP A 809 -12.14 -4.04 3.85
CA TRP A 809 -12.56 -4.69 2.60
C TRP A 809 -14.08 -4.67 2.43
N VAL A 810 -14.83 -5.13 3.44
CA VAL A 810 -16.30 -5.15 3.39
C VAL A 810 -16.88 -3.74 3.36
N ALA A 811 -16.33 -2.79 4.14
CA ALA A 811 -16.77 -1.40 4.16
C ALA A 811 -16.58 -0.69 2.81
N SER A 812 -15.50 -1.03 2.08
CA SER A 812 -15.23 -0.51 0.73
C SER A 812 -16.01 -1.23 -0.38
N GLY A 813 -16.82 -2.24 -0.05
CA GLY A 813 -17.51 -3.06 -1.05
C GLY A 813 -16.56 -3.90 -1.92
N GLY A 814 -15.37 -4.22 -1.39
CA GLY A 814 -14.33 -4.98 -2.09
C GLY A 814 -13.43 -4.16 -3.02
N ALA A 815 -13.41 -2.83 -2.88
CA ALA A 815 -12.65 -1.94 -3.77
C ALA A 815 -11.23 -1.60 -3.27
N GLN A 816 -10.94 -1.76 -1.97
CA GLN A 816 -9.63 -1.38 -1.41
C GLN A 816 -9.04 -2.48 -0.52
N PRO A 817 -8.09 -3.29 -1.03
CA PRO A 817 -7.31 -4.19 -0.18
C PRO A 817 -6.32 -3.35 0.63
N GLN A 818 -6.40 -3.45 1.96
CA GLN A 818 -5.34 -2.93 2.81
C GLN A 818 -4.09 -3.78 2.63
N VAL A 819 -2.95 -3.13 2.43
CA VAL A 819 -1.65 -3.80 2.32
C VAL A 819 -0.83 -3.42 3.53
N TYR A 820 -0.38 -4.42 4.27
CA TYR A 820 0.48 -4.24 5.44
C TYR A 820 1.91 -4.64 5.12
N ALA A 821 2.80 -4.22 6.00
CA ALA A 821 4.22 -4.52 5.94
C ALA A 821 4.56 -5.72 6.83
N LEU A 822 5.12 -6.79 6.26
CA LEU A 822 5.48 -7.96 7.06
C LEU A 822 6.74 -7.72 7.90
N SER A 823 7.72 -6.95 7.39
CA SER A 823 8.93 -6.58 8.14
C SER A 823 8.62 -5.76 9.39
N GLN A 824 7.62 -4.90 9.28
CA GLN A 824 7.10 -4.07 10.36
C GLN A 824 6.56 -4.90 11.52
N LEU A 825 5.74 -5.91 11.24
CA LEU A 825 5.24 -6.83 12.27
C LEU A 825 6.39 -7.55 12.99
N LEU A 826 7.44 -7.94 12.26
CA LEU A 826 8.62 -8.59 12.84
C LEU A 826 9.36 -7.65 13.81
N ILE A 827 9.55 -6.39 13.42
CA ILE A 827 10.18 -5.36 14.25
C ILE A 827 9.38 -5.15 15.54
N ASP A 828 8.07 -5.11 15.44
CA ASP A 828 7.18 -4.91 16.57
C ASP A 828 7.29 -6.06 17.60
N VAL A 829 7.26 -7.30 17.11
CA VAL A 829 7.44 -8.50 17.94
C VAL A 829 8.82 -8.52 18.61
N ALA A 830 9.86 -8.07 17.91
CA ALA A 830 11.20 -7.93 18.46
C ALA A 830 11.26 -6.89 19.59
N GLN A 831 10.58 -5.75 19.42
CA GLN A 831 10.51 -4.70 20.45
C GLN A 831 9.72 -5.13 21.68
N HIS A 832 8.60 -5.83 21.48
CA HIS A 832 7.82 -6.39 22.58
C HIS A 832 8.65 -7.41 23.38
N GLY A 833 9.36 -8.31 22.71
CA GLY A 833 10.23 -9.28 23.37
C GLY A 833 11.39 -8.63 24.15
N ALA A 834 11.98 -7.55 23.63
CA ALA A 834 12.99 -6.78 24.34
C ALA A 834 12.44 -6.14 25.63
N ALA A 835 11.22 -5.59 25.58
CA ALA A 835 10.53 -5.04 26.74
C ALA A 835 10.24 -6.11 27.80
N LEU A 836 9.75 -7.29 27.39
CA LEU A 836 9.51 -8.44 28.27
C LEU A 836 10.79 -8.95 28.95
N ALA A 837 11.94 -8.88 28.28
CA ALA A 837 13.24 -9.24 28.85
C ALA A 837 13.73 -8.26 29.94
N GLY A 838 12.96 -7.22 30.27
CA GLY A 838 13.30 -6.23 31.30
C GLY A 838 14.45 -5.30 30.89
N GLN A 839 14.75 -5.24 29.59
CA GLN A 839 15.81 -4.43 29.03
C GLN A 839 15.19 -3.21 28.36
N SER A 840 15.41 -2.02 28.91
CA SER A 840 15.10 -0.77 28.20
C SER A 840 16.01 -0.68 26.98
N ALA A 841 15.44 -0.70 25.77
CA ALA A 841 16.18 -0.51 24.53
C ALA A 841 17.04 0.75 24.66
N ARG A 842 18.37 0.61 24.56
CA ARG A 842 19.24 1.76 24.33
C ARG A 842 19.17 2.06 22.83
N PRO A 843 18.94 3.32 22.42
CA PRO A 843 19.24 3.73 21.05
C PRO A 843 20.71 3.38 20.79
N VAL A 844 20.97 2.47 19.85
CA VAL A 844 22.32 2.34 19.29
C VAL A 844 22.54 3.66 18.52
N PRO A 845 23.62 4.41 18.78
CA PRO A 845 23.92 5.64 18.03
C PRO A 845 23.84 5.36 16.52
N ALA A 846 23.30 6.29 15.75
CA ALA A 846 23.34 6.23 14.30
C ALA A 846 24.81 6.23 13.87
N ASP A 847 25.35 5.06 13.61
CA ASP A 847 26.57 4.92 12.84
C ASP A 847 26.17 4.43 11.45
N ALA A 848 26.91 4.86 10.43
CA ALA A 848 26.66 4.52 9.03
C ALA A 848 26.71 3.00 8.73
N SER A 849 27.18 2.20 9.68
CA SER A 849 27.12 0.75 9.60
C SER A 849 25.87 0.16 10.26
N LEU A 850 24.97 0.94 10.87
CA LEU A 850 23.62 0.49 11.23
C LEU A 850 22.78 0.25 9.97
N GLY A 851 22.93 1.08 8.93
CA GLY A 851 22.39 0.82 7.61
C GLY A 851 22.89 -0.53 7.08
N ALA A 852 24.21 -0.75 7.08
CA ALA A 852 24.88 -1.99 6.67
C ALA A 852 24.67 -3.20 7.60
N ARG A 853 24.40 -3.00 8.90
CA ARG A 853 24.06 -4.03 9.91
C ARG A 853 22.57 -4.33 9.94
N LEU A 854 21.72 -3.41 9.49
CA LEU A 854 20.31 -3.66 9.19
C LEU A 854 20.20 -4.36 7.85
N THR A 855 20.95 -3.97 6.81
CA THR A 855 21.05 -4.76 5.55
C THR A 855 21.65 -6.13 5.86
N GLY A 856 22.84 -6.20 6.46
CA GLY A 856 23.53 -7.45 6.83
C GLY A 856 22.90 -8.24 8.00
N GLY A 857 21.97 -7.62 8.75
CA GLY A 857 21.23 -8.25 9.85
C GLY A 857 19.83 -8.69 9.44
N LEU A 858 19.21 -7.98 8.50
CA LEU A 858 18.09 -8.50 7.72
C LEU A 858 18.55 -9.71 6.92
N VAL A 859 19.81 -9.77 6.45
CA VAL A 859 20.51 -10.95 5.86
C VAL A 859 20.66 -12.15 6.84
N ALA A 860 20.27 -12.03 8.11
CA ALA A 860 20.08 -13.19 9.01
C ALA A 860 18.60 -13.44 9.40
N SER A 861 17.74 -12.41 9.43
CA SER A 861 16.27 -12.61 9.47
C SER A 861 15.69 -13.13 8.15
N THR A 862 16.48 -13.03 7.10
CA THR A 862 16.29 -13.58 5.77
C THR A 862 16.38 -15.09 5.75
N ASP A 863 16.93 -15.82 6.73
CA ASP A 863 16.70 -17.28 6.71
C ASP A 863 15.21 -17.64 6.95
N ALA A 864 14.46 -16.74 7.61
CA ALA A 864 13.01 -16.82 7.78
C ALA A 864 12.23 -16.13 6.65
N LEU A 865 12.70 -14.96 6.17
CA LEU A 865 12.06 -14.18 5.10
C LEU A 865 12.47 -14.62 3.67
N LEU A 866 13.63 -15.26 3.45
CA LEU A 866 14.10 -15.88 2.17
C LEU A 866 13.53 -17.28 1.95
N ARG A 867 12.75 -17.83 2.88
CA ARG A 867 11.85 -18.95 2.51
C ARG A 867 10.69 -18.46 1.63
N ILE A 868 10.40 -17.16 1.65
CA ILE A 868 9.23 -16.52 1.05
C ILE A 868 9.63 -15.59 -0.11
N ALA A 869 10.91 -15.17 -0.19
CA ALA A 869 11.49 -14.47 -1.34
C ALA A 869 12.61 -15.29 -1.98
N PRO A 870 12.83 -15.23 -3.31
CA PRO A 870 14.05 -15.76 -3.92
C PRO A 870 15.29 -15.02 -3.38
N ALA A 871 15.95 -15.63 -2.40
CA ALA A 871 17.32 -16.04 -2.59
C ALA A 871 18.30 -15.14 -3.39
N TRP A 872 18.67 -13.96 -2.88
CA TRP A 872 19.80 -13.18 -3.45
C TRP A 872 20.82 -12.66 -2.42
N ALA A 873 20.72 -13.07 -1.15
CA ALA A 873 21.59 -12.56 -0.08
C ALA A 873 22.46 -13.67 0.54
N ALA A 874 23.65 -13.90 -0.02
CA ALA A 874 24.73 -14.57 0.69
C ALA A 874 26.07 -14.18 0.07
N GLY A 875 27.05 -13.95 0.93
CA GLY A 875 28.44 -13.68 0.58
C GLY A 875 29.08 -14.82 -0.22
N SER A 876 30.38 -14.66 -0.49
CA SER A 876 31.25 -15.45 -1.38
C SER A 876 30.79 -16.85 -1.82
N ALA A 877 31.17 -17.27 -3.03
CA ALA A 877 30.87 -18.57 -3.65
C ALA A 877 31.18 -19.85 -2.82
N ALA A 878 31.82 -19.72 -1.65
CA ALA A 878 32.01 -20.79 -0.67
C ALA A 878 30.82 -20.92 0.30
N GLU A 879 30.28 -19.81 0.82
CA GLU A 879 29.11 -19.79 1.73
C GLU A 879 27.86 -20.32 1.02
N CYS A 880 27.68 -19.96 -0.26
CA CYS A 880 26.57 -20.46 -1.07
C CYS A 880 26.60 -21.98 -1.29
N ARG A 881 27.78 -22.62 -1.26
CA ARG A 881 27.88 -24.08 -1.35
C ARG A 881 27.59 -24.78 -0.02
N GLU A 882 27.76 -24.08 1.10
CA GLU A 882 27.61 -24.60 2.46
C GLU A 882 26.13 -24.66 2.89
N ILE A 883 25.32 -23.68 2.49
CA ILE A 883 23.85 -23.68 2.66
C ILE A 883 23.09 -24.46 1.57
N GLY A 884 23.82 -25.21 0.72
CA GLY A 884 23.23 -26.08 -0.30
C GLY A 884 22.69 -25.35 -1.53
N TRP A 885 23.24 -24.20 -1.92
CA TRP A 885 22.79 -23.35 -3.04
C TRP A 885 23.81 -23.36 -4.21
N LYS A 886 23.39 -22.97 -5.43
CA LYS A 886 24.24 -22.90 -6.64
C LYS A 886 24.69 -21.47 -6.92
N VAL A 887 25.90 -21.31 -7.46
CA VAL A 887 26.41 -20.02 -7.95
C VAL A 887 26.11 -19.88 -9.46
N VAL A 888 25.47 -18.78 -9.87
CA VAL A 888 25.26 -18.41 -11.29
C VAL A 888 25.72 -16.96 -11.48
N GLY A 889 26.83 -16.76 -12.19
CA GLY A 889 27.48 -15.45 -12.27
C GLY A 889 28.00 -15.03 -10.89
N ASN A 890 27.63 -13.81 -10.44
CA ASN A 890 27.92 -13.30 -9.09
C ASN A 890 26.77 -13.53 -8.10
N ALA A 891 25.70 -14.22 -8.50
CA ALA A 891 24.52 -14.46 -7.67
C ALA A 891 24.50 -15.88 -7.08
N CYS A 892 23.99 -15.99 -5.86
CA CYS A 892 23.68 -17.26 -5.22
C CYS A 892 22.19 -17.56 -5.38
N VAL A 893 21.89 -18.72 -5.96
CA VAL A 893 20.53 -19.19 -6.26
C VAL A 893 20.30 -20.48 -5.48
N PRO A 894 19.08 -20.78 -4.98
CA PRO A 894 18.80 -22.03 -4.29
C PRO A 894 19.21 -23.21 -5.16
N LYS A 895 19.68 -24.33 -4.59
CA LYS A 895 19.67 -25.60 -5.35
C LYS A 895 18.22 -26.01 -5.53
N GLN A 896 17.62 -25.40 -6.55
CA GLN A 896 16.44 -25.79 -7.32
C GLN A 896 16.02 -24.69 -8.31
N CYS A 897 16.77 -23.59 -8.47
CA CYS A 897 16.55 -22.65 -9.57
C CYS A 897 17.52 -22.89 -10.75
N LYS A 898 17.64 -24.15 -11.20
CA LYS A 898 18.44 -24.53 -12.37
C LYS A 898 17.46 -24.93 -13.49
N GLY A 899 17.21 -24.02 -14.44
CA GLY A 899 16.23 -24.20 -15.53
C GLY A 899 15.10 -23.18 -15.58
N ILE A 900 15.18 -22.09 -14.80
CA ILE A 900 14.10 -21.09 -14.57
C ILE A 900 13.43 -20.64 -15.89
N PRO A 901 12.17 -21.05 -16.13
CA PRO A 901 11.37 -20.60 -17.26
C PRO A 901 11.04 -19.11 -17.20
N VAL A 902 10.66 -18.55 -18.35
CA VAL A 902 10.12 -17.20 -18.50
C VAL A 902 8.68 -17.22 -17.97
N GLY A 903 8.49 -16.84 -16.70
CA GLY A 903 7.19 -16.57 -16.10
C GLY A 903 6.41 -17.76 -15.54
N PHE A 904 6.14 -17.73 -14.24
CA PHE A 904 5.33 -18.72 -13.56
C PHE A 904 4.59 -18.10 -12.37
N ARG A 905 3.57 -18.82 -11.91
CA ARG A 905 2.60 -18.49 -10.87
C ARG A 905 2.83 -19.36 -9.63
N ALA A 906 3.35 -18.79 -8.54
CA ALA A 906 3.63 -19.59 -7.34
C ALA A 906 2.32 -19.96 -6.61
N GLY A 907 1.85 -21.21 -6.70
CA GLY A 907 0.67 -21.67 -5.97
C GLY A 907 0.63 -23.20 -5.79
N GLY A 908 0.55 -23.67 -4.53
CA GLY A 908 0.47 -25.09 -4.15
C GLY A 908 1.54 -25.49 -3.14
N SER A 909 1.12 -26.01 -1.98
CA SER A 909 1.91 -26.48 -0.82
C SER A 909 3.46 -26.39 -0.90
N GLY A 910 4.01 -25.22 -0.57
CA GLY A 910 5.42 -25.04 -0.21
C GLY A 910 6.38 -24.74 -1.37
N SER A 911 7.06 -23.58 -1.25
CA SER A 911 8.24 -23.13 -2.04
C SER A 911 8.04 -22.91 -3.55
N GLY A 912 7.62 -21.69 -3.94
CA GLY A 912 7.63 -21.24 -5.34
C GLY A 912 8.36 -19.91 -5.51
N CYS A 913 9.55 -19.92 -6.14
CA CYS A 913 10.26 -18.73 -6.61
C CYS A 913 10.11 -18.59 -8.13
N GLY A 914 9.68 -17.43 -8.66
CA GLY A 914 9.47 -17.23 -10.11
C GLY A 914 10.02 -15.90 -10.65
N GLY A 915 10.65 -15.89 -11.84
CA GLY A 915 11.24 -14.67 -12.43
C GLY A 915 10.51 -14.17 -13.68
N PHE A 916 10.21 -12.87 -13.73
CA PHE A 916 9.69 -12.12 -14.87
C PHE A 916 10.82 -11.38 -15.58
N ARG A 917 11.21 -11.86 -16.77
CA ARG A 917 12.32 -11.30 -17.55
C ARG A 917 11.84 -10.12 -18.39
N ILE A 918 12.51 -8.98 -18.26
CA ILE A 918 12.33 -7.82 -19.13
C ILE A 918 13.60 -7.56 -19.93
N GLY A 919 13.45 -7.37 -21.23
CA GLY A 919 14.52 -6.98 -22.14
C GLY A 919 14.29 -5.55 -22.61
N PRO A 920 14.96 -4.54 -22.05
CA PRO A 920 14.72 -3.16 -22.45
C PRO A 920 15.10 -2.93 -23.92
N VAL A 921 14.18 -2.39 -24.73
CA VAL A 921 14.36 -2.13 -26.18
C VAL A 921 14.06 -0.68 -26.57
N GLY A 922 14.30 -0.34 -27.84
CA GLY A 922 13.80 0.90 -28.46
C GLY A 922 13.08 0.65 -29.79
N SER A 923 11.76 0.87 -29.84
CA SER A 923 10.93 1.32 -30.98
C SER A 923 9.44 1.38 -30.56
N HIS A 924 8.58 2.02 -31.38
CA HIS A 924 7.21 2.48 -31.10
C HIS A 924 6.09 1.52 -31.55
N ASP A 925 5.36 0.95 -30.59
CA ASP A 925 3.96 0.55 -30.74
C ASP A 925 3.18 1.00 -29.48
N PRO A 926 2.08 1.78 -29.59
CA PRO A 926 1.27 2.22 -28.44
C PRO A 926 0.48 1.13 -27.73
N ASN A 927 0.25 -0.03 -28.35
CA ASN A 927 -0.51 -1.11 -27.74
C ASN A 927 0.33 -2.38 -27.52
N GLU A 928 -0.01 -3.15 -26.49
CA GLU A 928 0.69 -4.39 -26.16
C GLU A 928 -0.31 -5.36 -25.54
N LYS A 929 -0.12 -6.65 -25.80
CA LYS A 929 -0.87 -7.70 -25.12
C LYS A 929 0.10 -8.71 -24.54
N VAL A 930 -0.11 -9.00 -23.27
CA VAL A 930 0.65 -10.01 -22.53
C VAL A 930 -0.35 -10.98 -21.94
N GLY A 931 -0.02 -12.26 -21.95
CA GLY A 931 -0.82 -13.30 -21.32
C GLY A 931 -0.04 -14.05 -20.25
N SER A 932 -0.66 -15.08 -19.67
CA SER A 932 0.03 -16.00 -18.77
C SER A 932 1.30 -16.51 -19.43
N LEU A 933 2.41 -16.38 -18.73
CA LEU A 933 3.72 -16.59 -19.33
C LEU A 933 4.06 -18.06 -19.56
N GLY A 934 3.60 -18.95 -18.69
CA GLY A 934 3.82 -20.40 -18.82
C GLY A 934 5.29 -20.84 -18.86
N ALA A 935 5.53 -22.13 -19.04
CA ALA A 935 6.86 -22.72 -19.07
C ALA A 935 7.47 -22.73 -20.49
N GLY A 936 8.72 -22.25 -20.56
CA GLY A 936 9.55 -22.30 -21.77
C GLY A 936 9.15 -21.28 -22.85
N PRO A 937 9.83 -21.28 -24.00
CA PRO A 937 9.62 -20.30 -25.06
C PRO A 937 8.25 -20.39 -25.75
N ASN A 938 7.52 -21.49 -25.55
CA ASN A 938 6.18 -21.72 -26.09
C ASN A 938 5.06 -21.45 -25.06
N HIS A 939 5.41 -20.93 -23.88
CA HIS A 939 4.47 -20.57 -22.82
C HIS A 939 3.52 -21.72 -22.45
N HIS A 940 4.10 -22.89 -22.14
CA HIS A 940 3.32 -24.07 -21.76
C HIS A 940 2.56 -23.82 -20.47
N ILE A 941 1.29 -24.17 -20.43
CA ILE A 941 0.44 -24.03 -19.25
C ILE A 941 -0.35 -25.31 -19.03
N THR A 942 -0.69 -25.62 -17.78
CA THR A 942 -1.66 -26.67 -17.51
C THR A 942 -3.05 -26.23 -17.95
N GLY A 943 -3.85 -27.16 -18.46
CA GLY A 943 -5.25 -26.93 -18.80
C GLY A 943 -6.17 -26.76 -17.59
N ALA A 944 -5.64 -26.90 -16.37
CA ALA A 944 -6.37 -26.66 -15.13
C ALA A 944 -6.33 -25.19 -14.66
N ASP A 945 -5.41 -24.38 -15.20
CA ASP A 945 -5.21 -23.01 -14.76
C ASP A 945 -5.92 -22.01 -15.68
N PRO A 946 -6.53 -20.94 -15.12
CA PRO A 946 -7.09 -19.86 -15.92
C PRO A 946 -5.98 -19.08 -16.65
N LEU A 947 -6.19 -18.86 -17.94
CA LEU A 947 -5.40 -17.95 -18.76
C LEU A 947 -5.74 -16.51 -18.40
N ARG A 948 -4.73 -15.71 -18.07
CA ARG A 948 -4.86 -14.28 -17.83
C ARG A 948 -4.30 -13.50 -18.99
N TYR A 949 -4.98 -12.42 -19.35
CA TYR A 949 -4.55 -11.52 -20.41
C TYR A 949 -4.63 -10.08 -19.94
N LEU A 950 -3.55 -9.33 -20.18
CA LEU A 950 -3.43 -7.90 -19.97
C LEU A 950 -3.27 -7.23 -21.33
N VAL A 951 -4.18 -6.30 -21.62
CA VAL A 951 -4.09 -5.42 -22.80
C VAL A 951 -3.67 -4.04 -22.31
N LEU A 952 -2.57 -3.53 -22.84
CA LEU A 952 -2.02 -2.20 -22.57
C LEU A 952 -2.27 -1.32 -23.80
N PHE A 953 -2.66 -0.07 -23.57
CA PHE A 953 -2.89 0.91 -24.62
C PHE A 953 -2.45 2.31 -24.18
N GLU A 954 -2.06 3.13 -25.14
CA GLU A 954 -1.55 4.48 -24.87
C GLU A 954 -2.06 5.47 -25.94
N ASN A 955 -2.59 6.61 -25.48
CA ASN A 955 -2.71 7.79 -26.32
C ASN A 955 -1.34 8.49 -26.37
N ILE A 956 -0.57 8.21 -27.43
CA ILE A 956 0.85 8.58 -27.51
C ILE A 956 1.11 10.07 -27.26
N GLU A 957 2.31 10.39 -26.78
CA GLU A 957 2.79 11.77 -26.57
C GLU A 957 2.58 12.69 -27.81
N ALA A 958 2.69 12.14 -29.03
CA ALA A 958 2.53 12.89 -30.27
C ALA A 958 1.06 13.10 -30.71
N ALA A 959 0.09 12.56 -29.98
CA ALA A 959 -1.32 12.75 -30.29
C ALA A 959 -1.71 14.23 -30.11
N THR A 960 -2.58 14.71 -30.99
CA THR A 960 -2.96 16.13 -31.03
C THR A 960 -4.14 16.48 -30.12
N ALA A 961 -4.82 15.48 -29.54
CA ALA A 961 -5.98 15.65 -28.68
C ALA A 961 -6.14 14.46 -27.70
N PRO A 962 -6.82 14.65 -26.56
CA PRO A 962 -7.31 13.54 -25.74
C PRO A 962 -8.29 12.65 -26.50
N ALA A 963 -8.27 11.35 -26.21
CA ALA A 963 -9.28 10.43 -26.75
C ALA A 963 -10.57 10.59 -25.95
N GLN A 964 -11.69 10.80 -26.65
CA GLN A 964 -13.01 10.92 -26.04
C GLN A 964 -13.67 9.54 -25.89
N GLU A 965 -13.43 8.65 -26.83
CA GLU A 965 -13.85 7.25 -26.79
C GLU A 965 -12.67 6.31 -27.07
N VAL A 966 -12.48 5.28 -26.23
CA VAL A 966 -11.52 4.20 -26.48
C VAL A 966 -12.27 2.87 -26.45
N VAL A 967 -12.21 2.13 -27.54
CA VAL A 967 -12.84 0.81 -27.66
C VAL A 967 -11.78 -0.27 -27.76
N ILE A 968 -11.83 -1.24 -26.85
CA ILE A 968 -10.97 -2.42 -26.86
C ILE A 968 -11.83 -3.63 -27.15
N THR A 969 -11.44 -4.45 -28.13
CA THR A 969 -12.10 -5.73 -28.42
C THR A 969 -11.13 -6.90 -28.40
N ASP A 970 -11.62 -8.06 -27.95
CA ASP A 970 -10.87 -9.31 -27.94
C ASP A 970 -11.79 -10.47 -28.34
N GLN A 971 -11.35 -11.30 -29.28
CA GLN A 971 -12.13 -12.44 -29.78
C GLN A 971 -11.62 -13.73 -29.14
N LEU A 972 -12.43 -14.29 -28.24
CA LEU A 972 -12.13 -15.55 -27.56
C LEU A 972 -12.54 -16.74 -28.43
N ASP A 973 -11.66 -17.75 -28.52
CA ASP A 973 -11.91 -18.99 -29.24
C ASP A 973 -12.81 -19.92 -28.41
N ARG A 974 -14.08 -20.02 -28.83
CA ARG A 974 -15.11 -20.80 -28.16
C ARG A 974 -14.91 -22.31 -28.26
N ASP A 975 -14.06 -22.79 -29.15
CA ASP A 975 -13.76 -24.21 -29.26
C ASP A 975 -12.70 -24.62 -28.24
N LEU A 976 -11.79 -23.71 -27.88
CA LEU A 976 -10.68 -23.95 -26.97
C LEU A 976 -10.90 -23.43 -25.55
N LEU A 977 -11.70 -22.37 -25.36
CA LEU A 977 -11.91 -21.71 -24.06
C LEU A 977 -13.29 -22.00 -23.48
N ASP A 978 -13.37 -22.17 -22.16
CA ASP A 978 -14.63 -22.26 -21.43
C ASP A 978 -15.09 -20.87 -21.01
N LEU A 979 -16.00 -20.27 -21.79
CA LEU A 979 -16.48 -18.92 -21.51
C LEU A 979 -17.32 -18.81 -20.23
N SER A 980 -17.72 -19.92 -19.62
CA SER A 980 -18.44 -19.89 -18.33
C SER A 980 -17.54 -19.55 -17.15
N THR A 981 -16.22 -19.69 -17.32
CA THR A 981 -15.19 -19.37 -16.31
C THR A 981 -14.61 -17.97 -16.51
N PHE A 982 -15.12 -17.21 -17.48
CA PHE A 982 -14.66 -15.85 -17.75
C PHE A 982 -14.83 -14.94 -16.53
N SER A 983 -13.80 -14.16 -16.25
CA SER A 983 -13.86 -13.09 -15.26
C SER A 983 -13.20 -11.83 -15.80
N LEU A 984 -13.91 -10.70 -15.67
CA LEU A 984 -13.29 -9.39 -15.76
C LEU A 984 -12.27 -9.21 -14.64
N GLY A 985 -11.17 -8.53 -14.95
CA GLY A 985 -10.17 -8.08 -14.01
C GLY A 985 -9.99 -6.56 -14.05
N PRO A 986 -8.99 -6.04 -13.33
CA PRO A 986 -8.80 -4.59 -13.18
C PRO A 986 -8.59 -3.85 -14.49
N MET A 987 -9.06 -2.61 -14.52
CA MET A 987 -8.96 -1.70 -15.66
C MET A 987 -8.36 -0.39 -15.17
N SER A 988 -7.39 0.17 -15.89
CA SER A 988 -6.73 1.41 -15.50
C SER A 988 -6.71 2.41 -16.64
N PHE A 989 -6.72 3.71 -16.32
CA PHE A 989 -6.52 4.80 -17.27
C PHE A 989 -6.05 6.06 -16.53
N GLY A 990 -5.11 6.82 -17.09
CA GLY A 990 -4.69 8.12 -16.51
C GLY A 990 -4.20 8.03 -15.05
N GLY A 991 -3.75 6.85 -14.64
CA GLY A 991 -3.39 6.56 -13.25
C GLY A 991 -4.53 6.28 -12.27
N LYS A 992 -5.77 6.15 -12.76
CA LYS A 992 -6.91 5.60 -12.03
C LYS A 992 -6.99 4.11 -12.30
N THR A 993 -7.39 3.33 -11.30
CA THR A 993 -7.61 1.89 -11.42
C THR A 993 -8.97 1.53 -10.85
N VAL A 994 -9.73 0.76 -11.63
CA VAL A 994 -11.08 0.28 -11.33
C VAL A 994 -11.01 -1.23 -11.31
N VAL A 995 -11.33 -1.82 -10.17
CA VAL A 995 -11.38 -3.28 -9.99
C VAL A 995 -12.84 -3.71 -10.06
N PRO A 996 -13.27 -4.43 -11.12
CA PRO A 996 -14.61 -4.98 -11.16
C PRO A 996 -14.73 -6.10 -10.11
N PRO A 997 -15.92 -6.30 -9.53
CA PRO A 997 -16.23 -7.48 -8.75
C PRO A 997 -15.84 -8.81 -9.45
N PRO A 998 -15.36 -9.83 -8.71
CA PRO A 998 -14.99 -11.12 -9.30
C PRO A 998 -16.16 -11.84 -9.99
N GLY A 999 -15.85 -12.53 -11.10
CA GLY A 999 -16.79 -13.42 -11.80
C GLY A 999 -17.90 -12.70 -12.59
N LEU A 1000 -17.73 -11.41 -12.89
CA LEU A 1000 -18.61 -10.66 -13.77
C LEU A 1000 -18.25 -10.86 -15.25
N THR A 1001 -19.27 -11.01 -16.09
CA THR A 1001 -19.16 -11.00 -17.56
C THR A 1001 -19.52 -9.64 -18.16
N GLU A 1002 -20.12 -8.75 -17.37
CA GLU A 1002 -20.42 -7.37 -17.74
C GLU A 1002 -20.21 -6.43 -16.55
N PHE A 1003 -19.76 -5.20 -16.81
CA PHE A 1003 -19.52 -4.22 -15.76
C PHE A 1003 -19.59 -2.79 -16.33
N THR A 1004 -20.28 -1.90 -15.62
CA THR A 1004 -20.35 -0.48 -15.97
C THR A 1004 -20.11 0.39 -14.74
N THR A 1005 -19.23 1.38 -14.87
CA THR A 1005 -19.00 2.38 -13.82
C THR A 1005 -18.66 3.75 -14.42
N GLU A 1006 -18.69 4.78 -13.59
CA GLU A 1006 -18.25 6.14 -13.93
C GLU A 1006 -17.20 6.57 -12.91
N VAL A 1007 -16.08 7.09 -13.41
CA VAL A 1007 -15.01 7.67 -12.62
C VAL A 1007 -15.06 9.18 -12.76
N ASP A 1008 -15.30 9.88 -11.65
CA ASP A 1008 -15.34 11.33 -11.63
C ASP A 1008 -13.92 11.90 -11.58
N LEU A 1009 -13.54 12.71 -12.58
CA LEU A 1009 -12.21 13.33 -12.68
C LEU A 1009 -12.16 14.73 -12.07
N ARG A 1010 -13.26 15.22 -11.50
CA ARG A 1010 -13.36 16.54 -10.88
C ARG A 1010 -12.64 16.62 -9.53
N PRO A 1011 -12.20 17.83 -9.13
CA PRO A 1011 -12.25 19.10 -9.88
C PRO A 1011 -11.08 19.27 -10.86
N ALA A 1012 -10.15 18.32 -10.93
CA ALA A 1012 -8.93 18.42 -11.74
C ALA A 1012 -9.29 18.59 -13.23
N GLU A 1013 -10.26 17.82 -13.70
CA GLU A 1013 -10.85 17.94 -15.03
C GLU A 1013 -12.37 17.93 -14.89
N ASN A 1014 -13.07 18.85 -15.57
CA ASN A 1014 -14.54 18.89 -15.53
C ASN A 1014 -15.13 17.81 -16.45
N LEU A 1015 -14.87 16.54 -16.13
CA LEU A 1015 -15.15 15.39 -16.97
C LEU A 1015 -15.51 14.17 -16.11
N LEU A 1016 -16.44 13.34 -16.58
CA LEU A 1016 -16.66 11.99 -16.08
C LEU A 1016 -16.11 10.98 -17.09
N CYS A 1017 -15.52 9.89 -16.61
CA CYS A 1017 -15.10 8.78 -17.47
C CYS A 1017 -15.95 7.55 -17.22
N LYS A 1018 -16.82 7.19 -18.17
CA LYS A 1018 -17.64 5.98 -18.12
C LYS A 1018 -16.85 4.80 -18.69
N ILE A 1019 -16.83 3.70 -17.95
CA ILE A 1019 -16.24 2.43 -18.39
C ILE A 1019 -17.38 1.43 -18.55
N GLU A 1020 -17.49 0.81 -19.73
CA GLU A 1020 -18.39 -0.32 -20.02
C GLU A 1020 -17.54 -1.53 -20.42
N ALA A 1021 -17.79 -2.69 -19.85
CA ALA A 1021 -17.14 -3.96 -20.19
C ALA A 1021 -18.21 -5.04 -20.40
N GLN A 1022 -18.09 -5.86 -21.44
CA GLN A 1022 -19.07 -6.92 -21.73
C GLN A 1022 -18.47 -8.07 -22.55
N LEU A 1023 -18.74 -9.31 -22.13
CA LEU A 1023 -18.55 -10.54 -22.91
C LEU A 1023 -19.87 -10.97 -23.56
N ALA A 1024 -19.89 -11.04 -24.89
CA ALA A 1024 -20.96 -11.70 -25.64
C ALA A 1024 -20.66 -13.20 -25.76
N SER A 1025 -21.10 -14.02 -24.80
CA SER A 1025 -20.75 -15.45 -24.70
C SER A 1025 -21.17 -16.32 -25.90
N ASP A 1026 -22.16 -15.88 -26.67
CA ASP A 1026 -22.64 -16.54 -27.89
C ASP A 1026 -21.69 -16.35 -29.08
N THR A 1027 -20.92 -15.27 -29.10
CA THR A 1027 -19.94 -14.95 -30.17
C THR A 1027 -18.49 -15.07 -29.69
N GLY A 1028 -18.24 -14.98 -28.38
CA GLY A 1028 -16.91 -14.90 -27.79
C GLY A 1028 -16.27 -13.52 -27.89
N LEU A 1029 -17.03 -12.49 -28.32
CA LEU A 1029 -16.51 -11.12 -28.43
C LEU A 1029 -16.57 -10.43 -27.07
N LEU A 1030 -15.40 -10.04 -26.57
CA LEU A 1030 -15.22 -9.25 -25.37
C LEU A 1030 -14.94 -7.80 -25.76
N THR A 1031 -15.64 -6.85 -25.13
CA THR A 1031 -15.56 -5.42 -25.46
C THR A 1031 -15.41 -4.58 -24.20
N TRP A 1032 -14.50 -3.61 -24.24
CA TRP A 1032 -14.46 -2.47 -23.30
C TRP A 1032 -14.66 -1.16 -24.05
N ARG A 1033 -15.35 -0.21 -23.42
CA ARG A 1033 -15.50 1.17 -23.88
C ARG A 1033 -15.20 2.12 -22.74
N LEU A 1034 -14.23 3.02 -22.96
CA LEU A 1034 -13.98 4.16 -22.10
C LEU A 1034 -14.57 5.39 -22.81
N ILE A 1035 -15.53 6.05 -22.18
CA ILE A 1035 -16.33 7.13 -22.78
C ILE A 1035 -16.24 8.36 -21.89
N SER A 1036 -15.78 9.47 -22.47
CA SER A 1036 -15.71 10.76 -21.82
C SER A 1036 -17.09 11.39 -21.79
N LEU A 1037 -17.58 11.83 -20.64
CA LEU A 1037 -18.90 12.46 -20.50
C LEU A 1037 -18.77 13.83 -19.87
N ASP A 1038 -19.45 14.83 -20.45
CA ASP A 1038 -19.63 16.13 -19.83
C ASP A 1038 -20.51 15.97 -18.58
N PRO A 1039 -20.06 16.38 -17.38
CA PRO A 1039 -20.80 16.17 -16.14
C PRO A 1039 -22.17 16.87 -16.06
N ALA A 1040 -22.43 17.85 -16.92
CA ALA A 1040 -23.69 18.60 -16.97
C ALA A 1040 -24.69 18.00 -17.97
N THR A 1041 -24.23 17.41 -19.08
CA THR A 1041 -25.12 16.85 -20.12
C THR A 1041 -25.23 15.33 -20.09
N GLY A 1042 -24.21 14.62 -19.59
CA GLY A 1042 -24.12 13.17 -19.69
C GLY A 1042 -23.84 12.65 -21.11
N GLU A 1043 -23.46 13.55 -22.03
CA GLU A 1043 -23.07 13.24 -23.42
C GLU A 1043 -21.55 13.45 -23.61
N LEU A 1044 -21.02 13.06 -24.78
CA LEU A 1044 -19.63 13.36 -25.14
C LEU A 1044 -19.35 14.88 -25.05
N PRO A 1045 -18.21 15.32 -24.49
CA PRO A 1045 -17.87 16.74 -24.40
C PRO A 1045 -17.82 17.40 -25.77
N GLU A 1046 -18.43 18.57 -25.92
CA GLU A 1046 -18.31 19.38 -27.14
C GLU A 1046 -16.90 19.95 -27.33
N ASP A 1047 -16.15 20.12 -26.24
CA ASP A 1047 -14.75 20.56 -26.29
C ASP A 1047 -13.84 19.38 -26.68
N PRO A 1048 -13.21 19.40 -27.87
CA PRO A 1048 -12.33 18.33 -28.31
C PRO A 1048 -11.01 18.26 -27.52
N LEU A 1049 -10.75 19.21 -26.61
CA LEU A 1049 -9.61 19.19 -25.70
C LEU A 1049 -9.92 18.51 -24.35
N LEU A 1050 -11.13 17.96 -24.18
CA LEU A 1050 -11.50 17.14 -23.03
C LEU A 1050 -11.67 15.68 -23.44
N GLY A 1051 -11.05 14.76 -22.68
CA GLY A 1051 -11.20 13.33 -22.87
C GLY A 1051 -10.52 12.52 -21.76
N CYS A 1052 -11.03 11.31 -21.48
CA CYS A 1052 -10.56 10.42 -20.40
C CYS A 1052 -9.07 10.05 -20.51
N LEU A 1053 -8.52 10.11 -21.72
CA LEU A 1053 -7.17 9.65 -22.00
C LEU A 1053 -6.40 10.72 -22.82
N PRO A 1054 -5.81 11.73 -22.15
CA PRO A 1054 -5.00 12.76 -22.80
C PRO A 1054 -3.72 12.19 -23.47
N PRO A 1055 -3.04 12.95 -24.36
CA PRO A 1055 -1.74 12.54 -24.88
C PRO A 1055 -0.74 12.30 -23.75
N ASN A 1056 0.05 11.23 -23.82
CA ASN A 1056 0.91 10.77 -22.73
C ASN A 1056 2.22 11.57 -22.61
N VAL A 1057 2.11 12.86 -22.29
CA VAL A 1057 3.27 13.76 -22.09
C VAL A 1057 3.91 13.52 -20.72
N THR A 1058 3.08 13.41 -19.67
CA THR A 1058 3.51 13.04 -18.32
C THR A 1058 2.92 11.67 -17.98
N SER A 1059 3.72 10.61 -18.12
CA SER A 1059 3.27 9.25 -17.80
C SER A 1059 2.76 9.17 -16.35
N PRO A 1060 1.60 8.52 -16.10
CA PRO A 1060 0.82 7.68 -17.02
C PRO A 1060 -0.49 8.33 -17.52
N GLN A 1061 -0.55 9.65 -17.70
CA GLN A 1061 -1.81 10.36 -18.00
C GLN A 1061 -2.52 9.86 -19.27
N GLY A 1062 -1.77 9.40 -20.27
CA GLY A 1062 -2.32 8.84 -21.51
C GLY A 1062 -2.26 7.33 -21.61
N GLU A 1063 -1.94 6.62 -20.52
CA GLU A 1063 -1.84 5.16 -20.50
C GLU A 1063 -3.10 4.53 -19.92
N GLY A 1064 -3.47 3.36 -20.46
CA GLY A 1064 -4.54 2.53 -19.94
C GLY A 1064 -4.28 1.04 -20.09
N SER A 1065 -5.03 0.26 -19.31
CA SER A 1065 -4.96 -1.20 -19.34
C SER A 1065 -6.30 -1.86 -19.03
N VAL A 1066 -6.53 -3.05 -19.56
CA VAL A 1066 -7.64 -3.92 -19.17
C VAL A 1066 -7.15 -5.35 -18.97
N LEU A 1067 -7.63 -6.01 -17.91
CA LEU A 1067 -7.29 -7.39 -17.56
C LEU A 1067 -8.52 -8.29 -17.60
N PHE A 1068 -8.34 -9.54 -18.02
CA PHE A 1068 -9.36 -10.58 -17.90
C PHE A 1068 -8.74 -11.96 -17.72
N ALA A 1069 -9.55 -12.91 -17.27
CA ALA A 1069 -9.18 -14.32 -17.12
C ALA A 1069 -10.23 -15.25 -17.75
N VAL A 1070 -9.81 -16.40 -18.26
CA VAL A 1070 -10.68 -17.45 -18.81
C VAL A 1070 -9.96 -18.80 -18.78
N GLU A 1071 -10.64 -19.89 -18.43
CA GLU A 1071 -10.03 -21.22 -18.42
C GLU A 1071 -10.02 -21.87 -19.81
N PRO A 1072 -8.97 -22.63 -20.15
CA PRO A 1072 -9.03 -23.59 -21.25
C PRO A 1072 -10.15 -24.61 -21.00
N LYS A 1073 -10.75 -25.14 -22.06
CA LYS A 1073 -11.67 -26.26 -21.89
C LYS A 1073 -10.95 -27.47 -21.29
N PRO A 1074 -11.65 -28.27 -20.47
CA PRO A 1074 -11.06 -29.46 -19.89
C PRO A 1074 -10.64 -30.47 -20.97
N ALA A 1075 -9.57 -31.21 -20.69
CA ALA A 1075 -9.05 -32.31 -21.51
C ALA A 1075 -8.55 -31.92 -22.92
N LEU A 1076 -8.09 -30.68 -23.12
CA LEU A 1076 -7.31 -30.33 -24.31
C LEU A 1076 -6.01 -31.16 -24.37
N PRO A 1077 -5.63 -31.71 -25.54
CA PRO A 1077 -4.38 -32.45 -25.70
C PRO A 1077 -3.14 -31.57 -25.45
N THR A 1078 -2.06 -32.15 -24.90
CA THR A 1078 -0.74 -31.52 -24.86
C THR A 1078 -0.30 -31.08 -26.27
N GLY A 1079 0.26 -29.88 -26.37
CA GLY A 1079 0.65 -29.24 -27.63
C GLY A 1079 -0.45 -28.40 -28.28
N THR A 1080 -1.67 -28.33 -27.72
CA THR A 1080 -2.73 -27.44 -28.24
C THR A 1080 -2.33 -25.98 -28.06
N GLU A 1081 -2.31 -25.20 -29.13
CA GLU A 1081 -2.00 -23.76 -29.06
C GLU A 1081 -3.27 -22.93 -28.88
N ILE A 1082 -3.27 -22.04 -27.89
CA ILE A 1082 -4.29 -21.01 -27.69
C ILE A 1082 -3.68 -19.66 -28.06
N ARG A 1083 -4.24 -19.03 -29.10
CA ARG A 1083 -3.78 -17.74 -29.64
C ARG A 1083 -4.79 -16.66 -29.29
N ASN A 1084 -4.33 -15.50 -28.86
CA ASN A 1084 -5.22 -14.42 -28.46
C ASN A 1084 -4.65 -13.05 -28.84
N GLN A 1085 -5.47 -12.20 -29.46
CA GLN A 1085 -5.08 -10.88 -29.98
C GLN A 1085 -6.21 -9.89 -29.70
N ALA A 1086 -5.85 -8.71 -29.18
CA ALA A 1086 -6.79 -7.63 -28.93
C ALA A 1086 -6.67 -6.55 -30.00
N ARG A 1087 -7.70 -5.70 -30.09
CA ARG A 1087 -7.77 -4.56 -30.99
C ARG A 1087 -8.19 -3.32 -30.20
N VAL A 1088 -7.52 -2.21 -30.45
CA VAL A 1088 -7.78 -0.92 -29.78
C VAL A 1088 -8.14 0.13 -30.83
N VAL A 1089 -9.20 0.89 -30.57
CA VAL A 1089 -9.67 2.00 -31.42
C VAL A 1089 -9.77 3.25 -30.56
N PHE A 1090 -9.15 4.34 -31.00
CA PHE A 1090 -9.28 5.67 -30.39
C PHE A 1090 -10.20 6.53 -31.26
N ASP A 1091 -11.33 6.95 -30.71
CA ASP A 1091 -12.38 7.72 -31.40
C ASP A 1091 -12.78 7.07 -32.74
N VAL A 1092 -12.46 7.75 -33.85
CA VAL A 1092 -12.74 7.31 -35.24
C VAL A 1092 -11.48 6.87 -35.99
N ASN A 1093 -10.35 6.71 -35.29
CA ASN A 1093 -9.08 6.32 -35.89
C ASN A 1093 -9.12 4.86 -36.40
N PRO A 1094 -8.23 4.50 -37.35
CA PRO A 1094 -8.06 3.11 -37.75
C PRO A 1094 -7.73 2.22 -36.54
N PRO A 1095 -8.29 0.99 -36.46
CA PRO A 1095 -7.98 0.08 -35.38
C PRO A 1095 -6.49 -0.31 -35.36
N ILE A 1096 -5.96 -0.45 -34.15
CA ILE A 1096 -4.59 -0.92 -33.90
C ILE A 1096 -4.70 -2.30 -33.25
N ASP A 1097 -4.19 -3.32 -33.92
CA ASP A 1097 -4.13 -4.68 -33.39
C ASP A 1097 -2.91 -4.81 -32.47
N THR A 1098 -3.06 -5.48 -31.33
CA THR A 1098 -1.92 -5.83 -30.48
C THR A 1098 -1.09 -6.94 -31.14
N PRO A 1099 0.14 -7.21 -30.67
CA PRO A 1099 0.78 -8.49 -30.94
C PRO A 1099 -0.12 -9.68 -30.53
N GLU A 1100 -0.03 -10.80 -31.25
CA GLU A 1100 -0.68 -12.07 -30.87
C GLU A 1100 0.07 -12.70 -29.69
N TRP A 1101 -0.65 -13.03 -28.63
CA TRP A 1101 -0.13 -13.85 -27.53
C TRP A 1101 -0.45 -15.33 -27.76
N ARG A 1102 0.51 -16.20 -27.46
CA ARG A 1102 0.39 -17.66 -27.62
C ARG A 1102 0.67 -18.36 -26.30
N ASN A 1103 -0.23 -19.27 -25.92
CA ASN A 1103 -0.04 -20.27 -24.88
C ASN A 1103 -0.16 -21.68 -25.47
N THR A 1104 0.54 -22.65 -24.88
CA THR A 1104 0.49 -24.06 -25.33
C THR A 1104 0.02 -24.93 -24.17
N ILE A 1105 -0.97 -25.79 -24.37
CA ILE A 1105 -1.46 -26.68 -23.30
C ILE A 1105 -0.45 -27.80 -23.06
N ASP A 1106 -0.21 -28.12 -21.79
CA ASP A 1106 0.43 -29.35 -21.36
C ASP A 1106 -0.30 -30.00 -20.18
N ASN A 1107 -0.96 -31.12 -20.48
CA ASN A 1107 -1.74 -31.93 -19.55
C ASN A 1107 -1.15 -33.35 -19.39
N SER A 1108 0.00 -33.62 -19.99
CA SER A 1108 0.61 -34.96 -20.02
C SER A 1108 1.60 -35.08 -18.87
N PRO A 1109 1.46 -36.05 -17.95
CA PRO A 1109 2.48 -36.28 -16.95
C PRO A 1109 3.82 -36.69 -17.56
N PRO A 1110 4.95 -36.27 -16.95
CA PRO A 1110 6.27 -36.72 -17.38
C PRO A 1110 6.47 -38.21 -17.08
N ARG A 1111 7.54 -38.78 -17.62
CA ARG A 1111 8.02 -40.13 -17.29
C ARG A 1111 9.45 -40.08 -16.78
N SER A 1112 9.78 -40.90 -15.78
CA SER A 1112 11.13 -41.04 -15.28
C SER A 1112 11.52 -42.48 -14.95
N HIS A 1113 12.82 -42.75 -14.95
CA HIS A 1113 13.33 -44.00 -14.39
C HIS A 1113 14.76 -43.86 -13.86
N VAL A 1114 15.06 -44.66 -12.83
CA VAL A 1114 16.43 -44.92 -12.38
C VAL A 1114 17.11 -45.90 -13.34
N LEU A 1115 18.31 -45.57 -13.79
CA LEU A 1115 19.09 -46.40 -14.71
C LEU A 1115 19.48 -47.74 -14.04
N PRO A 1116 19.55 -48.85 -14.80
CA PRO A 1116 19.86 -50.17 -14.26
C PRO A 1116 21.20 -50.21 -13.51
N LEU A 1117 21.23 -50.95 -12.39
CA LEU A 1117 22.43 -51.21 -11.60
C LEU A 1117 22.89 -52.67 -11.77
N PRO A 1118 24.19 -52.94 -11.56
CA PRO A 1118 24.66 -54.31 -11.32
C PRO A 1118 23.92 -54.97 -10.15
N ALA A 1119 23.58 -56.25 -10.29
CA ALA A 1119 22.85 -57.02 -9.26
C ALA A 1119 23.59 -57.10 -7.90
N THR A 1120 24.91 -56.89 -7.90
CA THR A 1120 25.76 -56.85 -6.71
C THR A 1120 26.76 -55.71 -6.80
N GLN A 1121 27.00 -54.99 -5.70
CA GLN A 1121 27.98 -53.91 -5.59
C GLN A 1121 29.00 -54.24 -4.49
N PRO A 1122 30.32 -54.16 -4.78
CA PRO A 1122 31.38 -54.40 -3.80
C PRO A 1122 31.68 -53.18 -2.92
N ASP A 1123 31.31 -51.97 -3.37
CA ASP A 1123 31.43 -50.73 -2.63
C ASP A 1123 30.07 -50.34 -2.03
N PRO A 1124 29.98 -50.02 -0.73
CA PRO A 1124 28.75 -49.49 -0.14
C PRO A 1124 28.31 -48.13 -0.72
N HIS A 1125 29.15 -47.39 -1.43
CA HIS A 1125 28.79 -46.13 -2.10
C HIS A 1125 28.39 -46.39 -3.56
N VAL A 1126 27.09 -46.52 -3.78
CA VAL A 1126 26.50 -46.76 -5.11
C VAL A 1126 26.19 -45.44 -5.79
N GLN A 1127 26.71 -45.23 -7.00
CA GLN A 1127 26.27 -44.11 -7.83
C GLN A 1127 24.96 -44.46 -8.52
N LEU A 1128 23.94 -43.64 -8.26
CA LEU A 1128 22.64 -43.70 -8.91
C LEU A 1128 22.57 -42.65 -10.01
N HIS A 1129 21.94 -43.01 -11.11
CA HIS A 1129 21.62 -42.12 -12.21
C HIS A 1129 20.15 -42.32 -12.58
N TRP A 1130 19.47 -41.27 -12.98
CA TRP A 1130 18.10 -41.33 -13.48
C TRP A 1130 17.91 -40.33 -14.61
N GLU A 1131 16.91 -40.62 -15.45
CA GLU A 1131 16.53 -39.74 -16.55
C GLU A 1131 15.00 -39.67 -16.65
N GLY A 1132 14.53 -38.64 -17.34
CA GLY A 1132 13.13 -38.41 -17.58
C GLY A 1132 12.89 -37.70 -18.89
N SER A 1133 11.67 -37.87 -19.38
CA SER A 1133 11.19 -37.32 -20.63
C SER A 1133 9.79 -36.77 -20.43
N ASP A 1134 9.49 -35.71 -21.15
CA ASP A 1134 8.17 -35.11 -21.16
C ASP A 1134 7.78 -34.70 -22.59
N GLU A 1135 6.49 -34.78 -22.91
CA GLU A 1135 5.94 -34.41 -24.23
C GLU A 1135 5.74 -32.90 -24.36
N GLY A 1136 5.46 -32.20 -23.26
CA GLY A 1136 5.13 -30.79 -23.24
C GLY A 1136 6.25 -29.91 -22.70
N ALA A 1137 6.04 -29.38 -21.50
CA ALA A 1137 6.84 -28.30 -20.92
C ALA A 1137 8.29 -28.72 -20.59
N GLY A 1138 8.54 -30.01 -20.41
CA GLY A 1138 9.81 -30.56 -19.95
C GLY A 1138 9.77 -30.97 -18.46
N VAL A 1139 10.64 -31.88 -18.05
CA VAL A 1139 10.74 -32.33 -16.65
C VAL A 1139 11.34 -31.23 -15.77
N ALA A 1140 10.66 -30.88 -14.68
CA ALA A 1140 11.15 -29.93 -13.67
C ALA A 1140 12.00 -30.62 -12.62
N THR A 1141 11.46 -31.63 -11.94
CA THR A 1141 12.09 -32.28 -10.78
C THR A 1141 11.88 -33.79 -10.76
N TYR A 1142 12.72 -34.50 -10.00
CA TYR A 1142 12.63 -35.91 -9.70
C TYR A 1142 12.57 -36.12 -8.19
N THR A 1143 11.74 -37.07 -7.73
CA THR A 1143 11.89 -37.68 -6.41
C THR A 1143 12.32 -39.12 -6.58
N VAL A 1144 13.50 -39.46 -6.03
CA VAL A 1144 14.08 -40.80 -6.06
C VAL A 1144 13.79 -41.48 -4.73
N TYR A 1145 13.25 -42.68 -4.79
CA TYR A 1145 12.92 -43.51 -3.65
C TYR A 1145 13.87 -44.70 -3.55
N VAL A 1146 14.08 -45.16 -2.31
CA VAL A 1146 14.81 -46.39 -2.00
C VAL A 1146 13.94 -47.31 -1.16
N SER A 1147 14.01 -48.61 -1.43
CA SER A 1147 13.45 -49.68 -0.60
C SER A 1147 14.59 -50.62 -0.19
N ALA A 1148 14.67 -50.95 1.10
CA ALA A 1148 15.62 -51.92 1.63
C ALA A 1148 14.91 -53.25 1.91
N ASN A 1149 15.49 -54.36 1.44
CA ASN A 1149 15.00 -55.74 1.59
C ASN A 1149 13.50 -55.94 1.28
N GLY A 1150 12.98 -55.22 0.27
CA GLY A 1150 11.56 -55.30 -0.10
C GLY A 1150 10.60 -54.59 0.86
N GLY A 1151 11.10 -53.67 1.70
CA GLY A 1151 10.29 -52.77 2.52
C GLY A 1151 9.55 -51.71 1.70
N ALA A 1152 8.84 -50.81 2.38
CA ALA A 1152 8.20 -49.66 1.72
C ALA A 1152 9.25 -48.71 1.13
N PHE A 1153 8.96 -48.15 -0.04
CA PHE A 1153 9.78 -47.12 -0.64
C PHE A 1153 9.73 -45.84 0.20
N THR A 1154 10.90 -45.34 0.58
CA THR A 1154 11.09 -44.07 1.29
C THR A 1154 11.87 -43.10 0.40
N PRO A 1155 11.57 -41.80 0.43
CA PRO A 1155 12.30 -40.82 -0.37
C PRO A 1155 13.77 -40.79 0.04
N LEU A 1156 14.66 -40.99 -0.95
CA LEU A 1156 16.11 -40.83 -0.82
C LEU A 1156 16.51 -39.39 -1.14
N VAL A 1157 15.98 -38.87 -2.25
CA VAL A 1157 16.14 -37.48 -2.68
C VAL A 1157 14.79 -36.99 -3.18
N SER A 1158 14.35 -35.81 -2.74
CA SER A 1158 13.07 -35.22 -3.13
C SER A 1158 13.28 -33.95 -3.94
N ASP A 1159 12.37 -33.72 -4.91
CA ASP A 1159 12.28 -32.51 -5.73
C ASP A 1159 13.59 -32.08 -6.41
N THR A 1160 14.49 -33.02 -6.73
CA THR A 1160 15.81 -32.68 -7.27
C THR A 1160 15.80 -32.46 -8.79
N THR A 1161 16.53 -31.47 -9.26
CA THR A 1161 16.83 -31.28 -10.70
C THR A 1161 18.07 -32.06 -11.14
N ASP A 1162 18.84 -32.58 -10.18
CA ASP A 1162 20.02 -33.40 -10.49
C ASP A 1162 19.55 -34.74 -11.08
N THR A 1163 20.39 -35.35 -11.92
CA THR A 1163 20.13 -36.65 -12.57
C THR A 1163 20.99 -37.77 -12.00
N ALA A 1164 21.63 -37.52 -10.85
CA ALA A 1164 22.47 -38.47 -10.16
C ALA A 1164 22.61 -38.15 -8.67
N ALA A 1165 22.79 -39.17 -7.85
CA ALA A 1165 23.16 -39.05 -6.43
C ALA A 1165 23.91 -40.29 -5.96
N THR A 1166 24.73 -40.13 -4.93
CA THR A 1166 25.41 -41.25 -4.28
C THR A 1166 24.54 -41.79 -3.14
N PHE A 1167 24.27 -43.09 -3.17
CA PHE A 1167 23.58 -43.80 -2.11
C PHE A 1167 24.58 -44.65 -1.31
N THR A 1168 24.54 -44.55 0.02
CA THR A 1168 25.38 -45.40 0.89
C THR A 1168 24.55 -46.56 1.45
N GLY A 1169 24.74 -47.75 0.88
CA GLY A 1169 24.12 -48.99 1.31
C GLY A 1169 24.90 -49.72 2.41
N ARG A 1170 24.24 -50.66 3.10
CA ARG A 1170 24.88 -51.53 4.10
C ARG A 1170 25.18 -52.90 3.50
N VAL A 1171 26.36 -53.42 3.82
CA VAL A 1171 26.77 -54.77 3.43
C VAL A 1171 25.77 -55.81 3.94
N GLY A 1172 25.34 -56.72 3.06
CA GLY A 1172 24.39 -57.79 3.34
C GLY A 1172 22.93 -57.47 3.01
N GLU A 1173 22.63 -56.23 2.61
CA GLU A 1173 21.28 -55.76 2.30
C GLU A 1173 21.03 -55.69 0.78
N ALA A 1174 19.77 -55.88 0.38
CA ALA A 1174 19.30 -55.64 -0.98
C ALA A 1174 18.53 -54.32 -1.04
N TYR A 1175 18.74 -53.56 -2.11
CA TYR A 1175 18.11 -52.27 -2.34
C TYR A 1175 17.41 -52.24 -3.70
N ALA A 1176 16.24 -51.62 -3.74
CA ALA A 1176 15.52 -51.28 -4.96
C ALA A 1176 15.31 -49.77 -5.02
N PHE A 1177 15.35 -49.20 -6.22
CA PHE A 1177 15.22 -47.78 -6.48
C PHE A 1177 14.16 -47.52 -7.54
N CYS A 1178 13.47 -46.39 -7.41
CA CYS A 1178 12.56 -45.87 -8.42
C CYS A 1178 12.52 -44.34 -8.36
N SER A 1179 12.11 -43.70 -9.45
CA SER A 1179 11.93 -42.26 -9.54
C SER A 1179 10.51 -41.90 -9.92
N ILE A 1180 10.07 -40.72 -9.49
CA ILE A 1180 8.82 -40.06 -9.91
C ILE A 1180 9.21 -38.65 -10.36
N ALA A 1181 8.86 -38.27 -11.58
CA ALA A 1181 9.09 -36.92 -12.10
C ALA A 1181 7.88 -36.00 -11.96
N THR A 1182 8.14 -34.70 -11.88
CA THR A 1182 7.16 -33.60 -12.04
C THR A 1182 7.63 -32.70 -13.18
N ASP A 1183 6.74 -32.27 -14.07
CA ASP A 1183 7.07 -31.39 -15.19
C ASP A 1183 7.06 -29.90 -14.80
N LEU A 1184 7.37 -29.02 -15.76
CA LEU A 1184 7.45 -27.57 -15.56
C LEU A 1184 6.11 -26.86 -15.44
N VAL A 1185 4.98 -27.54 -15.65
CA VAL A 1185 3.62 -27.00 -15.43
C VAL A 1185 2.90 -27.68 -14.26
N GLY A 1186 3.58 -28.58 -13.55
CA GLY A 1186 3.10 -29.23 -12.33
C GLY A 1186 2.42 -30.58 -12.55
N ASN A 1187 2.41 -31.16 -13.75
CA ASN A 1187 1.92 -32.53 -13.91
C ASN A 1187 2.91 -33.50 -13.27
N VAL A 1188 2.39 -34.41 -12.43
CA VAL A 1188 3.19 -35.38 -11.67
C VAL A 1188 3.01 -36.77 -12.27
N GLU A 1189 4.12 -37.47 -12.49
CA GLU A 1189 4.13 -38.87 -12.88
C GLU A 1189 3.30 -39.71 -11.87
N PRO A 1190 2.44 -40.65 -12.32
CA PRO A 1190 1.63 -41.45 -11.43
C PRO A 1190 2.46 -42.12 -10.32
N LYS A 1191 1.92 -42.16 -9.09
CA LYS A 1191 2.62 -42.59 -7.86
C LYS A 1191 2.92 -44.10 -7.77
N GLU A 1192 2.97 -44.79 -8.90
CA GLU A 1192 3.37 -46.18 -8.97
C GLU A 1192 4.89 -46.25 -9.06
N CYS A 1193 5.54 -46.65 -7.96
CA CYS A 1193 7.01 -46.71 -7.85
C CYS A 1193 7.48 -48.18 -7.78
N PRO A 1194 7.35 -48.97 -8.87
CA PRO A 1194 7.90 -50.33 -8.91
C PRO A 1194 9.44 -50.27 -8.97
N PRO A 1195 10.16 -51.31 -8.52
CA PRO A 1195 11.62 -51.39 -8.67
C PRO A 1195 12.04 -51.16 -10.13
N GLN A 1196 12.76 -50.07 -10.39
CA GLN A 1196 13.33 -49.74 -11.70
C GLN A 1196 14.79 -50.17 -11.80
N ALA A 1197 15.51 -50.09 -10.67
CA ALA A 1197 16.86 -50.62 -10.51
C ALA A 1197 17.00 -51.32 -9.16
N ASP A 1198 17.76 -52.40 -9.10
CA ASP A 1198 18.02 -53.14 -7.87
C ASP A 1198 19.48 -53.59 -7.77
N THR A 1199 19.96 -53.71 -6.53
CA THR A 1199 21.31 -54.17 -6.24
C THR A 1199 21.42 -54.73 -4.82
N SER A 1200 22.46 -55.51 -4.55
CA SER A 1200 22.80 -55.96 -3.20
C SER A 1200 24.25 -55.60 -2.88
N ILE A 1201 24.49 -55.09 -1.66
CA ILE A 1201 25.86 -54.76 -1.25
C ILE A 1201 26.50 -56.02 -0.67
N VAL A 1202 27.47 -56.59 -1.37
CA VAL A 1202 28.15 -57.82 -0.94
C VAL A 1202 29.66 -57.59 -0.91
N ILE A 1203 30.32 -58.01 0.16
CA ILE A 1203 31.79 -58.09 0.15
C ILE A 1203 32.14 -59.31 -0.68
N GLY A 1204 32.67 -59.08 -1.89
CA GLY A 1204 33.30 -60.16 -2.66
C GLY A 1204 34.49 -60.75 -1.87
N PRO A 1205 34.78 -62.05 -1.98
CA PRO A 1205 36.04 -62.57 -1.46
C PRO A 1205 37.20 -61.81 -2.12
N PRO A 1206 38.30 -61.51 -1.39
CA PRO A 1206 39.43 -60.79 -1.96
C PRO A 1206 39.93 -61.52 -3.22
N PRO A 1207 40.34 -60.80 -4.27
CA PRO A 1207 40.95 -61.43 -5.44
C PRO A 1207 42.16 -62.24 -4.98
N ALA A 1208 42.33 -63.46 -5.52
CA ALA A 1208 43.45 -64.32 -5.16
C ALA A 1208 44.76 -63.65 -5.61
N ALA A 1209 45.64 -63.32 -4.65
CA ALA A 1209 46.93 -62.70 -4.93
C ALA A 1209 47.75 -63.54 -5.93
N CYS A 1210 48.31 -62.88 -6.95
CA CYS A 1210 49.17 -63.52 -7.94
C CYS A 1210 50.65 -63.28 -7.63
N THR A 1211 51.55 -63.97 -8.34
CA THR A 1211 53.00 -63.81 -8.12
C THR A 1211 53.41 -62.36 -8.32
N GLY A 1212 53.91 -61.73 -7.26
CA GLY A 1212 54.32 -60.33 -7.21
C GLY A 1212 53.33 -59.33 -6.59
N ASP A 1213 52.10 -59.74 -6.25
CA ASP A 1213 51.14 -58.92 -5.51
C ASP A 1213 51.46 -59.04 -4.02
N CYS A 1214 52.41 -58.24 -3.56
CA CYS A 1214 52.93 -58.32 -2.19
C CYS A 1214 51.94 -57.71 -1.17
N GLY A 1215 51.07 -56.80 -1.62
CA GLY A 1215 50.03 -56.14 -0.82
C GLY A 1215 48.72 -56.91 -0.68
N GLY A 1216 48.48 -57.90 -1.56
CA GLY A 1216 47.27 -58.71 -1.58
C GLY A 1216 46.03 -57.97 -2.09
N ASP A 1217 46.21 -56.94 -2.91
CA ASP A 1217 45.13 -56.11 -3.46
C ASP A 1217 44.66 -56.56 -4.85
N GLY A 1218 45.28 -57.60 -5.41
CA GLY A 1218 44.96 -58.19 -6.70
C GLY A 1218 45.68 -57.55 -7.88
N ALA A 1219 46.66 -56.66 -7.65
CA ALA A 1219 47.50 -56.04 -8.67
C ALA A 1219 48.99 -56.17 -8.35
N VAL A 1220 49.85 -56.08 -9.37
CA VAL A 1220 51.31 -55.98 -9.19
C VAL A 1220 51.77 -54.60 -9.64
N THR A 1221 52.26 -53.81 -8.69
CA THR A 1221 52.75 -52.44 -8.91
C THR A 1221 54.26 -52.40 -9.11
N VAL A 1222 54.77 -51.28 -9.63
CA VAL A 1222 56.22 -51.08 -9.79
C VAL A 1222 56.95 -51.10 -8.44
N ASP A 1223 56.33 -50.60 -7.37
CA ASP A 1223 56.93 -50.59 -6.03
C ASP A 1223 57.08 -52.02 -5.47
N GLU A 1224 56.13 -52.91 -5.80
CA GLU A 1224 56.21 -54.33 -5.45
C GLU A 1224 57.26 -55.08 -6.28
N LEU A 1225 57.41 -54.74 -7.56
CA LEU A 1225 58.52 -55.25 -8.38
C LEU A 1225 59.88 -54.81 -7.83
N VAL A 1226 60.00 -53.54 -7.39
CA VAL A 1226 61.21 -53.04 -6.73
C VAL A 1226 61.44 -53.75 -5.41
N LEU A 1227 60.38 -54.03 -4.64
CA LEU A 1227 60.46 -54.81 -3.40
C LEU A 1227 60.97 -56.23 -3.67
N MET A 1228 60.47 -56.90 -4.72
CA MET A 1228 60.96 -58.21 -5.14
C MET A 1228 62.44 -58.18 -5.58
N VAL A 1229 62.86 -57.16 -6.31
CA VAL A 1229 64.28 -56.97 -6.67
C VAL A 1229 65.14 -56.77 -5.41
N ASN A 1230 64.67 -56.00 -4.43
CA ASN A 1230 65.37 -55.82 -3.16
C ASN A 1230 65.49 -57.14 -2.37
N VAL A 1231 64.46 -57.99 -2.40
CA VAL A 1231 64.53 -59.33 -1.82
C VAL A 1231 65.55 -60.21 -2.57
N ALA A 1232 65.54 -60.20 -3.90
CA ALA A 1232 66.49 -60.95 -4.73
C ALA A 1232 67.95 -60.49 -4.54
N LEU A 1233 68.16 -59.20 -4.25
CA LEU A 1233 69.46 -58.61 -3.95
C LEU A 1233 69.87 -58.80 -2.47
N GLY A 1234 69.03 -59.43 -1.64
CA GLY A 1234 69.29 -59.69 -0.22
C GLY A 1234 69.20 -58.44 0.68
N THR A 1235 68.63 -57.35 0.18
CA THR A 1235 68.43 -56.10 0.94
C THR A 1235 67.08 -56.04 1.65
N ALA A 1236 66.18 -56.99 1.39
CA ALA A 1236 64.93 -57.24 2.11
C ALA A 1236 64.69 -58.75 2.33
N PRO A 1237 63.98 -59.17 3.40
CA PRO A 1237 63.65 -60.58 3.60
C PRO A 1237 62.49 -61.03 2.70
N VAL A 1238 62.45 -62.32 2.32
CA VAL A 1238 61.35 -62.91 1.51
C VAL A 1238 59.96 -62.70 2.15
N SER A 1239 59.89 -62.60 3.47
CA SER A 1239 58.64 -62.28 4.18
C SER A 1239 58.03 -60.91 3.83
N ALA A 1240 58.81 -60.00 3.23
CA ALA A 1240 58.30 -58.71 2.76
C ALA A 1240 57.44 -58.84 1.49
N CYS A 1241 57.60 -59.93 0.72
CA CYS A 1241 56.76 -60.24 -0.43
C CYS A 1241 56.62 -61.76 -0.60
N VAL A 1242 55.73 -62.36 0.19
CA VAL A 1242 55.55 -63.83 0.22
C VAL A 1242 55.06 -64.36 -1.13
N THR A 1243 54.22 -63.60 -1.84
CA THR A 1243 53.72 -63.95 -3.17
C THR A 1243 54.81 -63.89 -4.25
N GLY A 1244 55.94 -63.25 -3.97
CA GLY A 1244 57.08 -63.17 -4.88
C GLY A 1244 57.94 -64.44 -4.94
N ASP A 1245 57.79 -65.37 -3.99
CA ASP A 1245 58.39 -66.72 -3.97
C ASP A 1245 57.27 -67.79 -3.99
N PRO A 1246 56.59 -68.00 -5.13
CA PRO A 1246 55.50 -68.97 -5.22
C PRO A 1246 55.98 -70.42 -5.08
N ASN A 1247 57.26 -70.70 -5.32
CA ASN A 1247 57.82 -72.05 -5.25
C ASN A 1247 58.25 -72.45 -3.81
N HIS A 1248 58.34 -71.46 -2.92
CA HIS A 1248 58.67 -71.56 -1.49
C HIS A 1248 60.08 -72.11 -1.21
N ASP A 1249 61.05 -71.85 -2.09
CA ASP A 1249 62.45 -72.24 -1.89
C ASP A 1249 63.24 -71.27 -0.98
N GLY A 1250 62.62 -70.16 -0.59
CA GLY A 1250 63.17 -69.19 0.33
C GLY A 1250 64.03 -68.11 -0.34
N ALA A 1251 63.94 -67.95 -1.67
CA ALA A 1251 64.54 -66.86 -2.42
C ALA A 1251 63.59 -66.35 -3.51
N ILE A 1252 63.67 -65.06 -3.83
CA ILE A 1252 63.03 -64.51 -5.04
C ILE A 1252 64.05 -64.49 -6.16
N THR A 1253 63.79 -65.22 -7.23
CA THR A 1253 64.66 -65.35 -8.41
C THR A 1253 64.28 -64.34 -9.50
N ILE A 1254 65.18 -64.17 -10.48
CA ILE A 1254 64.90 -63.31 -11.65
C ILE A 1254 63.68 -63.81 -12.43
N ASP A 1255 63.48 -65.13 -12.53
CA ASP A 1255 62.34 -65.71 -13.27
C ASP A 1255 61.00 -65.40 -12.58
N GLU A 1256 60.98 -65.33 -11.25
CA GLU A 1256 59.81 -64.92 -10.46
C GLU A 1256 59.55 -63.42 -10.58
N ILE A 1257 60.61 -62.60 -10.61
CA ILE A 1257 60.48 -61.16 -10.90
C ILE A 1257 59.93 -60.94 -12.31
N VAL A 1258 60.39 -61.70 -13.31
CA VAL A 1258 59.86 -61.63 -14.69
C VAL A 1258 58.39 -62.05 -14.72
N THR A 1259 58.01 -63.07 -13.94
CA THR A 1259 56.60 -63.48 -13.81
C THR A 1259 55.76 -62.37 -13.18
N ALA A 1260 56.26 -61.71 -12.15
CA ALA A 1260 55.61 -60.55 -11.54
C ALA A 1260 55.51 -59.35 -12.50
N VAL A 1261 56.55 -59.07 -13.30
CA VAL A 1261 56.50 -58.03 -14.35
C VAL A 1261 55.42 -58.35 -15.38
N ASN A 1262 55.31 -59.62 -15.78
CA ASN A 1262 54.25 -60.05 -16.70
C ASN A 1262 52.86 -59.88 -16.08
N ASN A 1263 52.70 -60.16 -14.78
CA ASN A 1263 51.45 -59.91 -14.06
C ASN A 1263 51.14 -58.41 -13.92
N ALA A 1264 52.16 -57.56 -13.74
CA ALA A 1264 52.00 -56.10 -13.71
C ALA A 1264 51.55 -55.54 -15.08
N LEU A 1265 52.05 -56.13 -16.17
CA LEU A 1265 51.71 -55.71 -17.53
C LEU A 1265 50.35 -56.24 -18.02
N ASN A 1266 49.97 -57.45 -17.61
CA ASN A 1266 48.81 -58.16 -18.18
C ASN A 1266 47.67 -58.42 -17.18
N GLY A 1267 47.85 -58.09 -15.90
CA GLY A 1267 46.93 -58.42 -14.80
C GLY A 1267 47.12 -59.84 -14.24
N CYS A 1268 46.69 -60.08 -13.00
CA CYS A 1268 46.71 -61.39 -12.33
C CYS A 1268 45.74 -62.38 -13.01
N GLY A 1269 46.24 -63.22 -13.95
CA GLY A 1269 45.43 -64.21 -14.66
C GLY A 1269 45.10 -65.47 -13.84
N ALA A 1270 43.87 -65.99 -13.97
CA ALA A 1270 43.42 -67.23 -13.34
C ALA A 1270 44.21 -68.46 -13.84
N ARG A 1271 44.50 -69.41 -12.92
CA ARG A 1271 45.24 -70.66 -13.16
C ARG A 1271 44.84 -71.39 -14.47
N ASP A 1272 45.79 -71.52 -15.39
CA ASP A 1272 45.76 -72.56 -16.43
C ASP A 1272 46.49 -73.82 -15.93
N THR A 1273 45.75 -74.93 -15.87
CA THR A 1273 46.29 -76.26 -15.57
C THR A 1273 46.95 -76.87 -16.81
N ALA A 1274 48.29 -76.83 -16.85
CA ALA A 1274 49.22 -77.81 -17.46
C ALA A 1274 49.09 -78.16 -18.97
N PRO A 1275 50.17 -78.73 -19.56
CA PRO A 1275 51.47 -79.06 -18.98
C PRO A 1275 52.64 -78.19 -19.45
#